data_AF-A0A6G1L0D0-F1
#
_entry.id   AF-A0A6G1L0D0-F1
#
_cell.length_a   1.000
_cell.length_b   1.000
_cell.length_c   1.000
_cell.angle_alpha   90.00
_cell.angle_beta   90.00
_cell.angle_gamma   90.00
#
_symmetry.space_group_name_H-M   'P 1'
#
loop_
_entity.id
_entity.type
_entity.pdbx_description
1 polymer ?
#
loop_
_entity_poly.entity_id
_entity_poly.type
_entity_poly.pdbx_seq_one_letter_code
_entity_poly.pdbx_strand_id
1 'polypeptide(L)'
;MPRLASTYTDVHHRIGLTLPDSTAQERLMRRVYASAGLDMQATSMIEAHGTGTSAGDPIEASAIARAFSSRSTENPLYVGAVKSGTGHLEGAAGVAGVIKAVLVLEEGIIPRNVNFEKVNPKIPAKRWNLQFPTKSVPWPTQGLRRISINSFGVGGTNTHVVLDDAYNYLRERGLVAVHNTNSQTPIEDEIARHEQSLDSASGTVSVSQSRNIEHVNGSAYEMSSGDGDQSTESCETTNGTNGHPDAATGNSYPPTLVIISAFDEDGVLRNAKAQTTYLKRKSQTSAAAEAAFLRDYAYTMSRRTLFSWRRFALGQTTSEIIDSLESPAKVVKARRSLQVGFVFTGQGAQYSAMGQELLIYPVFQASLLDADMYFRSLGASWSLLEELARSDESSNIAQAYLAQPACTAIQVAIVELLRSWNVRPSRVVGHSSGEFAAAFAAGKLDRETAWRIAYLRGVVRDQKTNSAGAMMAVGLSSDGLQHYIEQVHACNVGRLVIACLNSSKNNTVSGDKPAIDALQHLLDNDGVFARRLEVANAYHSHHMQALADEYLDLLSEVPSKAAAGDESLVHMFSTVTGERIVRTNGWESDLDEANLITLCVGNQQPPSHELTQSIRDLFKQQFVEALPVENHHGEFCLTADGRILTSRLHSSSKGDRFLTSRFSKLKPVMTPLGSAGRPIKLSAAVPGLLNRLEWVNDEHYNKPLGDTEVEIDIKAVGLNFRDLMIAMGEHMAWSIGCEASGIISRTGPWVQHLKVGDRVMYIAGSDNVGCFHTYGRLDELAVVKIPDSLSFEDAAGLCVVYATVIASLRDAGRPVKGEKVLIHAAAGGVGQAAIRYAQHIGAEVFATVSSLEKRDILMTEHNIPEDHIFSSRDLTFYNGIKRATGGKGVDVVLNSLSGEALRRSWELLSPFGRFVEIGKKDAQAHGCIELTPFLRNVTMTSVDFMIMMKHRPMLIKQLTEDTIRLWEQGVAKPAVPTKIMPMSQVQEGLSILQGGKGAGKIIFVLSSEDQIPIVPAQPLPYRFRQDATYVLSGGLGGIGRSTAKWMASRGARNLVFLSSSGRITEAVSKMQSDLEAEGCSVHIFKCDVSDAEQLRAVIESFASSLPPIKGLIQGAMHLKDSMLGNMSWEDYQTAIKPKVQGSWNLHEILPKDLDFFVMLSSATGILGNRAQANYAAGNVFQDQLAYHRRSLGLPASTLDLGTVLSVGYIAENKGRVAVARNAGITLELIREEEVHALIELLIGPRNDPPPQMFAGLTTMDTYRSRGIPPPT
;
A
#
# COMPACT_ATOMS: atom_id res chain seq x y z
N MET A 1 13.60 -22.70 -8.38
CA MET A 1 13.42 -22.59 -6.92
C MET A 1 12.54 -23.73 -6.42
N PRO A 2 12.72 -24.23 -5.19
CA PRO A 2 11.82 -25.21 -4.57
C PRO A 2 10.37 -24.73 -4.54
N ARG A 3 9.41 -25.65 -4.69
CA ARG A 3 7.98 -25.33 -4.68
C ARG A 3 7.45 -25.29 -3.24
N LEU A 4 6.76 -24.21 -2.88
CA LEU A 4 5.94 -24.14 -1.67
C LEU A 4 4.70 -25.03 -1.85
N ALA A 5 4.62 -26.16 -1.16
CA ALA A 5 3.55 -27.14 -1.38
C ALA A 5 2.23 -26.79 -0.67
N SER A 6 2.28 -26.25 0.56
CA SER A 6 1.12 -25.77 1.33
C SER A 6 1.59 -25.01 2.60
N THR A 7 0.76 -24.09 3.11
CA THR A 7 0.96 -23.42 4.41
C THR A 7 -0.37 -23.41 5.17
N TYR A 8 -0.32 -23.67 6.48
CA TYR A 8 -1.48 -23.56 7.35
C TYR A 8 -1.06 -22.97 8.71
N THR A 9 -1.92 -22.14 9.28
CA THR A 9 -1.73 -21.55 10.61
C THR A 9 -2.89 -21.98 11.50
N ASP A 10 -2.58 -22.62 12.62
CA ASP A 10 -3.58 -23.04 13.60
C ASP A 10 -3.38 -22.27 14.91
N VAL A 11 -4.48 -21.79 15.50
CA VAL A 11 -4.51 -21.06 16.78
C VAL A 11 -5.38 -21.87 17.73
N HIS A 12 -4.74 -22.61 18.63
CA HIS A 12 -5.43 -23.38 19.66
C HIS A 12 -5.42 -22.68 21.02
N HIS A 13 -6.56 -22.71 21.72
CA HIS A 13 -6.66 -22.30 23.13
C HIS A 13 -5.93 -23.33 24.03
N ARG A 14 -4.90 -22.88 24.76
CA ARG A 14 -3.97 -23.71 25.54
C ARG A 14 -4.20 -23.64 27.06
N ILE A 15 -3.59 -24.59 27.79
CA ILE A 15 -3.52 -24.70 29.27
C ILE A 15 -2.40 -23.79 29.86
N GLY A 16 -1.73 -22.97 29.05
CA GLY A 16 -0.74 -21.96 29.48
C GLY A 16 -0.11 -21.23 28.29
N LEU A 17 0.32 -19.97 28.47
CA LEU A 17 0.77 -19.10 27.38
C LEU A 17 2.07 -19.57 26.69
N THR A 18 2.98 -20.22 27.42
CA THR A 18 4.36 -20.52 26.98
C THR A 18 4.64 -21.99 26.67
N LEU A 19 3.73 -22.91 27.02
CA LEU A 19 3.93 -24.36 26.85
C LEU A 19 3.50 -24.82 25.44
N PRO A 20 4.41 -25.38 24.62
CA PRO A 20 4.04 -25.88 23.30
C PRO A 20 3.07 -27.06 23.40
N ASP A 21 2.08 -27.13 22.50
CA ASP A 21 1.09 -28.21 22.45
C ASP A 21 1.48 -29.23 21.36
N SER A 22 1.95 -30.41 21.79
CA SER A 22 2.37 -31.47 20.86
C SER A 22 1.23 -32.00 19.98
N THR A 23 -0.02 -31.98 20.45
CA THR A 23 -1.17 -32.49 19.69
C THR A 23 -1.56 -31.48 18.61
N ALA A 24 -1.50 -30.19 18.92
CA ALA A 24 -1.71 -29.12 17.93
C ALA A 24 -0.62 -29.15 16.85
N GLN A 25 0.64 -29.32 17.23
CA GLN A 25 1.76 -29.43 16.29
C GLN A 25 1.61 -30.66 15.38
N GLU A 26 1.27 -31.83 15.93
CA GLU A 26 1.02 -33.03 15.14
C GLU A 26 -0.13 -32.84 14.15
N ARG A 27 -1.26 -32.30 14.63
CA ARG A 27 -2.45 -32.06 13.80
C ARG A 27 -2.15 -31.12 12.64
N LEU A 28 -1.37 -30.07 12.89
CA LEU A 28 -0.93 -29.13 11.87
C LEU A 28 -0.11 -29.83 10.79
N MET A 29 0.90 -30.63 11.18
CA MET A 29 1.72 -31.39 10.22
C MET A 29 0.85 -32.32 9.36
N ARG A 30 -0.04 -33.10 9.99
CA ARG A 30 -0.98 -33.98 9.26
C ARG A 30 -1.88 -33.23 8.29
N ARG A 31 -2.41 -32.08 8.71
CA ARG A 31 -3.30 -31.26 7.89
C ARG A 31 -2.60 -30.67 6.68
N VAL A 32 -1.38 -30.17 6.84
CA VAL A 32 -0.60 -29.59 5.73
C VAL A 32 -0.34 -30.65 4.65
N TYR A 33 0.15 -31.83 5.02
CA TYR A 33 0.36 -32.93 4.07
C TYR A 33 -0.94 -33.38 3.40
N ALA A 34 -2.02 -33.55 4.17
CA ALA A 34 -3.33 -33.93 3.62
C ALA A 34 -3.85 -32.89 2.62
N SER A 35 -3.75 -31.59 2.95
CA SER A 35 -4.17 -30.49 2.08
C SER A 35 -3.35 -30.41 0.78
N ALA A 36 -2.07 -30.77 0.84
CA ALA A 36 -1.17 -30.75 -0.30
C ALA A 36 -1.23 -32.03 -1.15
N GLY A 37 -1.98 -33.05 -0.72
CA GLY A 37 -2.01 -34.37 -1.36
C GLY A 37 -0.64 -35.05 -1.36
N LEU A 38 0.18 -34.80 -0.33
CA LEU A 38 1.56 -35.26 -0.27
C LEU A 38 1.72 -36.45 0.68
N ASP A 39 2.55 -37.41 0.27
CA ASP A 39 2.96 -38.52 1.13
C ASP A 39 4.06 -38.07 2.12
N MET A 40 3.84 -38.37 3.39
CA MET A 40 4.78 -38.15 4.50
C MET A 40 5.99 -39.10 4.43
N GLN A 41 5.87 -40.28 3.81
CA GLN A 41 6.98 -41.22 3.69
C GLN A 41 8.11 -40.69 2.80
N ALA A 42 7.81 -39.81 1.84
CA ALA A 42 8.81 -39.17 0.98
C ALA A 42 9.69 -38.14 1.72
N THR A 43 9.33 -37.73 2.95
CA THR A 43 10.03 -36.66 3.69
C THR A 43 11.20 -37.20 4.49
N SER A 44 12.43 -36.98 4.03
CA SER A 44 13.62 -37.52 4.72
C SER A 44 14.19 -36.60 5.78
N MET A 45 13.85 -35.31 5.77
CA MET A 45 14.31 -34.34 6.76
C MET A 45 13.19 -33.42 7.25
N ILE A 46 13.26 -33.04 8.52
CA ILE A 46 12.50 -31.94 9.09
C ILE A 46 13.45 -30.93 9.76
N GLU A 47 13.30 -29.67 9.37
CA GLU A 47 13.90 -28.54 10.06
C GLU A 47 12.97 -28.13 11.20
N ALA A 48 13.34 -28.53 12.42
CA ALA A 48 12.56 -28.30 13.62
C ALA A 48 12.56 -26.81 14.01
N HIS A 49 11.57 -26.41 14.81
CA HIS A 49 11.59 -25.13 15.47
C HIS A 49 12.78 -25.07 16.43
N GLY A 50 13.07 -26.15 17.18
CA GLY A 50 14.39 -26.44 17.72
C GLY A 50 14.97 -25.33 18.61
N THR A 51 14.19 -24.90 19.59
CA THR A 51 14.53 -23.76 20.48
C THR A 51 15.66 -24.04 21.46
N GLY A 52 16.02 -25.31 21.68
CA GLY A 52 16.97 -25.71 22.71
C GLY A 52 16.35 -25.73 24.11
N THR A 53 15.02 -25.64 24.23
CA THR A 53 14.35 -25.59 25.53
C THR A 53 14.14 -26.99 26.10
N SER A 54 14.36 -27.14 27.41
CA SER A 54 14.26 -28.43 28.11
C SER A 54 12.87 -29.06 28.07
N ALA A 55 11.83 -28.25 27.85
CA ALA A 55 10.44 -28.68 27.71
C ALA A 55 9.96 -28.69 26.25
N GLY A 56 10.31 -27.69 25.44
CA GLY A 56 9.79 -27.56 24.07
C GLY A 56 10.35 -28.60 23.11
N ASP A 57 11.65 -28.89 23.18
CA ASP A 57 12.30 -29.81 22.24
C ASP A 57 11.76 -31.26 22.37
N PRO A 58 11.54 -31.83 23.59
CA PRO A 58 10.87 -33.12 23.72
C PRO A 58 9.42 -33.14 23.22
N ILE A 59 8.67 -32.04 23.40
CA ILE A 59 7.27 -31.92 22.97
C ILE A 59 7.21 -31.89 21.43
N GLU A 60 8.05 -31.09 20.80
CA GLU A 60 8.15 -31.01 19.34
C GLU A 60 8.62 -32.35 18.75
N ALA A 61 9.68 -32.95 19.30
CA ALA A 61 10.18 -34.24 18.82
C ALA A 61 9.12 -35.35 18.95
N SER A 62 8.31 -35.33 20.00
CA SER A 62 7.18 -36.25 20.16
C SER A 62 6.09 -36.03 19.11
N ALA A 63 5.75 -34.77 18.81
CA ALA A 63 4.79 -34.43 17.78
C ALA A 63 5.26 -34.88 16.39
N ILE A 64 6.54 -34.68 16.08
CA ILE A 64 7.17 -35.13 14.83
C ILE A 64 7.10 -36.66 14.73
N ALA A 65 7.52 -37.37 15.78
CA ALA A 65 7.51 -38.83 15.80
C ALA A 65 6.11 -39.42 15.58
N ARG A 66 5.07 -38.81 16.17
CA ARG A 66 3.68 -39.24 15.97
C ARG A 66 3.19 -38.92 14.56
N ALA A 67 3.42 -37.70 14.06
CA ALA A 67 3.00 -37.30 12.72
C ALA A 67 3.58 -38.23 11.64
N PHE A 68 4.86 -38.56 11.75
CA PHE A 68 5.61 -39.39 10.79
C PHE A 68 5.69 -40.87 11.18
N SER A 69 4.75 -41.38 11.99
CA SER A 69 4.78 -42.76 12.52
C SER A 69 4.61 -43.86 11.47
N SER A 70 4.14 -43.53 10.26
CA SER A 70 3.93 -44.48 9.16
C SER A 70 5.18 -44.78 8.34
N ARG A 71 6.35 -44.25 8.72
CA ARG A 71 7.62 -44.44 8.01
C ARG A 71 8.24 -45.81 8.31
N SER A 72 8.95 -46.36 7.33
CA SER A 72 9.77 -47.57 7.51
C SER A 72 10.85 -47.37 8.58
N THR A 73 11.14 -48.42 9.34
CA THR A 73 12.24 -48.45 10.33
C THR A 73 13.62 -48.34 9.69
N GLU A 74 13.75 -48.61 8.39
CA GLU A 74 15.02 -48.55 7.66
C GLU A 74 15.38 -47.15 7.14
N ASN A 75 14.44 -46.19 7.20
CA ASN A 75 14.63 -44.81 6.71
C ASN A 75 14.37 -43.77 7.82
N PRO A 76 15.38 -43.45 8.66
CA PRO A 76 15.22 -42.51 9.76
C PRO A 76 14.82 -41.11 9.27
N LEU A 77 14.06 -40.38 10.08
CA LEU A 77 13.76 -38.98 9.81
C LEU A 77 14.86 -38.11 10.42
N TYR A 78 15.56 -37.36 9.57
CA TYR A 78 16.61 -36.45 10.02
C TYR A 78 16.00 -35.16 10.60
N VAL A 79 16.44 -34.74 11.78
CA VAL A 79 15.94 -33.56 12.48
C VAL A 79 17.05 -32.50 12.56
N GLY A 80 16.88 -31.43 11.78
CA GLY A 80 17.78 -30.27 11.74
C GLY A 80 17.32 -29.12 12.63
N ALA A 81 18.26 -28.29 13.08
CA ALA A 81 17.96 -27.04 13.79
C ALA A 81 18.98 -25.93 13.48
N VAL A 82 18.62 -24.96 12.64
CA VAL A 82 19.45 -23.80 12.24
C VAL A 82 19.75 -22.88 13.42
N LYS A 83 18.84 -22.87 14.40
CA LYS A 83 18.95 -22.05 15.62
C LYS A 83 20.11 -22.45 16.51
N SER A 84 20.58 -23.70 16.39
CA SER A 84 21.73 -24.17 17.18
C SER A 84 23.04 -23.48 16.78
N GLY A 85 23.14 -22.95 15.56
CA GLY A 85 24.29 -22.17 15.07
C GLY A 85 24.06 -20.67 14.99
N THR A 86 22.82 -20.22 14.77
CA THR A 86 22.50 -18.79 14.51
C THR A 86 21.77 -18.09 15.66
N GLY A 87 21.33 -18.83 16.68
CA GLY A 87 20.42 -18.34 17.71
C GLY A 87 18.96 -18.26 17.23
N HIS A 88 18.07 -17.82 18.12
CA HIS A 88 16.64 -17.74 17.83
C HIS A 88 16.25 -16.38 17.21
N LEU A 89 16.13 -16.32 15.88
CA LEU A 89 15.81 -15.08 15.13
C LEU A 89 14.33 -14.62 15.19
N GLU A 90 13.61 -15.03 16.24
CA GLU A 90 12.20 -14.69 16.51
C GLU A 90 11.27 -14.69 15.27
N GLY A 91 10.76 -13.53 14.84
CA GLY A 91 9.88 -13.40 13.68
C GLY A 91 10.50 -13.86 12.35
N ALA A 92 11.84 -13.89 12.24
CA ALA A 92 12.57 -14.37 11.08
C ALA A 92 12.96 -15.85 11.16
N ALA A 93 12.65 -16.54 12.27
CA ALA A 93 13.06 -17.93 12.50
C ALA A 93 12.56 -18.90 11.41
N GLY A 94 11.35 -18.70 10.90
CA GLY A 94 10.79 -19.52 9.83
C GLY A 94 11.52 -19.31 8.50
N VAL A 95 11.87 -18.07 8.15
CA VAL A 95 12.58 -17.74 6.90
C VAL A 95 14.01 -18.31 6.92
N ALA A 96 14.70 -18.25 8.06
CA ALA A 96 16.02 -18.87 8.21
C ALA A 96 15.96 -20.41 7.99
N GLY A 97 14.91 -21.07 8.50
CA GLY A 97 14.66 -22.49 8.23
C GLY A 97 14.42 -22.79 6.76
N VAL A 98 13.64 -21.93 6.05
CA VAL A 98 13.41 -22.06 4.61
C VAL A 98 14.70 -21.87 3.80
N ILE A 99 15.54 -20.88 4.13
CA ILE A 99 16.82 -20.65 3.44
C ILE A 99 17.71 -21.88 3.57
N LYS A 100 17.88 -22.41 4.80
CA LYS A 100 18.64 -23.64 5.03
C LYS A 100 18.05 -24.81 4.23
N ALA A 101 16.73 -24.98 4.25
CA ALA A 101 16.05 -26.04 3.53
C ALA A 101 16.29 -25.99 2.01
N VAL A 102 16.25 -24.80 1.41
CA VAL A 102 16.56 -24.62 -0.03
C VAL A 102 17.99 -25.07 -0.32
N LEU A 103 18.97 -24.63 0.46
CA LEU A 103 20.38 -25.00 0.28
C LEU A 103 20.59 -26.52 0.44
N VAL A 104 19.95 -27.13 1.44
CA VAL A 104 19.98 -28.60 1.66
C VAL A 104 19.43 -29.36 0.47
N LEU A 105 18.28 -28.93 -0.07
CA LEU A 105 17.65 -29.57 -1.23
C LEU A 105 18.50 -29.40 -2.49
N GLU A 106 19.06 -28.21 -2.70
CA GLU A 106 19.88 -27.89 -3.87
C GLU A 106 21.20 -28.68 -3.86
N GLU A 107 21.89 -28.74 -2.72
CA GLU A 107 23.17 -29.47 -2.60
C GLU A 107 22.99 -30.98 -2.41
N GLY A 108 21.83 -31.43 -1.89
CA GLY A 108 21.64 -32.83 -1.51
C GLY A 108 22.47 -33.26 -0.31
N ILE A 109 22.82 -32.32 0.58
CA ILE A 109 23.61 -32.55 1.79
C ILE A 109 22.79 -32.15 3.01
N ILE A 110 22.65 -33.05 3.99
CA ILE A 110 22.06 -32.75 5.30
C ILE A 110 23.20 -32.33 6.24
N PRO A 111 23.31 -31.04 6.62
CA PRO A 111 24.41 -30.54 7.44
C PRO A 111 24.27 -30.98 8.90
N ARG A 112 25.40 -31.03 9.62
CA ARG A 112 25.40 -31.20 11.08
C ARG A 112 24.62 -30.10 11.80
N ASN A 113 23.99 -30.45 12.93
CA ASN A 113 23.50 -29.45 13.87
C ASN A 113 24.70 -28.84 14.61
N VAL A 114 24.91 -27.53 14.45
CA VAL A 114 26.02 -26.81 15.11
C VAL A 114 25.83 -26.85 16.62
N ASN A 115 26.89 -27.02 17.41
CA ASN A 115 26.85 -27.13 18.88
C ASN A 115 26.01 -28.32 19.42
N PHE A 116 25.78 -29.37 18.62
CA PHE A 116 25.01 -30.54 19.04
C PHE A 116 25.95 -31.71 19.44
N GLU A 117 26.04 -31.98 20.74
CA GLU A 117 26.89 -33.07 21.27
C GLU A 117 26.11 -34.35 21.55
N LYS A 118 24.99 -34.24 22.28
CA LYS A 118 24.20 -35.39 22.74
C LYS A 118 22.71 -35.08 22.70
N VAL A 119 21.91 -36.06 22.26
CA VAL A 119 20.44 -35.98 22.28
C VAL A 119 19.93 -35.89 23.72
N ASN A 120 18.93 -35.03 23.96
CA ASN A 120 18.24 -34.94 25.24
C ASN A 120 17.65 -36.31 25.64
N PRO A 121 17.95 -36.86 26.84
CA PRO A 121 17.46 -38.17 27.28
C PRO A 121 15.93 -38.31 27.31
N LYS A 122 15.18 -37.20 27.37
CA LYS A 122 13.72 -37.18 27.29
C LYS A 122 13.18 -37.47 25.88
N ILE A 123 14.04 -37.47 24.86
CA ILE A 123 13.72 -37.80 23.47
C ILE A 123 14.21 -39.23 23.21
N PRO A 124 13.33 -40.24 23.18
CA PRO A 124 13.71 -41.62 22.86
C PRO A 124 13.96 -41.78 21.34
N ALA A 125 15.00 -41.11 20.82
CA ALA A 125 15.30 -40.97 19.40
C ALA A 125 15.36 -42.30 18.64
N LYS A 126 15.99 -43.33 19.25
CA LYS A 126 16.05 -44.69 18.67
C LYS A 126 14.68 -45.36 18.55
N ARG A 127 13.80 -45.15 19.53
CA ARG A 127 12.42 -45.68 19.51
C ARG A 127 11.53 -44.94 18.50
N TRP A 128 11.79 -43.65 18.31
CA TRP A 128 11.02 -42.78 17.41
C TRP A 128 11.60 -42.71 15.98
N ASN A 129 12.66 -43.47 15.70
CA ASN A 129 13.38 -43.45 14.42
C ASN A 129 13.78 -42.03 13.95
N LEU A 130 14.19 -41.19 14.91
CA LEU A 130 14.67 -39.82 14.66
C LEU A 130 16.19 -39.78 14.71
N GLN A 131 16.82 -39.11 13.75
CA GLN A 131 18.28 -38.92 13.70
C GLN A 131 18.64 -37.45 13.74
N PHE A 132 19.49 -37.05 14.68
CA PHE A 132 20.01 -35.69 14.79
C PHE A 132 21.45 -35.67 14.23
N PRO A 133 21.71 -35.00 13.10
CA PRO A 133 23.02 -35.06 12.44
C PRO A 133 24.13 -34.42 13.28
N THR A 134 25.20 -35.17 13.58
CA THR A 134 26.43 -34.68 14.22
C THR A 134 27.56 -34.42 13.22
N LYS A 135 27.47 -35.01 12.03
CA LYS A 135 28.29 -34.76 10.84
C LYS A 135 27.38 -34.46 9.65
N SER A 136 27.91 -33.79 8.64
CA SER A 136 27.19 -33.61 7.37
C SER A 136 27.08 -34.96 6.66
N VAL A 137 25.91 -35.29 6.12
CA VAL A 137 25.64 -36.58 5.46
C VAL A 137 24.96 -36.36 4.11
N PRO A 138 25.16 -37.28 3.15
CA PRO A 138 24.42 -37.23 1.89
C PRO A 138 22.93 -37.42 2.11
N TRP A 139 22.11 -36.90 1.20
CA TRP A 139 20.67 -37.15 1.21
C TRP A 139 20.37 -38.66 1.15
N PRO A 140 19.50 -39.20 2.03
CA PRO A 140 19.45 -40.65 2.30
C PRO A 140 18.68 -41.47 1.26
N THR A 141 17.91 -40.83 0.38
CA THR A 141 17.06 -41.51 -0.62
C THR A 141 17.41 -41.11 -2.05
N GLN A 142 17.18 -42.01 -3.00
CA GLN A 142 17.24 -41.70 -4.42
C GLN A 142 15.88 -41.14 -4.90
N GLY A 143 15.90 -40.20 -5.85
CA GLY A 143 14.68 -39.54 -6.34
C GLY A 143 14.31 -38.28 -5.55
N LEU A 144 13.01 -38.01 -5.41
CA LEU A 144 12.48 -36.79 -4.78
C LEU A 144 13.07 -36.54 -3.38
N ARG A 145 13.67 -35.36 -3.20
CA ARG A 145 14.12 -34.86 -1.90
C ARG A 145 13.05 -33.94 -1.33
N ARG A 146 12.48 -34.31 -0.19
CA ARG A 146 11.47 -33.53 0.52
C ARG A 146 11.89 -33.19 1.94
N ILE A 147 11.74 -31.92 2.29
CA ILE A 147 12.01 -31.39 3.64
C ILE A 147 10.78 -30.68 4.21
N SER A 148 10.53 -30.90 5.49
CA SER A 148 9.53 -30.17 6.29
C SER A 148 10.19 -29.06 7.10
N ILE A 149 9.48 -27.96 7.37
CA ILE A 149 9.97 -26.85 8.21
C ILE A 149 8.91 -26.48 9.24
N ASN A 150 9.30 -26.46 10.52
CA ASN A 150 8.47 -26.01 11.65
C ASN A 150 8.85 -24.59 12.09
N SER A 151 7.84 -23.76 12.36
CA SER A 151 8.02 -22.47 13.02
C SER A 151 6.87 -22.20 13.98
N PHE A 152 7.16 -22.13 15.28
CA PHE A 152 6.16 -22.01 16.34
C PHE A 152 6.35 -20.71 17.12
N GLY A 153 5.34 -19.86 17.13
CA GLY A 153 5.35 -18.64 17.93
C GLY A 153 5.10 -18.94 19.40
N VAL A 154 5.72 -18.19 20.31
CA VAL A 154 5.49 -18.33 21.76
C VAL A 154 4.01 -18.22 22.12
N GLY A 155 3.25 -17.38 21.41
CA GLY A 155 1.80 -17.22 21.55
C GLY A 155 0.95 -18.41 21.10
N GLY A 156 1.53 -19.42 20.44
CA GLY A 156 0.85 -20.69 20.10
C GLY A 156 0.38 -20.78 18.67
N THR A 157 0.72 -19.76 17.89
CA THR A 157 0.59 -19.74 16.44
C THR A 157 1.64 -20.66 15.85
N ASN A 158 1.21 -21.81 15.34
CA ASN A 158 2.10 -22.79 14.75
C ASN A 158 1.99 -22.74 13.22
N THR A 159 3.12 -22.83 12.53
CA THR A 159 3.21 -22.90 11.07
C THR A 159 4.10 -24.07 10.65
N HIS A 160 3.69 -24.76 9.59
CA HIS A 160 4.42 -25.86 8.98
C HIS A 160 4.45 -25.71 7.46
N VAL A 161 5.60 -26.01 6.86
CA VAL A 161 5.85 -25.90 5.40
C VAL A 161 6.53 -27.15 4.88
N VAL A 162 6.18 -27.58 3.68
CA VAL A 162 6.81 -28.69 2.97
C VAL A 162 7.43 -28.19 1.67
N LEU A 163 8.69 -28.54 1.41
CA LEU A 163 9.44 -28.18 0.20
C LEU A 163 10.00 -29.43 -0.48
N ASP A 164 9.91 -29.46 -1.81
CA ASP A 164 10.52 -30.46 -2.69
C ASP A 164 11.69 -29.84 -3.48
N ASP A 165 12.73 -30.62 -3.76
CA ASP A 165 13.78 -30.21 -4.70
C ASP A 165 13.22 -30.01 -6.11
N ALA A 166 13.76 -29.04 -6.85
CA ALA A 166 13.23 -28.67 -8.15
C ALA A 166 13.53 -29.74 -9.22
N TYR A 167 14.72 -30.36 -9.20
CA TYR A 167 15.15 -31.28 -10.25
C TYR A 167 14.26 -32.52 -10.35
N ASN A 168 14.11 -33.27 -9.25
CA ASN A 168 13.31 -34.49 -9.22
C ASN A 168 11.82 -34.19 -9.39
N TYR A 169 11.34 -33.10 -8.77
CA TYR A 169 9.94 -32.67 -8.91
C TYR A 169 9.55 -32.39 -10.36
N LEU A 170 10.40 -31.66 -11.10
CA LEU A 170 10.19 -31.31 -12.51
C LEU A 170 10.28 -32.56 -13.39
N ARG A 171 11.31 -33.40 -13.18
CA ARG A 171 11.53 -34.64 -13.92
C ARG A 171 10.36 -35.61 -13.78
N GLU A 172 9.86 -35.85 -12.57
CA GLU A 172 8.72 -36.74 -12.30
C GLU A 172 7.43 -36.28 -12.98
N ARG A 173 7.33 -35.00 -13.35
CA ARG A 173 6.14 -34.38 -13.96
C ARG A 173 6.31 -33.98 -15.42
N GLY A 174 7.47 -34.29 -16.03
CA GLY A 174 7.76 -33.90 -17.41
C GLY A 174 7.80 -32.38 -17.64
N LEU A 175 8.17 -31.60 -16.62
CA LEU A 175 8.24 -30.14 -16.67
C LEU A 175 9.69 -29.69 -16.88
N VAL A 176 9.87 -28.54 -17.56
CA VAL A 176 11.19 -27.92 -17.78
C VAL A 176 11.21 -26.54 -17.13
N ALA A 177 12.15 -26.32 -16.21
CA ALA A 177 12.39 -25.02 -15.60
C ALA A 177 13.84 -24.90 -15.13
N VAL A 178 14.33 -23.67 -15.00
CA VAL A 178 15.69 -23.38 -14.51
C VAL A 178 15.76 -23.59 -12.99
N HIS A 179 16.76 -24.34 -12.53
CA HIS A 179 17.02 -24.60 -11.12
C HIS A 179 18.53 -24.77 -10.86
N ASN A 180 18.94 -24.60 -9.59
CA ASN A 180 20.31 -24.85 -9.15
C ASN A 180 20.47 -26.19 -8.42
N THR A 181 19.41 -27.00 -8.35
CA THR A 181 19.47 -28.32 -7.70
C THR A 181 20.49 -29.22 -8.39
N ASN A 182 21.45 -29.72 -7.62
CA ASN A 182 22.41 -30.70 -8.07
C ASN A 182 21.70 -32.03 -8.40
N SER A 183 21.85 -32.45 -9.66
CA SER A 183 21.18 -33.64 -10.20
C SER A 183 21.63 -34.94 -9.54
N GLN A 184 22.84 -34.95 -8.98
CA GLN A 184 23.40 -36.07 -8.23
C GLN A 184 23.54 -35.68 -6.76
N THR A 185 23.30 -36.65 -5.87
CA THR A 185 23.58 -36.48 -4.43
C THR A 185 25.07 -36.69 -4.21
N PRO A 186 25.80 -35.75 -3.58
CA PRO A 186 27.22 -35.90 -3.31
C PRO A 186 27.51 -37.13 -2.44
N ILE A 187 28.66 -37.79 -2.64
CA ILE A 187 29.10 -38.89 -1.77
C ILE A 187 29.82 -38.38 -0.52
N GLU A 188 29.96 -39.21 0.53
CA GLU A 188 30.58 -38.79 1.80
C GLU A 188 32.00 -38.17 1.61
N ASP A 189 32.80 -38.71 0.68
CA ASP A 189 34.16 -38.20 0.39
C ASP A 189 34.17 -36.81 -0.28
N GLU A 190 33.13 -36.46 -1.03
CA GLU A 190 32.98 -35.12 -1.63
C GLU A 190 32.59 -34.10 -0.57
N ILE A 191 31.70 -34.49 0.35
CA ILE A 191 31.29 -33.67 1.49
C ILE A 191 32.50 -33.37 2.39
N ALA A 192 33.32 -34.38 2.70
CA ALA A 192 34.51 -34.21 3.52
C ALA A 192 35.55 -33.25 2.89
N ARG A 193 35.73 -33.31 1.57
CA ARG A 193 36.61 -32.38 0.84
C ARG A 193 36.08 -30.94 0.86
N HIS A 194 34.77 -30.76 0.74
CA HIS A 194 34.15 -29.44 0.86
C HIS A 194 34.33 -28.85 2.26
N GLU A 195 34.14 -29.64 3.32
CA GLU A 195 34.36 -29.20 4.70
C GLU A 195 35.83 -28.79 4.97
N GLN A 196 36.81 -29.56 4.48
CA GLN A 196 38.24 -29.19 4.58
C GLN A 196 38.59 -27.89 3.83
N SER A 197 37.93 -27.60 2.70
CA SER A 197 38.15 -26.35 1.96
C SER A 197 37.62 -25.11 2.70
N LEU A 198 36.60 -25.28 3.56
CA LEU A 198 36.03 -24.20 4.37
C LEU A 198 36.91 -23.89 5.58
N ASP A 199 37.46 -24.91 6.24
CA ASP A 199 38.36 -24.75 7.39
C ASP A 199 39.71 -24.10 6.99
N SER A 200 40.15 -24.32 5.74
CA SER A 200 41.35 -23.67 5.19
C SER A 200 41.13 -22.24 4.71
N ALA A 201 39.87 -21.83 4.45
CA ALA A 201 39.50 -20.46 4.11
C ALA A 201 39.23 -19.59 5.36
N SER A 202 38.94 -20.19 6.51
CA SER A 202 38.82 -19.49 7.80
C SER A 202 40.18 -19.42 8.51
N GLY A 203 40.93 -18.35 8.24
CA GLY A 203 42.06 -17.97 9.08
C GLY A 203 41.63 -17.81 10.55
N THR A 204 42.31 -18.54 11.42
CA THR A 204 42.18 -18.60 12.88
C THR A 204 42.07 -17.24 13.57
N VAL A 205 41.03 -17.05 14.39
CA VAL A 205 41.08 -16.14 15.56
C VAL A 205 40.87 -17.00 16.80
N SER A 206 41.95 -17.20 17.55
CA SER A 206 41.92 -17.85 18.85
C SER A 206 41.29 -16.92 19.89
N VAL A 207 40.42 -17.51 20.71
CA VAL A 207 39.76 -16.85 21.85
C VAL A 207 40.75 -16.80 23.02
N SER A 208 41.36 -15.64 23.25
CA SER A 208 41.89 -15.32 24.58
C SER A 208 41.87 -13.83 24.85
N GLN A 209 41.27 -13.49 25.99
CA GLN A 209 41.28 -12.23 26.75
C GLN A 209 40.18 -11.19 26.47
N SER A 210 39.43 -11.03 27.56
CA SER A 210 38.42 -10.06 27.96
C SER A 210 38.65 -8.57 27.65
N ARG A 211 37.53 -7.90 27.32
CA ARG A 211 37.16 -6.48 27.59
C ARG A 211 38.01 -5.43 26.83
N ASN A 212 37.46 -4.37 26.20
CA ASN A 212 36.35 -3.49 26.55
C ASN A 212 35.72 -2.88 25.29
N ILE A 213 34.45 -2.52 25.44
CA ILE A 213 33.71 -1.59 24.58
C ILE A 213 34.29 -0.19 24.76
N GLU A 214 34.63 0.54 23.68
CA GLU A 214 34.53 2.01 23.66
C GLU A 214 34.15 2.54 22.27
N HIS A 215 33.44 3.66 22.34
CA HIS A 215 32.70 4.41 21.34
C HIS A 215 33.58 5.42 20.56
N VAL A 216 33.18 5.70 19.32
CA VAL A 216 32.94 7.04 18.72
C VAL A 216 34.10 8.04 18.48
N ASN A 217 34.13 8.54 17.23
CA ASN A 217 34.63 9.82 16.69
C ASN A 217 36.09 10.27 16.90
N GLY A 218 36.64 10.87 15.83
CA GLY A 218 37.67 11.89 15.98
C GLY A 218 38.58 12.03 14.78
N SER A 219 38.37 13.12 14.05
CA SER A 219 39.26 13.69 13.02
C SER A 219 40.74 13.75 13.41
N ALA A 220 41.63 13.60 12.42
CA ALA A 220 42.85 14.40 12.34
C ALA A 220 43.35 14.49 10.89
N TYR A 221 43.53 15.73 10.46
CA TYR A 221 44.35 16.15 9.33
C TYR A 221 45.80 15.68 9.51
N GLU A 222 46.44 15.20 8.44
CA GLU A 222 47.86 15.43 8.20
C GLU A 222 48.06 15.80 6.73
N MET A 223 48.57 17.02 6.52
CA MET A 223 49.19 17.43 5.27
C MET A 223 50.60 16.82 5.22
N SER A 224 50.97 16.24 4.07
CA SER A 224 52.35 16.30 3.62
C SER A 224 52.39 16.73 2.15
N SER A 225 53.16 17.79 1.94
CA SER A 225 53.51 18.43 0.68
C SER A 225 54.75 17.76 0.06
N GLY A 226 54.81 17.71 -1.28
CA GLY A 226 56.01 17.32 -2.01
C GLY A 226 55.81 17.34 -3.53
N ASP A 227 55.97 18.54 -4.10
CA ASP A 227 56.48 18.90 -5.44
C ASP A 227 56.20 18.05 -6.69
N GLY A 228 55.40 18.65 -7.58
CA GLY A 228 55.88 19.19 -8.85
C GLY A 228 56.46 18.25 -9.90
N ASP A 229 55.66 17.93 -10.93
CA ASP A 229 56.18 17.90 -12.30
C ASP A 229 55.11 18.35 -13.31
N GLN A 230 55.56 19.13 -14.29
CA GLN A 230 54.75 19.69 -15.37
C GLN A 230 54.58 18.65 -16.48
N SER A 231 53.34 18.27 -16.80
CA SER A 231 53.05 17.77 -18.14
C SER A 231 51.66 18.21 -18.61
N THR A 232 51.70 18.97 -19.70
CA THR A 232 50.59 19.26 -20.60
C THR A 232 50.04 17.97 -21.18
N GLU A 233 48.83 17.56 -20.82
CA GLU A 233 48.08 16.53 -21.56
C GLU A 233 46.83 17.14 -22.19
N SER A 234 46.92 17.29 -23.50
CA SER A 234 45.80 17.38 -24.43
C SER A 234 44.79 16.27 -24.12
N CYS A 235 43.55 16.67 -23.89
CA CYS A 235 42.43 15.75 -23.80
C CYS A 235 42.22 15.14 -25.20
N GLU A 236 42.84 13.99 -25.46
CA GLU A 236 42.52 13.16 -26.62
C GLU A 236 41.09 12.65 -26.47
N THR A 237 40.17 13.32 -27.16
CA THR A 237 38.92 12.73 -27.59
C THR A 237 39.25 11.51 -28.41
N THR A 238 38.92 10.32 -27.92
CA THR A 238 38.98 9.07 -28.67
C THR A 238 37.98 9.12 -29.83
N ASN A 239 38.38 9.76 -30.93
CA ASN A 239 37.80 9.54 -32.24
C ASN A 239 38.17 8.12 -32.65
N GLY A 240 37.16 7.28 -32.90
CA GLY A 240 37.35 5.94 -33.43
C GLY A 240 38.11 6.02 -34.75
N THR A 241 39.35 5.54 -34.73
CA THR A 241 40.19 5.38 -35.92
C THR A 241 39.66 4.24 -36.77
N ASN A 242 39.45 4.52 -38.06
CA ASN A 242 39.25 3.54 -39.12
C ASN A 242 40.42 2.55 -39.13
N GLY A 243 40.15 1.29 -38.77
CA GLY A 243 41.05 0.18 -39.01
C GLY A 243 40.21 -1.01 -39.44
N HIS A 244 40.23 -1.34 -40.73
CA HIS A 244 39.64 -2.57 -41.26
C HIS A 244 40.28 -3.79 -40.57
N PRO A 245 39.51 -4.67 -39.90
CA PRO A 245 39.91 -6.05 -39.69
C PRO A 245 39.37 -6.89 -40.85
N ASP A 246 40.25 -7.69 -41.43
CA ASP A 246 39.97 -8.60 -42.54
C ASP A 246 38.71 -9.44 -42.32
N ALA A 247 37.83 -9.40 -43.32
CA ALA A 247 36.67 -10.26 -43.44
C ALA A 247 37.10 -11.69 -43.79
N ALA A 248 37.42 -12.50 -42.78
CA ALA A 248 37.37 -13.96 -42.86
C ALA A 248 37.57 -14.59 -41.47
N THR A 249 36.51 -15.14 -40.85
CA THR A 249 36.45 -16.46 -40.16
C THR A 249 35.27 -16.58 -39.16
N GLY A 250 34.56 -17.71 -39.26
CA GLY A 250 33.69 -18.42 -38.29
C GLY A 250 32.96 -17.71 -37.13
N ASN A 251 31.62 -17.83 -37.11
CA ASN A 251 30.73 -17.76 -35.93
C ASN A 251 31.19 -16.84 -34.78
N SER A 252 31.26 -15.53 -35.03
CA SER A 252 31.50 -14.53 -33.98
C SER A 252 30.15 -14.12 -33.36
N TYR A 253 30.03 -14.24 -32.04
CA TYR A 253 28.91 -13.69 -31.27
C TYR A 253 29.14 -12.18 -31.03
N PRO A 254 28.08 -11.36 -30.94
CA PRO A 254 28.26 -9.94 -30.65
C PRO A 254 28.94 -9.74 -29.28
N PRO A 255 29.79 -8.72 -29.13
CA PRO A 255 30.42 -8.42 -27.86
C PRO A 255 29.36 -8.11 -26.80
N THR A 256 29.55 -8.65 -25.60
CA THR A 256 28.61 -8.53 -24.48
C THR A 256 28.94 -7.31 -23.62
N LEU A 257 27.94 -6.45 -23.39
CA LEU A 257 28.07 -5.30 -22.50
C LEU A 257 27.64 -5.67 -21.07
N VAL A 258 28.55 -5.54 -20.11
CA VAL A 258 28.28 -5.77 -18.69
C VAL A 258 28.37 -4.45 -17.93
N ILE A 259 27.34 -4.12 -17.16
CA ILE A 259 27.28 -2.89 -16.35
C ILE A 259 27.55 -3.22 -14.88
N ILE A 260 28.53 -2.54 -14.29
CA ILE A 260 28.82 -2.58 -12.84
C ILE A 260 28.37 -1.26 -12.23
N SER A 261 27.65 -1.31 -11.11
CA SER A 261 27.26 -0.11 -10.38
C SER A 261 27.37 -0.28 -8.85
N ALA A 262 27.55 0.84 -8.15
CA ALA A 262 27.59 0.90 -6.69
C ALA A 262 27.20 2.28 -6.15
N PHE A 263 26.90 2.33 -4.85
CA PHE A 263 26.49 3.57 -4.17
C PHE A 263 27.62 4.61 -4.10
N ASP A 264 28.87 4.15 -4.02
CA ASP A 264 30.10 4.94 -3.99
C ASP A 264 31.05 4.51 -5.13
N GLU A 265 32.03 5.36 -5.45
CA GLU A 265 33.00 5.14 -6.53
C GLU A 265 33.85 3.86 -6.29
N ASP A 266 34.37 3.69 -5.07
CA ASP A 266 35.16 2.51 -4.70
C ASP A 266 34.35 1.22 -4.72
N GLY A 267 33.04 1.30 -4.45
CA GLY A 267 32.11 0.18 -4.52
C GLY A 267 32.03 -0.43 -5.91
N VAL A 268 32.23 0.36 -6.98
CA VAL A 268 32.27 -0.14 -8.35
C VAL A 268 33.48 -1.06 -8.53
N LEU A 269 34.64 -0.66 -7.99
CA LEU A 269 35.88 -1.45 -8.04
C LEU A 269 35.77 -2.73 -7.22
N ARG A 270 35.18 -2.66 -6.02
CA ARG A 270 34.90 -3.86 -5.19
C ARG A 270 33.98 -4.84 -5.91
N ASN A 271 32.92 -4.34 -6.54
CA ASN A 271 31.98 -5.16 -7.29
C ASN A 271 32.64 -5.77 -8.54
N ALA A 272 33.45 -5.02 -9.27
CA ALA A 272 34.22 -5.53 -10.40
C ALA A 272 35.13 -6.70 -9.98
N LYS A 273 35.89 -6.53 -8.90
CA LYS A 273 36.76 -7.59 -8.35
C LYS A 273 35.98 -8.85 -7.91
N ALA A 274 34.82 -8.67 -7.28
CA ALA A 274 33.96 -9.78 -6.88
C ALA A 274 33.41 -10.54 -8.10
N GLN A 275 32.99 -9.81 -9.13
CA GLN A 275 32.53 -10.41 -10.40
C GLN A 275 33.66 -11.13 -11.13
N THR A 276 34.86 -10.55 -11.19
CA THR A 276 36.04 -11.23 -11.75
C THR A 276 36.31 -12.54 -11.03
N THR A 277 36.23 -12.55 -9.70
CA THR A 277 36.41 -13.79 -8.91
C THR A 277 35.34 -14.83 -9.24
N TYR A 278 34.09 -14.41 -9.41
CA TYR A 278 32.99 -15.29 -9.79
C TYR A 278 33.18 -15.88 -11.20
N LEU A 279 33.51 -15.03 -12.19
CA LEU A 279 33.72 -15.43 -13.58
C LEU A 279 34.91 -16.41 -13.69
N LYS A 280 36.01 -16.17 -12.96
CA LYS A 280 37.17 -17.09 -12.91
C LYS A 280 36.80 -18.50 -12.39
N ARG A 281 35.77 -18.63 -11.54
CA ARG A 281 35.29 -19.93 -11.00
C ARG A 281 34.34 -20.66 -11.94
N LYS A 282 33.75 -19.98 -12.92
CA LYS A 282 32.81 -20.55 -13.88
C LYS A 282 33.57 -20.91 -15.15
N SER A 283 34.24 -22.07 -15.15
CA SER A 283 34.81 -22.63 -16.39
C SER A 283 33.70 -23.27 -17.22
N GLN A 284 33.58 -22.86 -18.49
CA GLN A 284 32.63 -23.44 -19.44
C GLN A 284 33.37 -24.35 -20.41
N THR A 285 32.77 -25.48 -20.76
CA THR A 285 33.40 -26.54 -21.57
C THR A 285 33.26 -26.33 -23.08
N SER A 286 32.47 -25.35 -23.55
CA SER A 286 32.33 -25.02 -24.97
C SER A 286 31.98 -23.54 -25.22
N ALA A 287 32.38 -23.01 -26.38
CA ALA A 287 32.12 -21.63 -26.80
C ALA A 287 30.62 -21.27 -26.87
N ALA A 288 29.76 -22.22 -27.25
CA ALA A 288 28.31 -22.00 -27.29
C ALA A 288 27.70 -21.87 -25.88
N ALA A 289 28.18 -22.68 -24.92
CA ALA A 289 27.76 -22.59 -23.52
C ALA A 289 28.26 -21.29 -22.87
N GLU A 290 29.46 -20.84 -23.23
CA GLU A 290 30.02 -19.57 -22.79
C GLU A 290 29.22 -18.36 -23.30
N ALA A 291 28.88 -18.33 -24.60
CA ALA A 291 28.06 -17.26 -25.17
C ALA A 291 26.64 -17.21 -24.57
N ALA A 292 26.04 -18.36 -24.24
CA ALA A 292 24.77 -18.42 -23.52
C ALA A 292 24.91 -17.89 -22.09
N PHE A 293 25.95 -18.31 -21.37
CA PHE A 293 26.23 -17.85 -20.02
C PHE A 293 26.47 -16.33 -19.94
N LEU A 294 27.30 -15.77 -20.83
CA LEU A 294 27.60 -14.33 -20.84
C LEU A 294 26.34 -13.49 -21.09
N ARG A 295 25.41 -13.99 -21.92
CA ARG A 295 24.11 -13.36 -22.17
C ARG A 295 23.25 -13.31 -20.91
N ASP A 296 23.12 -14.44 -20.21
CA ASP A 296 22.36 -14.52 -18.96
C ASP A 296 23.02 -13.70 -17.84
N TYR A 297 24.36 -13.69 -17.82
CA TYR A 297 25.16 -12.89 -16.90
C TYR A 297 24.94 -11.40 -17.13
N ALA A 298 25.06 -10.91 -18.36
CA ALA A 298 24.81 -9.51 -18.71
C ALA A 298 23.34 -9.12 -18.46
N TYR A 299 22.39 -10.00 -18.77
CA TYR A 299 20.98 -9.82 -18.44
C TYR A 299 20.77 -9.66 -16.93
N THR A 300 21.41 -10.52 -16.12
CA THR A 300 21.32 -10.45 -14.66
C THR A 300 21.94 -9.15 -14.13
N MET A 301 23.12 -8.77 -14.63
CA MET A 301 23.83 -7.57 -14.19
C MET A 301 23.08 -6.29 -14.53
N SER A 302 22.40 -6.23 -15.68
CA SER A 302 21.58 -5.09 -16.09
C SER A 302 20.23 -4.98 -15.35
N ARG A 303 19.75 -6.06 -14.71
CA ARG A 303 18.50 -6.08 -13.92
C ARG A 303 18.70 -5.85 -12.42
N ARG A 304 19.95 -5.87 -11.94
CA ARG A 304 20.27 -5.49 -10.55
C ARG A 304 19.99 -4.01 -10.33
N THR A 305 19.84 -3.62 -9.06
CA THR A 305 19.70 -2.20 -8.68
C THR A 305 20.87 -1.40 -9.23
N LEU A 306 20.58 -0.43 -10.11
CA LEU A 306 21.59 0.43 -10.73
C LEU A 306 21.79 1.70 -9.90
N PHE A 307 22.98 1.83 -9.32
CA PHE A 307 23.36 3.01 -8.55
C PHE A 307 23.98 4.11 -9.43
N SER A 308 24.29 5.27 -8.85
CA SER A 308 24.80 6.43 -9.59
C SER A 308 26.22 6.23 -10.09
N TRP A 309 27.10 5.55 -9.35
CA TRP A 309 28.45 5.28 -9.84
C TRP A 309 28.44 4.02 -10.70
N ARG A 310 28.95 4.14 -11.93
CA ARG A 310 28.84 3.11 -12.95
C ARG A 310 30.13 2.96 -13.74
N ARG A 311 30.36 1.74 -14.20
CA ARG A 311 31.38 1.36 -15.17
C ARG A 311 30.79 0.27 -16.07
N PHE A 312 31.33 0.13 -17.27
CA PHE A 312 31.01 -1.00 -18.14
C PHE A 312 32.26 -1.83 -18.47
N ALA A 313 32.03 -3.07 -18.89
CA ALA A 313 33.01 -3.95 -19.51
C ALA A 313 32.42 -4.52 -20.80
N LEU A 314 33.28 -4.72 -21.81
CA LEU A 314 32.90 -5.21 -23.14
C LEU A 314 33.83 -6.36 -23.53
N GLY A 315 33.28 -7.44 -24.07
CA GLY A 315 34.06 -8.61 -24.50
C GLY A 315 33.17 -9.70 -25.11
N GLN A 316 33.73 -10.51 -25.99
CA GLN A 316 33.07 -11.66 -26.61
C GLN A 316 33.24 -12.94 -25.79
N THR A 317 34.30 -13.01 -24.99
CA THR A 317 34.63 -14.15 -24.13
C THR A 317 34.66 -13.76 -22.65
N THR A 318 34.58 -14.75 -21.76
CA THR A 318 34.68 -14.51 -20.31
C THR A 318 36.04 -13.91 -19.94
N SER A 319 37.10 -14.30 -20.66
CA SER A 319 38.45 -13.74 -20.49
C SER A 319 38.48 -12.25 -20.84
N GLU A 320 37.95 -11.85 -22.00
CA GLU A 320 37.90 -10.44 -22.39
C GLU A 320 37.09 -9.58 -21.43
N ILE A 321 35.98 -10.12 -20.88
CA ILE A 321 35.20 -9.43 -19.85
C ILE A 321 36.00 -9.29 -18.56
N ILE A 322 36.77 -10.31 -18.16
CA ILE A 322 37.66 -10.25 -17.00
C ILE A 322 38.74 -9.17 -17.22
N ASP A 323 39.41 -9.18 -18.37
CA ASP A 323 40.45 -8.22 -18.72
C ASP A 323 39.89 -6.79 -18.76
N SER A 324 38.69 -6.63 -19.32
CA SER A 324 37.95 -5.36 -19.37
C SER A 324 37.49 -4.89 -17.99
N LEU A 325 37.29 -5.77 -17.01
CA LEU A 325 36.98 -5.42 -15.61
C LEU A 325 38.24 -5.11 -14.79
N GLU A 326 39.36 -5.76 -15.09
CA GLU A 326 40.65 -5.57 -14.40
C GLU A 326 41.42 -4.33 -14.92
N SER A 327 41.15 -3.90 -16.15
CA SER A 327 41.77 -2.70 -16.71
C SER A 327 41.41 -1.41 -15.93
N PRO A 328 42.26 -0.39 -15.91
CA PRO A 328 41.88 0.92 -15.38
C PRO A 328 40.90 1.61 -16.34
N ALA A 329 39.61 1.70 -15.95
CA ALA A 329 38.62 2.45 -16.71
C ALA A 329 37.91 3.48 -15.83
N LYS A 330 37.56 4.61 -16.45
CA LYS A 330 36.91 5.75 -15.78
C LYS A 330 35.56 5.35 -15.21
N VAL A 331 35.40 5.48 -13.90
CA VAL A 331 34.10 5.35 -13.23
C VAL A 331 33.32 6.65 -13.46
N VAL A 332 32.05 6.53 -13.81
CA VAL A 332 31.19 7.68 -14.12
C VAL A 332 30.06 7.77 -13.10
N LYS A 333 29.84 8.98 -12.56
CA LYS A 333 28.66 9.29 -11.74
C LYS A 333 27.49 9.70 -12.63
N ALA A 334 26.59 8.77 -12.91
CA ALA A 334 25.35 9.00 -13.64
C ALA A 334 24.37 9.89 -12.86
N ARG A 335 23.81 10.90 -13.54
CA ARG A 335 22.69 11.73 -13.04
C ARG A 335 21.38 10.92 -13.10
N ARG A 336 20.49 11.10 -12.12
CA ARG A 336 19.29 10.25 -11.93
C ARG A 336 18.21 10.37 -13.03
N SER A 337 18.27 11.38 -13.91
CA SER A 337 17.37 11.51 -15.06
C SER A 337 18.06 12.19 -16.24
N LEU A 338 18.40 11.42 -17.27
CA LEU A 338 18.84 11.96 -18.56
C LEU A 338 17.74 11.71 -19.58
N GLN A 339 17.23 12.79 -20.17
CA GLN A 339 16.37 12.73 -21.34
C GLN A 339 17.29 12.62 -22.56
N VAL A 340 17.25 11.49 -23.25
CA VAL A 340 18.07 11.25 -24.45
C VAL A 340 17.37 11.86 -25.66
N GLY A 341 18.11 12.61 -26.48
CA GLY A 341 17.65 13.10 -27.78
C GLY A 341 18.38 12.36 -28.90
N PHE A 342 17.67 11.96 -29.96
CA PHE A 342 18.31 11.43 -31.18
C PHE A 342 18.38 12.51 -32.26
N VAL A 343 19.52 12.61 -32.92
CA VAL A 343 19.78 13.54 -34.02
C VAL A 343 20.08 12.73 -35.27
N PHE A 344 19.30 12.95 -36.33
CA PHE A 344 19.41 12.20 -37.57
C PHE A 344 20.08 13.08 -38.63
N THR A 345 21.20 12.60 -39.18
CA THR A 345 21.95 13.30 -40.22
C THR A 345 21.27 13.18 -41.58
N GLY A 346 21.47 14.17 -42.43
CA GLY A 346 20.96 14.18 -43.81
C GLY A 346 21.94 13.55 -44.81
N GLN A 347 21.71 13.84 -46.10
CA GLN A 347 22.63 13.48 -47.18
C GLN A 347 24.04 14.07 -46.96
N GLY A 348 25.08 13.29 -47.27
CA GLY A 348 26.50 13.63 -47.10
C GLY A 348 27.23 12.78 -46.05
N ALA A 349 26.50 11.93 -45.30
CA ALA A 349 27.06 11.02 -44.29
C ALA A 349 27.31 9.59 -44.82
N GLN A 350 26.97 9.32 -46.08
CA GLN A 350 27.17 8.01 -46.71
C GLN A 350 28.66 7.74 -46.99
N TYR A 351 29.06 6.48 -46.84
CA TYR A 351 30.38 5.97 -47.20
C TYR A 351 30.28 4.48 -47.57
N SER A 352 31.25 3.95 -48.33
CA SER A 352 31.27 2.53 -48.68
C SER A 352 31.30 1.64 -47.44
N ALA A 353 30.61 0.51 -47.45
CA ALA A 353 30.55 -0.42 -46.31
C ALA A 353 29.91 0.12 -45.01
N MET A 354 29.16 1.23 -45.07
CA MET A 354 28.46 1.73 -43.89
C MET A 354 27.48 0.71 -43.29
N GLY A 355 27.58 0.50 -41.97
CA GLY A 355 26.73 -0.44 -41.24
C GLY A 355 27.09 -1.92 -41.36
N GLN A 356 28.13 -2.32 -42.12
CA GLN A 356 28.51 -3.73 -42.27
C GLN A 356 28.82 -4.43 -40.94
N GLU A 357 29.57 -3.78 -40.05
CA GLU A 357 29.95 -4.35 -38.75
C GLU A 357 28.74 -4.66 -37.86
N LEU A 358 27.61 -3.95 -38.08
CA LEU A 358 26.38 -4.14 -37.31
C LEU A 358 25.54 -5.33 -37.80
N LEU A 359 25.88 -5.95 -38.94
CA LEU A 359 25.19 -7.14 -39.46
C LEU A 359 25.30 -8.35 -38.52
N ILE A 360 26.23 -8.33 -37.56
CA ILE A 360 26.32 -9.31 -36.47
C ILE A 360 25.08 -9.31 -35.56
N TYR A 361 24.32 -8.21 -35.53
CA TYR A 361 23.08 -8.10 -34.74
C TYR A 361 21.87 -8.52 -35.59
N PRO A 362 21.14 -9.60 -35.21
CA PRO A 362 20.02 -10.10 -36.02
C PRO A 362 18.92 -9.08 -36.29
N VAL A 363 18.63 -8.18 -35.33
CA VAL A 363 17.62 -7.13 -35.48
C VAL A 363 18.03 -6.14 -36.59
N PHE A 364 19.29 -5.72 -36.59
CA PHE A 364 19.82 -4.80 -37.59
C PHE A 364 19.88 -5.46 -38.97
N GLN A 365 20.37 -6.70 -39.03
CA GLN A 365 20.44 -7.48 -40.26
C GLN A 365 19.05 -7.69 -40.89
N ALA A 366 18.06 -8.10 -40.08
CA ALA A 366 16.69 -8.30 -40.54
C ALA A 366 16.07 -7.01 -41.09
N SER A 367 16.29 -5.88 -40.41
CA SER A 367 15.79 -4.56 -40.86
C SER A 367 16.36 -4.17 -42.22
N LEU A 368 17.66 -4.38 -42.45
CA LEU A 368 18.28 -4.10 -43.74
C LEU A 368 17.86 -5.06 -44.86
N LEU A 369 17.65 -6.34 -44.54
CA LEU A 369 17.08 -7.32 -45.48
C LEU A 369 15.67 -6.92 -45.89
N ASP A 370 14.83 -6.54 -44.93
CA ASP A 370 13.47 -6.06 -45.19
C ASP A 370 13.49 -4.80 -46.08
N ALA A 371 14.38 -3.85 -45.79
CA ALA A 371 14.55 -2.64 -46.59
C ALA A 371 15.00 -2.95 -48.03
N ASP A 372 15.98 -3.85 -48.21
CA ASP A 372 16.45 -4.29 -49.53
C ASP A 372 15.33 -4.93 -50.35
N MET A 373 14.59 -5.86 -49.76
CA MET A 373 13.44 -6.50 -50.39
C MET A 373 12.35 -5.48 -50.75
N TYR A 374 12.09 -4.53 -49.85
CA TYR A 374 11.10 -3.49 -50.06
C TYR A 374 11.48 -2.55 -51.21
N PHE A 375 12.73 -2.07 -51.28
CA PHE A 375 13.18 -1.23 -52.40
C PHE A 375 13.09 -1.96 -53.74
N ARG A 376 13.46 -3.25 -53.80
CA ARG A 376 13.28 -4.05 -55.02
C ARG A 376 11.81 -4.17 -55.42
N SER A 377 10.90 -4.29 -54.45
CA SER A 377 9.45 -4.33 -54.71
C SER A 377 8.90 -3.01 -55.29
N LEU A 378 9.57 -1.88 -55.01
CA LEU A 378 9.25 -0.57 -55.58
C LEU A 378 9.89 -0.34 -56.97
N GLY A 379 10.68 -1.29 -57.48
CA GLY A 379 11.32 -1.20 -58.80
C GLY A 379 12.80 -0.81 -58.79
N ALA A 380 13.49 -0.85 -57.64
CA ALA A 380 14.93 -0.60 -57.59
C ALA A 380 15.71 -1.63 -58.44
N SER A 381 16.56 -1.15 -59.36
CA SER A 381 17.46 -1.99 -60.17
C SER A 381 18.75 -2.40 -59.44
N TRP A 382 18.85 -2.07 -58.17
CA TRP A 382 20.03 -2.24 -57.32
C TRP A 382 19.65 -2.96 -56.02
N SER A 383 20.66 -3.53 -55.38
CA SER A 383 20.56 -4.21 -54.09
C SER A 383 21.31 -3.38 -53.05
N LEU A 384 20.61 -2.97 -51.99
CA LEU A 384 21.20 -2.26 -50.86
C LEU A 384 22.31 -3.10 -50.22
N LEU A 385 22.07 -4.39 -50.02
CA LEU A 385 23.05 -5.27 -49.36
C LEU A 385 24.29 -5.52 -50.22
N GLU A 386 24.12 -5.70 -51.53
CA GLU A 386 25.26 -5.86 -52.44
C GLU A 386 26.04 -4.56 -52.56
N GLU A 387 25.35 -3.41 -52.60
CA GLU A 387 25.99 -2.11 -52.64
C GLU A 387 26.81 -1.85 -51.37
N LEU A 388 26.24 -2.11 -50.20
CA LEU A 388 26.96 -1.99 -48.94
C LEU A 388 28.13 -2.97 -48.86
N ALA A 389 28.14 -4.07 -49.63
CA ALA A 389 29.24 -5.03 -49.70
C ALA A 389 30.39 -4.62 -50.64
N ARG A 390 30.24 -3.54 -51.43
CA ARG A 390 31.27 -3.08 -52.39
C ARG A 390 32.38 -2.28 -51.72
N SER A 391 33.55 -2.29 -52.35
CA SER A 391 34.66 -1.40 -51.99
C SER A 391 34.38 0.03 -52.43
N ASP A 392 35.12 0.99 -51.87
CA ASP A 392 34.97 2.42 -52.16
C ASP A 392 35.09 2.74 -53.66
N GLU A 393 36.00 2.06 -54.38
CA GLU A 393 36.25 2.28 -55.81
C GLU A 393 35.12 1.79 -56.72
N SER A 394 34.29 0.86 -56.24
CA SER A 394 33.22 0.21 -57.02
C SER A 394 31.81 0.59 -56.55
N SER A 395 31.73 1.40 -55.49
CA SER A 395 30.47 1.81 -54.88
C SER A 395 29.80 2.97 -55.63
N ASN A 396 28.51 2.83 -55.85
CA ASN A 396 27.62 3.88 -56.35
C ASN A 396 26.90 4.63 -55.21
N ILE A 397 27.27 4.41 -53.94
CA ILE A 397 26.56 4.95 -52.78
C ILE A 397 26.50 6.48 -52.75
N ALA A 398 27.39 7.17 -53.48
CA ALA A 398 27.37 8.62 -53.64
C ALA A 398 26.22 9.13 -54.53
N GLN A 399 25.62 8.26 -55.37
CA GLN A 399 24.51 8.64 -56.25
C GLN A 399 23.22 8.84 -55.45
N ALA A 400 22.53 9.95 -55.66
CA ALA A 400 21.42 10.35 -54.80
C ALA A 400 20.23 9.37 -54.79
N TYR A 401 19.98 8.67 -55.91
CA TYR A 401 18.93 7.64 -56.01
C TYR A 401 19.19 6.45 -55.07
N LEU A 402 20.43 6.28 -54.61
CA LEU A 402 20.89 5.20 -53.74
C LEU A 402 21.24 5.72 -52.34
N ALA A 403 21.91 6.87 -52.24
CA ALA A 403 22.37 7.48 -51.01
C ALA A 403 21.25 7.76 -50.00
N GLN A 404 20.15 8.38 -50.45
CA GLN A 404 19.03 8.77 -49.58
C GLN A 404 18.26 7.57 -49.02
N PRO A 405 17.84 6.57 -49.85
CA PRO A 405 17.20 5.37 -49.32
C PRO A 405 18.15 4.54 -48.44
N ALA A 406 19.44 4.42 -48.81
CA ALA A 406 20.41 3.67 -48.02
C ALA A 406 20.65 4.29 -46.63
N CYS A 407 20.87 5.60 -46.55
CA CYS A 407 21.01 6.31 -45.26
C CYS A 407 19.76 6.16 -44.39
N THR A 408 18.57 6.28 -44.98
CA THR A 408 17.31 6.14 -44.24
C THR A 408 17.14 4.72 -43.72
N ALA A 409 17.44 3.70 -44.53
CA ALA A 409 17.36 2.30 -44.14
C ALA A 409 18.29 1.96 -42.97
N ILE A 410 19.54 2.43 -43.02
CA ILE A 410 20.50 2.24 -41.91
C ILE A 410 20.05 2.97 -40.65
N GLN A 411 19.59 4.23 -40.76
CA GLN A 411 19.12 4.98 -39.60
C GLN A 411 17.91 4.31 -38.93
N VAL A 412 16.97 3.78 -39.73
CA VAL A 412 15.83 2.98 -39.25
C VAL A 412 16.32 1.71 -38.54
N ALA A 413 17.26 0.97 -39.13
CA ALA A 413 17.83 -0.24 -38.55
C ALA A 413 18.58 0.03 -37.23
N ILE A 414 19.30 1.16 -37.11
CA ILE A 414 19.93 1.61 -35.87
C ILE A 414 18.88 1.91 -34.80
N VAL A 415 17.80 2.60 -35.16
CA VAL A 415 16.69 2.89 -34.21
C VAL A 415 16.05 1.61 -33.70
N GLU A 416 15.82 0.62 -34.58
CA GLU A 416 15.28 -0.69 -34.19
C GLU A 416 16.25 -1.47 -33.29
N LEU A 417 17.56 -1.44 -33.59
CA LEU A 417 18.59 -2.04 -32.75
C LEU A 417 18.62 -1.40 -31.36
N LEU A 418 18.63 -0.07 -31.26
CA LEU A 418 18.59 0.66 -29.99
C LEU A 418 17.30 0.38 -29.21
N ARG A 419 16.15 0.31 -29.89
CA ARG A 419 14.88 -0.09 -29.27
C ARG A 419 14.95 -1.51 -28.70
N SER A 420 15.63 -2.45 -29.38
CA SER A 420 15.85 -3.82 -28.88
C SER A 420 16.67 -3.85 -27.58
N TRP A 421 17.55 -2.86 -27.38
CA TRP A 421 18.29 -2.65 -26.13
C TRP A 421 17.53 -1.79 -25.11
N ASN A 422 16.26 -1.47 -25.40
CA ASN A 422 15.40 -0.60 -24.60
C ASN A 422 15.94 0.84 -24.44
N VAL A 423 16.75 1.30 -25.40
CA VAL A 423 17.19 2.70 -25.51
C VAL A 423 16.20 3.44 -26.41
N ARG A 424 15.46 4.38 -25.82
CA ARG A 424 14.43 5.16 -26.52
C ARG A 424 14.73 6.66 -26.39
N PRO A 425 14.56 7.46 -27.46
CA PRO A 425 14.65 8.90 -27.36
C PRO A 425 13.44 9.45 -26.60
N SER A 426 13.61 10.62 -26.00
CA SER A 426 12.52 11.51 -25.54
C SER A 426 12.21 12.59 -26.57
N ARG A 427 13.21 12.95 -27.37
CA ARG A 427 13.12 13.94 -28.44
C ARG A 427 13.89 13.46 -29.66
N VAL A 428 13.41 13.84 -30.84
CA VAL A 428 14.10 13.58 -32.10
C VAL A 428 14.13 14.82 -32.96
N VAL A 429 15.23 14.99 -33.68
CA VAL A 429 15.38 16.04 -34.68
C VAL A 429 16.11 15.43 -35.88
N GLY A 430 15.61 15.70 -37.08
CA GLY A 430 16.25 15.27 -38.32
C GLY A 430 16.76 16.48 -39.08
N HIS A 431 17.94 16.37 -39.66
CA HIS A 431 18.50 17.39 -40.55
C HIS A 431 18.25 16.97 -42.00
N SER A 432 17.51 17.77 -42.78
CA SER A 432 17.19 17.48 -44.18
C SER A 432 16.53 16.09 -44.33
N SER A 433 17.06 15.19 -45.18
CA SER A 433 16.56 13.82 -45.36
C SER A 433 16.57 12.96 -44.08
N GLY A 434 17.32 13.36 -43.04
CA GLY A 434 17.28 12.70 -41.73
C GLY A 434 15.92 12.81 -41.04
N GLU A 435 15.03 13.72 -41.47
CA GLU A 435 13.68 13.83 -40.94
C GLU A 435 12.84 12.57 -41.14
N PHE A 436 13.11 11.76 -42.18
CA PHE A 436 12.36 10.53 -42.42
C PHE A 436 12.59 9.50 -41.31
N ALA A 437 13.86 9.28 -40.95
CA ALA A 437 14.22 8.40 -39.85
C ALA A 437 13.85 8.99 -38.48
N ALA A 438 13.89 10.32 -38.32
CA ALA A 438 13.40 10.99 -37.12
C ALA A 438 11.88 10.77 -36.93
N ALA A 439 11.10 10.90 -37.99
CA ALA A 439 9.66 10.65 -37.97
C ALA A 439 9.34 9.18 -37.65
N PHE A 440 10.11 8.23 -38.18
CA PHE A 440 10.03 6.82 -37.77
C PHE A 440 10.39 6.61 -36.29
N ALA A 441 11.46 7.24 -35.81
CA ALA A 441 11.90 7.15 -34.42
C ALA A 441 10.85 7.72 -33.43
N ALA A 442 10.11 8.76 -33.84
CA ALA A 442 8.97 9.32 -33.10
C ALA A 442 7.63 8.58 -33.30
N GLY A 443 7.57 7.58 -34.18
CA GLY A 443 6.35 6.84 -34.49
C GLY A 443 5.34 7.63 -35.34
N LYS A 444 5.79 8.68 -36.04
CA LYS A 444 4.97 9.46 -36.97
C LYS A 444 4.84 8.78 -38.33
N LEU A 445 5.86 8.01 -38.74
CA LEU A 445 5.86 7.15 -39.91
C LEU A 445 6.16 5.71 -39.48
N ASP A 446 5.61 4.73 -40.19
CA ASP A 446 6.15 3.37 -40.15
C ASP A 446 7.41 3.25 -41.03
N ARG A 447 8.13 2.13 -40.90
CA ARG A 447 9.41 1.92 -41.60
C ARG A 447 9.26 1.89 -43.12
N GLU A 448 8.21 1.23 -43.63
CA GLU A 448 7.93 1.11 -45.06
C GLU A 448 7.61 2.46 -45.70
N THR A 449 6.87 3.31 -44.98
CA THR A 449 6.57 4.67 -45.41
C THR A 449 7.84 5.53 -45.42
N ALA A 450 8.65 5.46 -44.37
CA ALA A 450 9.93 6.19 -44.32
C ALA A 450 10.87 5.77 -45.46
N TRP A 451 10.99 4.47 -45.74
CA TRP A 451 11.77 3.94 -46.87
C TRP A 451 11.20 4.38 -48.22
N ARG A 452 9.88 4.27 -48.43
CA ARG A 452 9.25 4.66 -49.70
C ARG A 452 9.44 6.14 -50.01
N ILE A 453 9.23 7.01 -49.03
CA ILE A 453 9.42 8.46 -49.19
C ILE A 453 10.87 8.79 -49.56
N ALA A 454 11.85 8.13 -48.92
CA ALA A 454 13.27 8.29 -49.23
C ALA A 454 13.63 7.76 -50.63
N TYR A 455 13.07 6.61 -51.03
CA TYR A 455 13.26 6.03 -52.36
C TYR A 455 12.69 6.93 -53.47
N LEU A 456 11.42 7.35 -53.34
CA LEU A 456 10.77 8.22 -54.32
C LEU A 456 11.51 9.56 -54.47
N ARG A 457 12.01 10.13 -53.36
CA ARG A 457 12.81 11.37 -53.38
C ARG A 457 14.12 11.18 -54.15
N GLY A 458 14.74 10.01 -54.01
CA GLY A 458 15.93 9.63 -54.76
C GLY A 458 15.65 9.47 -56.27
N VAL A 459 14.52 8.86 -56.63
CA VAL A 459 14.11 8.59 -58.02
C VAL A 459 13.78 9.87 -58.78
N VAL A 460 12.93 10.75 -58.23
CA VAL A 460 12.55 12.02 -58.89
C VAL A 460 13.78 12.87 -59.18
N ARG A 461 14.78 12.83 -58.29
CA ARG A 461 16.01 13.60 -58.47
C ARG A 461 16.93 13.05 -59.55
N ASP A 462 16.86 11.78 -59.91
CA ASP A 462 17.74 11.21 -60.95
C ASP A 462 17.34 11.66 -62.37
N GLN A 463 16.19 12.34 -62.50
CA GLN A 463 15.75 12.97 -63.74
C GLN A 463 16.51 14.28 -63.98
N LYS A 464 17.09 14.44 -65.18
CA LYS A 464 17.95 15.58 -65.52
C LYS A 464 17.19 16.92 -65.45
N THR A 465 17.54 17.76 -64.49
CA THR A 465 17.17 19.19 -64.49
C THR A 465 18.04 19.97 -65.48
N ASN A 466 17.45 20.89 -66.24
CA ASN A 466 18.16 21.72 -67.24
C ASN A 466 19.13 22.77 -66.66
N SER A 467 19.29 22.85 -65.32
CA SER A 467 20.13 23.83 -64.62
C SER A 467 21.11 23.17 -63.64
N ALA A 468 22.39 23.53 -63.68
CA ALA A 468 23.42 23.03 -62.77
C ALA A 468 23.43 23.84 -61.45
N GLY A 469 23.07 23.19 -60.33
CA GLY A 469 23.12 23.77 -58.98
C GLY A 469 24.30 23.27 -58.14
N ALA A 470 24.67 24.01 -57.09
CA ALA A 470 25.71 23.62 -56.14
C ALA A 470 25.39 24.06 -54.70
N MET A 471 26.07 23.48 -53.72
CA MET A 471 25.97 23.85 -52.30
C MET A 471 27.35 24.09 -51.68
N MET A 472 27.41 24.99 -50.70
CA MET A 472 28.66 25.37 -50.02
C MET A 472 28.41 25.64 -48.54
N ALA A 473 29.20 25.04 -47.65
CA ALA A 473 29.21 25.38 -46.23
C ALA A 473 30.10 26.61 -46.00
N VAL A 474 29.61 27.59 -45.25
CA VAL A 474 30.26 28.88 -45.01
C VAL A 474 30.31 29.16 -43.51
N GLY A 475 31.50 29.50 -43.01
CA GLY A 475 31.79 29.80 -41.61
C GLY A 475 31.34 31.20 -41.16
N LEU A 476 30.09 31.58 -41.47
CA LEU A 476 29.48 32.84 -41.07
C LEU A 476 28.12 32.64 -40.42
N SER A 477 27.68 33.61 -39.62
CA SER A 477 26.28 33.72 -39.17
C SER A 477 25.36 34.04 -40.35
N SER A 478 24.06 33.83 -40.18
CA SER A 478 23.05 34.07 -41.22
C SER A 478 23.09 35.52 -41.71
N ASP A 479 23.16 36.46 -40.77
CA ASP A 479 23.22 37.91 -41.06
C ASP A 479 24.51 38.29 -41.78
N GLY A 480 25.65 37.75 -41.34
CA GLY A 480 26.94 38.01 -41.99
C GLY A 480 27.00 37.46 -43.42
N LEU A 481 26.39 36.30 -43.64
CA LEU A 481 26.33 35.63 -44.93
C LEU A 481 25.36 36.31 -45.91
N GLN A 482 24.26 36.88 -45.39
CA GLN A 482 23.26 37.59 -46.18
C GLN A 482 23.88 38.78 -46.95
N HIS A 483 24.84 39.49 -46.33
CA HIS A 483 25.56 40.58 -46.98
C HIS A 483 26.29 40.14 -48.26
N TYR A 484 26.97 39.00 -48.23
CA TYR A 484 27.66 38.46 -49.40
C TYR A 484 26.68 37.94 -50.46
N ILE A 485 25.56 37.34 -50.04
CA ILE A 485 24.51 36.88 -50.96
C ILE A 485 23.92 38.06 -51.75
N GLU A 486 23.66 39.18 -51.08
CA GLU A 486 23.16 40.40 -51.73
C GLU A 486 24.14 40.96 -52.76
N GLN A 487 25.44 40.93 -52.48
CA GLN A 487 26.48 41.32 -53.45
C GLN A 487 26.47 40.41 -54.69
N VAL A 488 26.31 39.10 -54.50
CA VAL A 488 26.23 38.15 -55.61
C VAL A 488 24.95 38.35 -56.43
N HIS A 489 23.81 38.61 -55.78
CA HIS A 489 22.56 38.89 -56.49
C HIS A 489 22.60 40.21 -57.26
N ALA A 490 23.29 41.23 -56.75
CA ALA A 490 23.50 42.50 -57.46
C ALA A 490 24.28 42.31 -58.79
N CYS A 491 25.13 41.28 -58.89
CA CYS A 491 25.84 40.92 -60.11
C CYS A 491 24.96 40.14 -61.12
N ASN A 492 23.73 39.76 -60.76
CA ASN A 492 22.75 39.06 -61.59
C ASN A 492 23.29 37.77 -62.26
N VAL A 493 24.21 37.06 -61.59
CA VAL A 493 24.86 35.82 -62.07
C VAL A 493 24.10 34.55 -61.69
N GLY A 494 23.01 34.68 -60.94
CA GLY A 494 22.16 33.58 -60.48
C GLY A 494 21.61 33.82 -59.08
N ARG A 495 20.77 32.90 -58.62
CA ARG A 495 20.09 32.96 -57.32
C ARG A 495 20.75 32.03 -56.31
N LEU A 496 20.83 32.52 -55.07
CA LEU A 496 21.35 31.83 -53.90
C LEU A 496 20.37 31.97 -52.75
N VAL A 497 20.31 30.96 -51.89
CA VAL A 497 19.59 30.98 -50.62
C VAL A 497 20.44 30.36 -49.52
N ILE A 498 20.23 30.81 -48.28
CA ILE A 498 20.74 30.09 -47.10
C ILE A 498 19.83 28.86 -46.91
N ALA A 499 20.38 27.68 -47.17
CA ALA A 499 19.66 26.41 -47.23
C ALA A 499 19.64 25.66 -45.89
N CYS A 500 20.74 25.69 -45.13
CA CYS A 500 20.81 25.01 -43.83
C CYS A 500 21.44 25.93 -42.77
N LEU A 501 20.81 25.99 -41.60
CA LEU A 501 21.33 26.65 -40.42
C LEU A 501 22.00 25.60 -39.51
N ASN A 502 23.31 25.36 -39.68
CA ASN A 502 23.98 24.27 -38.95
C ASN A 502 24.42 24.70 -37.54
N SER A 503 24.82 25.97 -37.38
CA SER A 503 25.13 26.60 -36.09
C SER A 503 25.06 28.12 -36.20
N SER A 504 25.23 28.84 -35.09
CA SER A 504 25.27 30.30 -35.07
C SER A 504 26.39 30.93 -35.91
N LYS A 505 27.40 30.15 -36.34
CA LYS A 505 28.56 30.60 -37.12
C LYS A 505 28.90 29.73 -38.31
N ASN A 506 28.01 28.80 -38.70
CA ASN A 506 28.27 27.91 -39.84
C ASN A 506 26.94 27.56 -40.51
N ASN A 507 26.77 28.01 -41.75
CA ASN A 507 25.54 27.88 -42.52
C ASN A 507 25.85 27.35 -43.92
N THR A 508 24.90 26.67 -44.54
CA THR A 508 25.05 26.14 -45.90
C THR A 508 24.26 26.98 -46.89
N VAL A 509 24.91 27.45 -47.95
CA VAL A 509 24.30 28.14 -49.09
C VAL A 509 24.02 27.14 -50.21
N SER A 510 22.91 27.35 -50.91
CA SER A 510 22.47 26.53 -52.04
C SER A 510 21.93 27.42 -53.17
N GLY A 511 22.22 27.06 -54.42
CA GLY A 511 21.66 27.77 -55.56
C GLY A 511 22.37 27.48 -56.88
N ASP A 512 22.31 28.44 -57.80
CA ASP A 512 22.88 28.31 -59.13
C ASP A 512 24.42 28.21 -59.04
N LYS A 513 25.01 27.25 -59.77
CA LYS A 513 26.47 27.02 -59.73
C LYS A 513 27.30 28.30 -60.01
N PRO A 514 26.99 29.13 -61.03
CA PRO A 514 27.73 30.37 -61.26
C PRO A 514 27.64 31.36 -60.09
N ALA A 515 26.52 31.39 -59.36
CA ALA A 515 26.36 32.24 -58.19
C ALA A 515 27.12 31.69 -56.97
N ILE A 516 27.18 30.36 -56.80
CA ILE A 516 28.03 29.72 -55.78
C ILE A 516 29.52 29.98 -56.07
N ASP A 517 29.92 29.92 -57.34
CA ASP A 517 31.29 30.24 -57.77
C ASP A 517 31.64 31.69 -57.43
N ALA A 518 30.74 32.63 -57.74
CA ALA A 518 30.92 34.06 -57.41
C ALA A 518 30.96 34.31 -55.88
N LEU A 519 30.10 33.64 -55.11
CA LEU A 519 30.12 33.72 -53.66
C LEU A 519 31.43 33.18 -53.09
N GLN A 520 31.93 32.06 -53.62
CA GLN A 520 33.19 31.48 -53.17
C GLN A 520 34.36 32.45 -53.41
N HIS A 521 34.42 33.10 -54.58
CA HIS A 521 35.44 34.11 -54.85
C HIS A 521 35.41 35.29 -53.85
N LEU A 522 34.22 35.79 -53.49
CA LEU A 522 34.11 36.86 -52.50
C LEU A 522 34.57 36.40 -51.11
N LEU A 523 34.16 35.21 -50.68
CA LEU A 523 34.52 34.65 -49.37
C LEU A 523 36.01 34.31 -49.27
N ASP A 524 36.60 33.78 -50.34
CA ASP A 524 38.04 33.46 -50.39
C ASP A 524 38.89 34.75 -50.32
N ASN A 525 38.46 35.82 -51.01
CA ASN A 525 39.13 37.13 -50.95
C ASN A 525 39.14 37.72 -49.54
N ASP A 526 38.07 37.49 -48.77
CA ASP A 526 37.92 37.98 -47.40
C ASP A 526 38.40 36.98 -46.33
N GLY A 527 39.01 35.86 -46.75
CA GLY A 527 39.59 34.84 -45.86
C GLY A 527 38.56 34.07 -45.02
N VAL A 528 37.31 34.02 -45.48
CA VAL A 528 36.21 33.34 -44.79
C VAL A 528 36.17 31.87 -45.15
N PHE A 529 36.00 30.97 -44.16
CA PHE A 529 35.87 29.53 -44.42
C PHE A 529 34.68 29.25 -45.35
N ALA A 530 34.96 28.70 -46.53
CA ALA A 530 33.97 28.29 -47.51
C ALA A 530 34.38 26.94 -48.13
N ARG A 531 33.55 25.90 -47.97
CA ARG A 531 33.81 24.56 -48.50
C ARG A 531 32.64 24.09 -49.36
N ARG A 532 32.90 23.79 -50.63
CA ARG A 532 31.92 23.13 -51.50
C ARG A 532 31.56 21.76 -50.95
N LEU A 533 30.27 21.46 -50.96
CA LEU A 533 29.77 20.15 -50.60
C LEU A 533 29.78 19.25 -51.84
N GLU A 534 30.17 17.99 -51.65
CA GLU A 534 30.16 16.96 -52.69
C GLU A 534 28.72 16.46 -52.92
N VAL A 535 27.88 17.36 -53.41
CA VAL A 535 26.50 17.09 -53.79
C VAL A 535 26.28 17.62 -55.18
N ALA A 536 25.74 16.77 -56.05
CA ALA A 536 25.52 17.11 -57.45
C ALA A 536 24.35 18.09 -57.68
N ASN A 537 23.61 18.51 -56.63
CA ASN A 537 22.46 19.42 -56.75
C ASN A 537 22.41 20.46 -55.63
N ALA A 538 21.69 21.55 -55.90
CA ALA A 538 21.34 22.61 -54.95
C ALA A 538 20.06 22.26 -54.15
N TYR A 539 20.16 21.38 -53.15
CA TYR A 539 19.04 21.06 -52.27
C TYR A 539 18.57 22.27 -51.43
N HIS A 540 17.29 22.29 -51.05
CA HIS A 540 16.68 23.39 -50.28
C HIS A 540 16.81 24.76 -50.95
N SER A 541 16.70 24.78 -52.28
CA SER A 541 16.72 25.99 -53.10
C SER A 541 15.58 25.99 -54.13
N HIS A 542 15.50 27.04 -54.94
CA HIS A 542 14.56 27.13 -56.06
C HIS A 542 14.70 26.00 -57.08
N HIS A 543 15.84 25.29 -57.13
CA HIS A 543 16.02 24.11 -57.97
C HIS A 543 15.07 22.96 -57.61
N MET A 544 14.57 22.91 -56.36
CA MET A 544 13.65 21.86 -55.93
C MET A 544 12.22 22.07 -56.45
N GLN A 545 11.85 23.30 -56.85
CA GLN A 545 10.50 23.60 -57.33
C GLN A 545 10.15 22.84 -58.61
N ALA A 546 11.13 22.66 -59.51
CA ALA A 546 10.95 21.93 -60.76
C ALA A 546 10.69 20.43 -60.57
N LEU A 547 11.02 19.90 -59.38
CA LEU A 547 10.85 18.50 -58.99
C LEU A 547 9.71 18.30 -57.98
N ALA A 548 9.12 19.40 -57.47
CA ALA A 548 8.18 19.37 -56.36
C ALA A 548 6.84 18.73 -56.77
N ASP A 549 6.30 19.11 -57.93
CA ASP A 549 4.99 18.64 -58.38
C ASP A 549 5.00 17.12 -58.63
N GLU A 550 6.00 16.62 -59.35
CA GLU A 550 6.17 15.17 -59.60
C GLU A 550 6.38 14.39 -58.30
N TYR A 551 7.16 14.94 -57.36
CA TYR A 551 7.35 14.30 -56.06
C TYR A 551 6.06 14.26 -55.24
N LEU A 552 5.27 15.34 -55.24
CA LEU A 552 3.97 15.41 -54.56
C LEU A 552 2.96 14.42 -55.15
N ASP A 553 2.92 14.30 -56.48
CA ASP A 553 2.07 13.33 -57.17
C ASP A 553 2.44 11.89 -56.76
N LEU A 554 3.72 11.54 -56.73
CA LEU A 554 4.19 10.22 -56.28
C LEU A 554 3.92 9.96 -54.79
N LEU A 555 3.93 11.02 -53.95
CA LEU A 555 3.59 10.92 -52.53
C LEU A 555 2.09 10.71 -52.30
N SER A 556 1.22 11.14 -53.20
CA SER A 556 -0.24 10.96 -53.09
C SER A 556 -0.66 9.48 -53.07
N GLU A 557 0.17 8.59 -53.62
CA GLU A 557 -0.02 7.14 -53.63
C GLU A 557 0.58 6.42 -52.41
N VAL A 558 1.16 7.16 -51.46
CA VAL A 558 1.72 6.60 -50.22
C VAL A 558 0.60 6.47 -49.18
N PRO A 559 0.21 5.24 -48.77
CA PRO A 559 -0.82 5.04 -47.78
C PRO A 559 -0.42 5.68 -46.45
N SER A 560 -1.31 6.46 -45.84
CA SER A 560 -1.12 6.92 -44.46
C SER A 560 -1.33 5.76 -43.48
N LYS A 561 -0.29 4.95 -43.29
CA LYS A 561 -0.25 3.96 -42.20
C LYS A 561 0.56 4.56 -41.06
N ALA A 562 -0.14 4.98 -40.01
CA ALA A 562 0.51 5.21 -38.73
C ALA A 562 0.97 3.86 -38.16
N ALA A 563 2.17 3.80 -37.59
CA ALA A 563 2.67 2.58 -36.96
C ALA A 563 1.65 2.07 -35.92
N ALA A 564 1.08 0.90 -36.18
CA ALA A 564 0.21 0.22 -35.24
C ALA A 564 1.08 -0.42 -34.14
N GLY A 565 1.33 0.32 -33.06
CA GLY A 565 2.05 -0.20 -31.90
C GLY A 565 2.96 0.84 -31.26
N ASP A 566 2.74 1.03 -29.96
CA ASP A 566 3.49 1.93 -29.05
C ASP A 566 3.18 3.42 -29.27
N GLU A 567 2.30 3.98 -28.41
CA GLU A 567 2.10 5.43 -28.27
C GLU A 567 3.41 6.08 -27.79
N SER A 568 4.29 6.34 -28.74
CA SER A 568 5.59 6.97 -28.50
C SER A 568 5.37 8.43 -28.07
N LEU A 569 5.59 8.70 -26.77
CA LEU A 569 5.68 10.05 -26.15
C LEU A 569 6.88 10.87 -26.67
N VAL A 570 7.48 10.48 -27.80
CA VAL A 570 8.70 11.09 -28.34
C VAL A 570 8.33 12.34 -29.13
N HIS A 571 8.84 13.48 -28.70
CA HIS A 571 8.61 14.75 -29.39
C HIS A 571 9.55 14.88 -30.59
N MET A 572 8.98 15.05 -31.79
CA MET A 572 9.74 15.40 -32.99
C MET A 572 9.72 16.91 -33.17
N PHE A 573 10.89 17.50 -33.42
CA PHE A 573 11.04 18.89 -33.84
C PHE A 573 11.47 18.90 -35.29
N SER A 574 10.71 19.55 -36.16
CA SER A 574 11.07 19.64 -37.57
C SER A 574 12.08 20.75 -37.79
N THR A 575 13.13 20.44 -38.54
CA THR A 575 14.10 21.46 -38.98
C THR A 575 13.64 22.21 -40.23
N VAL A 576 12.53 21.78 -40.84
CA VAL A 576 11.91 22.46 -41.98
C VAL A 576 10.98 23.58 -41.51
N THR A 577 10.11 23.32 -40.52
CA THR A 577 9.20 24.35 -39.99
C THR A 577 9.78 25.10 -38.79
N GLY A 578 10.79 24.55 -38.12
CA GLY A 578 11.31 25.08 -36.86
C GLY A 578 10.41 24.82 -35.64
N GLU A 579 9.31 24.10 -35.83
CA GLU A 579 8.30 23.84 -34.81
C GLU A 579 8.27 22.37 -34.39
N ARG A 580 7.65 22.11 -33.24
CA ARG A 580 7.32 20.74 -32.82
C ARG A 580 6.32 20.16 -33.83
N ILE A 581 6.60 18.97 -34.37
CA ILE A 581 5.64 18.25 -35.22
C ILE A 581 4.53 17.70 -34.32
N VAL A 582 3.47 18.48 -34.30
CA VAL A 582 2.20 18.16 -33.70
C VAL A 582 1.38 17.34 -34.69
N ARG A 583 0.75 16.26 -34.23
CA ARG A 583 -0.22 15.54 -35.06
C ARG A 583 -1.43 16.46 -35.19
N THR A 584 -1.88 16.80 -36.39
CA THR A 584 -3.03 17.71 -36.61
C THR A 584 -4.37 17.18 -36.06
N ASN A 585 -4.45 15.91 -35.65
CA ASN A 585 -5.58 15.35 -34.89
C ASN A 585 -5.28 15.17 -33.38
N GLY A 586 -4.30 15.90 -32.87
CA GLY A 586 -3.70 15.72 -31.55
C GLY A 586 -4.21 16.67 -30.47
N TRP A 587 -5.47 17.09 -30.50
CA TRP A 587 -6.00 18.01 -29.49
C TRP A 587 -5.79 17.50 -28.03
N GLU A 588 -5.70 16.18 -27.83
CA GLU A 588 -5.38 15.53 -26.55
C GLU A 588 -3.87 15.49 -26.19
N SER A 589 -2.98 15.91 -27.10
CA SER A 589 -1.51 15.94 -26.97
C SER A 589 -0.90 17.36 -26.93
N ASP A 590 -1.71 18.41 -27.10
CA ASP A 590 -1.25 19.80 -27.29
C ASP A 590 -1.73 20.79 -26.22
N LEU A 591 -2.09 20.28 -25.03
CA LEU A 591 -2.54 21.11 -23.90
C LEU A 591 -1.54 22.20 -23.47
N ASP A 592 -0.30 22.18 -23.95
CA ASP A 592 0.71 23.19 -23.59
C ASP A 592 0.77 24.41 -24.55
N GLU A 593 0.17 24.37 -25.76
CA GLU A 593 0.32 25.48 -26.75
C GLU A 593 -0.94 25.89 -27.52
N ALA A 594 -2.02 25.09 -27.55
CA ALA A 594 -3.26 25.47 -28.25
C ALA A 594 -4.17 26.35 -27.37
N ASN A 595 -4.19 27.66 -27.59
CA ASN A 595 -5.08 28.60 -26.90
C ASN A 595 -6.51 28.59 -27.52
N LEU A 596 -7.22 27.46 -27.42
CA LEU A 596 -8.63 27.39 -27.83
C LEU A 596 -9.55 27.77 -26.68
N ILE A 597 -10.52 28.63 -26.99
CA ILE A 597 -11.50 29.14 -26.04
C ILE A 597 -12.91 28.84 -26.56
N THR A 598 -13.73 28.21 -25.72
CA THR A 598 -15.14 27.97 -26.00
C THR A 598 -16.02 29.00 -25.30
N LEU A 599 -17.06 29.47 -26.01
CA LEU A 599 -18.10 30.34 -25.44
C LEU A 599 -19.45 29.65 -25.61
N CYS A 600 -19.97 29.08 -24.53
CA CYS A 600 -21.34 28.61 -24.44
C CYS A 600 -22.30 29.82 -24.37
N VAL A 601 -23.44 29.75 -25.05
CA VAL A 601 -24.50 30.77 -24.95
C VAL A 601 -25.68 30.14 -24.22
N GLY A 602 -26.12 30.77 -23.14
CA GLY A 602 -27.23 30.29 -22.32
C GLY A 602 -28.54 30.11 -23.11
N ASN A 603 -29.52 29.45 -22.48
CA ASN A 603 -30.77 29.01 -23.13
C ASN A 603 -31.58 30.10 -23.85
N GLN A 604 -31.36 31.38 -23.54
CA GLN A 604 -31.84 32.50 -24.35
C GLN A 604 -30.63 33.19 -24.99
N GLN A 605 -30.55 33.10 -26.32
CA GLN A 605 -29.49 33.76 -27.06
C GLN A 605 -29.67 35.29 -26.91
N PRO A 606 -28.65 36.01 -26.40
CA PRO A 606 -28.73 37.45 -26.30
C PRO A 606 -28.79 38.08 -27.70
N PRO A 607 -29.29 39.31 -27.83
CA PRO A 607 -29.29 40.05 -29.08
C PRO A 607 -27.91 40.01 -29.77
N SER A 608 -27.87 39.88 -31.10
CA SER A 608 -26.61 39.67 -31.84
C SER A 608 -25.53 40.73 -31.56
N HIS A 609 -25.92 41.96 -31.22
CA HIS A 609 -24.99 43.02 -30.87
C HIS A 609 -24.30 42.79 -29.51
N GLU A 610 -25.03 42.29 -28.50
CA GLU A 610 -24.47 41.92 -27.20
C GLU A 610 -23.55 40.70 -27.34
N LEU A 611 -23.98 39.67 -28.08
CA LEU A 611 -23.14 38.49 -28.36
C LEU A 611 -21.83 38.89 -29.06
N THR A 612 -21.89 39.75 -30.07
CA THR A 612 -20.70 40.23 -30.80
C THR A 612 -19.79 41.05 -29.88
N GLN A 613 -20.37 41.87 -29.00
CA GLN A 613 -19.62 42.66 -28.03
C GLN A 613 -18.93 41.76 -26.99
N SER A 614 -19.63 40.75 -26.47
CA SER A 614 -19.05 39.76 -25.55
C SER A 614 -17.92 38.95 -26.18
N ILE A 615 -18.06 38.52 -27.43
CA ILE A 615 -16.98 37.83 -28.17
C ILE A 615 -15.76 38.75 -28.33
N ARG A 616 -15.99 40.03 -28.65
CA ARG A 616 -14.91 41.02 -28.78
C ARG A 616 -14.20 41.28 -27.45
N ASP A 617 -14.95 41.44 -26.37
CA ASP A 617 -14.39 41.68 -25.03
C ASP A 617 -13.60 40.47 -24.53
N LEU A 618 -14.11 39.26 -24.79
CA LEU A 618 -13.41 38.02 -24.50
C LEU A 618 -12.13 37.89 -25.32
N PHE A 619 -12.21 38.16 -26.62
CA PHE A 619 -11.04 38.09 -27.51
C PHE A 619 -9.96 39.08 -27.06
N LYS A 620 -10.36 40.31 -26.73
CA LYS A 620 -9.46 41.36 -26.25
C LYS A 620 -8.80 40.94 -24.93
N GLN A 621 -9.55 40.45 -23.96
CA GLN A 621 -8.98 40.03 -22.67
C GLN A 621 -8.06 38.82 -22.78
N GLN A 622 -8.43 37.79 -23.56
CA GLN A 622 -7.69 36.52 -23.59
C GLN A 622 -6.52 36.48 -24.57
N PHE A 623 -6.58 37.27 -25.65
CA PHE A 623 -5.56 37.19 -26.72
C PHE A 623 -4.81 38.51 -26.96
N VAL A 624 -5.29 39.64 -26.42
CA VAL A 624 -4.69 40.97 -26.70
C VAL A 624 -4.14 41.63 -25.44
N GLU A 625 -4.89 41.63 -24.34
CA GLU A 625 -4.40 42.09 -23.04
C GLU A 625 -3.49 40.99 -22.46
N ALA A 626 -2.27 41.35 -22.04
CA ALA A 626 -1.28 40.41 -21.53
C ALA A 626 -1.71 39.89 -20.15
N LEU A 627 -2.69 38.99 -20.13
CA LEU A 627 -3.05 38.24 -18.94
C LEU A 627 -1.86 37.32 -18.60
N PRO A 628 -1.47 37.24 -17.32
CA PRO A 628 -0.58 36.18 -16.87
C PRO A 628 -1.19 34.83 -17.24
N VAL A 629 -0.36 33.87 -17.67
CA VAL A 629 -0.79 32.54 -18.17
C VAL A 629 -1.72 31.83 -17.17
N GLU A 630 -1.48 32.04 -15.88
CA GLU A 630 -2.31 31.56 -14.77
C GLU A 630 -3.76 32.10 -14.73
N ASN A 631 -4.09 33.10 -15.55
CA ASN A 631 -5.43 33.68 -15.67
C ASN A 631 -6.10 33.41 -17.03
N HIS A 632 -5.49 32.58 -17.89
CA HIS A 632 -6.14 32.11 -19.11
C HIS A 632 -7.22 31.09 -18.77
N HIS A 633 -8.34 31.11 -19.49
CA HIS A 633 -9.43 30.15 -19.30
C HIS A 633 -9.87 29.58 -20.65
N GLY A 634 -10.08 28.27 -20.72
CA GLY A 634 -10.49 27.58 -21.95
C GLY A 634 -12.00 27.57 -22.21
N GLU A 635 -12.82 27.88 -21.21
CA GLU A 635 -14.28 27.78 -21.31
C GLU A 635 -15.00 28.95 -20.61
N PHE A 636 -15.97 29.51 -21.34
CA PHE A 636 -16.83 30.60 -20.90
C PHE A 636 -18.30 30.31 -21.21
N CYS A 637 -19.20 30.94 -20.46
CA CYS A 637 -20.64 30.90 -20.68
C CYS A 637 -21.22 32.31 -20.64
N LEU A 638 -21.87 32.73 -21.72
CA LEU A 638 -22.62 33.97 -21.79
C LEU A 638 -24.06 33.72 -21.31
N THR A 639 -24.42 34.37 -20.22
CA THR A 639 -25.77 34.31 -19.64
C THR A 639 -26.74 35.24 -20.35
N ALA A 640 -28.04 34.99 -20.17
CA ALA A 640 -29.10 35.76 -20.81
C ALA A 640 -29.15 37.24 -20.39
N ASP A 641 -28.53 37.60 -19.26
CA ASP A 641 -28.39 38.98 -18.78
C ASP A 641 -27.03 39.61 -19.15
N GLY A 642 -26.33 39.03 -20.12
CA GLY A 642 -25.11 39.59 -20.72
C GLY A 642 -23.83 39.36 -19.91
N ARG A 643 -23.87 38.57 -18.82
CA ARG A 643 -22.66 38.25 -18.03
C ARG A 643 -21.89 37.08 -18.64
N ILE A 644 -20.58 37.23 -18.76
CA ILE A 644 -19.65 36.15 -19.13
C ILE A 644 -19.18 35.47 -17.83
N LEU A 645 -19.48 34.18 -17.70
CA LEU A 645 -19.07 33.34 -16.59
C LEU A 645 -18.02 32.32 -17.06
N THR A 646 -17.26 31.77 -16.13
CA THR A 646 -16.33 30.65 -16.36
C THR A 646 -16.52 29.60 -15.28
N SER A 647 -16.33 28.33 -15.64
CA SER A 647 -16.51 27.21 -14.72
C SER A 647 -15.47 27.25 -13.59
N ARG A 648 -15.92 26.99 -12.36
CA ARG A 648 -15.07 26.92 -11.16
C ARG A 648 -15.47 25.75 -10.28
N LEU A 649 -14.47 25.02 -9.81
CA LEU A 649 -14.63 24.01 -8.79
C LEU A 649 -14.43 24.65 -7.42
N HIS A 650 -15.38 24.39 -6.52
CA HIS A 650 -15.31 24.85 -5.14
C HIS A 650 -15.27 23.64 -4.20
N SER A 651 -14.39 23.68 -3.20
CA SER A 651 -14.34 22.63 -2.18
C SER A 651 -15.69 22.54 -1.44
N SER A 652 -16.25 21.34 -1.37
CA SER A 652 -17.50 21.08 -0.67
C SER A 652 -17.22 20.77 0.80
N SER A 653 -17.11 21.81 1.63
CA SER A 653 -16.97 21.65 3.09
C SER A 653 -18.09 20.82 3.73
N LYS A 654 -19.27 20.77 3.10
CA LYS A 654 -20.39 19.92 3.51
C LYS A 654 -20.14 18.45 3.16
N GLY A 655 -19.67 18.18 1.94
CA GLY A 655 -19.29 16.84 1.49
C GLY A 655 -18.13 16.27 2.30
N ASP A 656 -17.08 17.05 2.50
CA ASP A 656 -15.90 16.66 3.27
C ASP A 656 -16.25 16.37 4.73
N ARG A 657 -17.08 17.22 5.36
CA ARG A 657 -17.59 16.95 6.72
C ARG A 657 -18.47 15.72 6.77
N PHE A 658 -19.31 15.48 5.76
CA PHE A 658 -20.15 14.29 5.71
C PHE A 658 -19.31 13.01 5.62
N LEU A 659 -18.35 12.96 4.67
CA LEU A 659 -17.40 11.86 4.54
C LEU A 659 -16.57 11.67 5.82
N THR A 660 -16.00 12.75 6.37
CA THR A 660 -15.26 12.73 7.63
C THR A 660 -16.12 12.20 8.78
N SER A 661 -17.39 12.61 8.87
CA SER A 661 -18.31 12.13 9.90
C SER A 661 -18.62 10.64 9.78
N ARG A 662 -18.52 10.06 8.58
CA ARG A 662 -18.77 8.63 8.31
C ARG A 662 -17.51 7.78 8.49
N PHE A 663 -16.33 8.29 8.12
CA PHE A 663 -15.10 7.48 8.01
C PHE A 663 -13.97 7.90 8.96
N SER A 664 -14.02 9.10 9.54
CA SER A 664 -13.06 9.53 10.56
C SER A 664 -13.66 9.42 11.96
N LYS A 665 -12.82 9.03 12.94
CA LYS A 665 -13.16 9.26 14.35
C LYS A 665 -13.28 10.78 14.56
N LEU A 666 -14.50 11.24 14.81
CA LEU A 666 -14.75 12.65 15.14
C LEU A 666 -13.91 13.02 16.36
N LYS A 667 -13.20 14.15 16.31
CA LYS A 667 -12.39 14.60 17.45
C LYS A 667 -13.31 14.99 18.60
N PRO A 668 -12.98 14.61 19.85
CA PRO A 668 -13.70 15.08 21.02
C PRO A 668 -13.66 16.60 21.14
N VAL A 669 -14.75 17.20 21.58
CA VAL A 669 -14.88 18.63 21.85
C VAL A 669 -15.19 18.81 23.34
N MET A 670 -14.44 19.68 24.01
CA MET A 670 -14.71 20.04 25.42
C MET A 670 -16.09 20.69 25.49
N THR A 671 -17.01 20.03 26.19
CA THR A 671 -18.42 20.42 26.27
C THR A 671 -18.92 20.20 27.70
N PRO A 672 -19.76 21.09 28.25
CA PRO A 672 -20.44 20.82 29.52
C PRO A 672 -21.26 19.52 29.43
N LEU A 673 -21.16 18.65 30.44
CA LEU A 673 -21.88 17.37 30.48
C LEU A 673 -23.39 17.53 30.23
N GLY A 674 -24.02 18.56 30.81
CA GLY A 674 -25.46 18.85 30.62
C GLY A 674 -25.83 19.26 29.19
N SER A 675 -24.86 19.75 28.41
CA SER A 675 -25.05 20.15 27.01
C SER A 675 -24.87 18.98 26.03
N ALA A 676 -24.60 17.76 26.51
CA ALA A 676 -24.46 16.58 25.66
C ALA A 676 -25.73 16.31 24.83
N GLY A 677 -26.90 16.67 25.36
CA GLY A 677 -28.21 16.50 24.71
C GLY A 677 -28.61 15.05 24.43
N ARG A 678 -27.83 14.08 24.93
CA ARG A 678 -28.00 12.64 24.70
C ARG A 678 -27.24 11.82 25.76
N PRO A 679 -27.58 10.53 25.93
CA PRO A 679 -26.85 9.60 26.77
C PRO A 679 -25.42 9.37 26.24
N ILE A 680 -24.45 9.49 27.14
CA ILE A 680 -23.04 9.29 26.86
C ILE A 680 -22.36 8.39 27.90
N LYS A 681 -21.22 7.82 27.51
CA LYS A 681 -20.35 6.99 28.35
C LYS A 681 -18.88 7.26 28.10
N LEU A 682 -18.05 7.00 29.11
CA LEU A 682 -16.60 7.09 29.01
C LEU A 682 -16.03 5.93 28.19
N SER A 683 -15.08 6.24 27.32
CA SER A 683 -14.38 5.30 26.45
C SER A 683 -12.87 5.58 26.45
N ALA A 684 -12.06 4.52 26.35
CA ALA A 684 -10.63 4.62 26.10
C ALA A 684 -10.38 4.53 24.59
N ALA A 685 -10.16 5.68 23.93
CA ALA A 685 -10.00 5.75 22.47
C ALA A 685 -8.85 4.88 21.94
N VAL A 686 -7.78 4.79 22.75
CA VAL A 686 -6.60 3.95 22.55
C VAL A 686 -6.25 3.32 23.91
N PRO A 687 -6.45 2.00 24.08
CA PRO A 687 -6.04 1.31 25.32
C PRO A 687 -4.57 1.58 25.65
N GLY A 688 -4.27 1.89 26.91
CA GLY A 688 -2.90 2.18 27.36
C GLY A 688 -2.51 3.66 27.41
N LEU A 689 -3.34 4.57 26.86
CA LEU A 689 -3.09 6.03 26.88
C LEU A 689 -4.20 6.77 27.65
N LEU A 690 -3.97 7.01 28.94
CA LEU A 690 -4.93 7.70 29.83
C LEU A 690 -5.27 9.14 29.39
N ASN A 691 -4.40 9.79 28.60
CA ASN A 691 -4.65 11.13 28.04
C ASN A 691 -5.54 11.12 26.78
N ARG A 692 -6.08 9.96 26.40
CA ARG A 692 -6.98 9.79 25.25
C ARG A 692 -8.35 9.26 25.68
N LEU A 693 -8.77 9.58 26.91
CA LEU A 693 -10.13 9.30 27.36
C LEU A 693 -11.11 10.26 26.67
N GLU A 694 -12.21 9.72 26.18
CA GLU A 694 -13.25 10.46 25.46
C GLU A 694 -14.64 9.97 25.86
N TRP A 695 -15.65 10.83 25.75
CA TRP A 695 -17.04 10.49 26.01
C TRP A 695 -17.78 10.27 24.70
N VAL A 696 -18.32 9.09 24.52
CA VAL A 696 -19.00 8.66 23.28
C VAL A 696 -20.49 8.47 23.53
N ASN A 697 -21.26 8.37 22.44
CA ASN A 697 -22.68 8.05 22.52
C ASN A 697 -22.87 6.69 23.21
N ASP A 698 -23.78 6.61 24.18
CA ASP A 698 -24.18 5.33 24.73
C ASP A 698 -25.31 4.73 23.87
N GLU A 699 -24.94 3.90 22.91
CA GLU A 699 -25.89 3.21 22.03
C GLU A 699 -26.80 2.23 22.78
N HIS A 700 -26.39 1.77 23.97
CA HIS A 700 -27.18 0.83 24.75
C HIS A 700 -28.45 1.48 25.31
N TYR A 701 -28.39 2.77 25.63
CA TYR A 701 -29.55 3.54 26.12
C TYR A 701 -30.74 3.52 25.14
N ASN A 702 -30.48 3.49 23.83
CA ASN A 702 -31.56 3.54 22.83
C ASN A 702 -32.29 2.21 22.65
N LYS A 703 -31.77 1.12 23.24
CA LYS A 703 -32.49 -0.16 23.26
C LYS A 703 -33.70 -0.07 24.19
N PRO A 704 -34.80 -0.79 23.90
CA PRO A 704 -35.88 -0.96 24.87
C PRO A 704 -35.32 -1.49 26.19
N LEU A 705 -35.84 -1.00 27.31
CA LEU A 705 -35.48 -1.48 28.65
C LEU A 705 -36.04 -2.91 28.81
N GLY A 706 -35.23 -3.85 29.29
CA GLY A 706 -35.66 -5.23 29.53
C GLY A 706 -36.74 -5.32 30.61
N ASP A 707 -37.45 -6.46 30.64
CA ASP A 707 -38.63 -6.62 31.51
C ASP A 707 -38.29 -6.46 33.01
N THR A 708 -37.12 -6.95 33.44
CA THR A 708 -36.62 -6.90 34.83
C THR A 708 -35.55 -5.83 35.05
N GLU A 709 -35.27 -4.99 34.05
CA GLU A 709 -34.22 -3.98 34.13
C GLU A 709 -34.71 -2.67 34.73
N VAL A 710 -33.81 -1.98 35.43
CA VAL A 710 -34.00 -0.60 35.87
C VAL A 710 -32.99 0.33 35.20
N GLU A 711 -33.41 1.56 34.98
CA GLU A 711 -32.53 2.65 34.56
C GLU A 711 -32.26 3.57 35.75
N ILE A 712 -31.00 3.94 35.93
CA ILE A 712 -30.51 4.74 37.06
C ILE A 712 -29.85 6.00 36.51
N ASP A 713 -30.34 7.16 36.90
CA ASP A 713 -29.66 8.45 36.74
C ASP A 713 -28.49 8.52 37.74
N ILE A 714 -27.27 8.35 37.23
CA ILE A 714 -26.07 8.17 38.03
C ILE A 714 -25.65 9.50 38.66
N LYS A 715 -25.42 9.49 39.98
CA LYS A 715 -25.00 10.68 40.74
C LYS A 715 -23.54 10.62 41.17
N ALA A 716 -23.06 9.44 41.58
CA ALA A 716 -21.67 9.24 41.96
C ALA A 716 -21.13 7.89 41.49
N VAL A 717 -19.83 7.83 41.18
CA VAL A 717 -19.12 6.66 40.65
C VAL A 717 -17.84 6.43 41.45
N GLY A 718 -17.65 5.21 41.96
CA GLY A 718 -16.42 4.84 42.68
C GLY A 718 -15.33 4.34 41.72
N LEU A 719 -14.12 4.89 41.81
CA LEU A 719 -12.98 4.42 41.02
C LEU A 719 -12.30 3.23 41.70
N ASN A 720 -12.04 2.17 40.93
CA ASN A 720 -11.41 0.94 41.39
C ASN A 720 -10.15 0.60 40.58
N PHE A 721 -9.26 -0.23 41.15
CA PHE A 721 -8.03 -0.68 40.46
C PHE A 721 -8.32 -1.39 39.12
N ARG A 722 -9.48 -2.08 39.04
CA ARG A 722 -9.95 -2.69 37.79
C ARG A 722 -10.21 -1.66 36.69
N ASP A 723 -10.76 -0.49 37.02
CA ASP A 723 -11.07 0.54 36.03
C ASP A 723 -9.80 1.08 35.36
N LEU A 724 -8.71 1.17 36.14
CA LEU A 724 -7.38 1.47 35.61
C LEU A 724 -6.86 0.36 34.69
N MET A 725 -6.98 -0.92 35.07
CA MET A 725 -6.55 -2.04 34.22
C MET A 725 -7.30 -2.05 32.88
N ILE A 726 -8.60 -1.72 32.89
CA ILE A 726 -9.42 -1.59 31.69
C ILE A 726 -8.94 -0.43 30.83
N ALA A 727 -8.74 0.76 31.42
CA ALA A 727 -8.23 1.93 30.69
C ALA A 727 -6.82 1.70 30.10
N MET A 728 -5.99 0.89 30.77
CA MET A 728 -4.65 0.51 30.31
C MET A 728 -4.63 -0.62 29.27
N GLY A 729 -5.77 -1.26 28.98
CA GLY A 729 -5.85 -2.39 28.06
C GLY A 729 -5.31 -3.72 28.64
N GLU A 730 -5.07 -3.78 29.95
CA GLU A 730 -4.58 -4.97 30.66
C GLU A 730 -5.73 -5.88 31.14
N HIS A 731 -6.99 -5.47 30.93
CA HIS A 731 -8.20 -6.23 31.24
C HIS A 731 -9.22 -6.15 30.09
N MET A 732 -9.75 -7.29 29.64
CA MET A 732 -10.65 -7.40 28.47
C MET A 732 -12.13 -7.04 28.75
N ALA A 733 -12.39 -5.93 29.45
CA ALA A 733 -13.77 -5.44 29.62
C ALA A 733 -14.05 -4.26 28.70
N TRP A 734 -15.29 -4.14 28.22
CA TRP A 734 -15.67 -3.12 27.23
C TRP A 734 -16.19 -1.82 27.85
N SER A 735 -16.39 -1.77 29.17
CA SER A 735 -16.92 -0.62 29.89
C SER A 735 -16.11 -0.32 31.16
N ILE A 736 -15.94 0.97 31.46
CA ILE A 736 -15.21 1.47 32.64
C ILE A 736 -16.21 1.74 33.77
N GLY A 737 -15.82 1.39 35.01
CA GLY A 737 -16.58 1.65 36.22
C GLY A 737 -17.25 0.40 36.75
N CYS A 738 -17.02 0.10 38.03
CA CYS A 738 -17.53 -1.10 38.69
C CYS A 738 -18.65 -0.83 39.70
N GLU A 739 -18.77 0.41 40.21
CA GLU A 739 -19.78 0.75 41.22
C GLU A 739 -20.27 2.18 41.03
N ALA A 740 -21.55 2.40 41.35
CA ALA A 740 -22.18 3.71 41.30
C ALA A 740 -23.38 3.77 42.24
N SER A 741 -23.82 5.00 42.49
CA SER A 741 -25.05 5.31 43.19
C SER A 741 -25.84 6.37 42.41
N GLY A 742 -27.16 6.36 42.57
CA GLY A 742 -28.03 7.25 41.81
C GLY A 742 -29.50 7.07 42.13
N ILE A 743 -30.35 7.55 41.23
CA ILE A 743 -31.81 7.57 41.38
C ILE A 743 -32.43 6.77 40.24
N ILE A 744 -33.40 5.90 40.54
CA ILE A 744 -34.13 5.16 39.49
C ILE A 744 -34.91 6.15 38.63
N SER A 745 -34.63 6.20 37.32
CA SER A 745 -35.32 7.04 36.34
C SER A 745 -36.42 6.29 35.59
N ARG A 746 -36.24 5.00 35.31
CA ARG A 746 -37.22 4.12 34.64
C ARG A 746 -37.13 2.69 35.15
N THR A 747 -38.22 1.94 34.98
CA THR A 747 -38.32 0.52 35.36
C THR A 747 -38.96 -0.28 34.23
N GLY A 748 -38.50 -1.52 34.05
CA GLY A 748 -39.14 -2.51 33.20
C GLY A 748 -40.48 -2.98 33.77
N PRO A 749 -41.35 -3.57 32.94
CA PRO A 749 -42.70 -4.00 33.34
C PRO A 749 -42.75 -5.06 34.47
N TRP A 750 -41.68 -5.83 34.70
CA TRP A 750 -41.64 -6.89 35.72
C TRP A 750 -40.81 -6.54 36.95
N VAL A 751 -40.29 -5.32 37.05
CA VAL A 751 -39.60 -4.83 38.25
C VAL A 751 -40.60 -4.69 39.39
N GLN A 752 -40.34 -5.34 40.53
CA GLN A 752 -41.29 -5.35 41.66
C GLN A 752 -40.79 -4.60 42.89
N HIS A 753 -39.48 -4.53 43.11
CA HIS A 753 -38.92 -4.09 44.40
C HIS A 753 -38.36 -2.65 44.39
N LEU A 754 -38.21 -2.09 43.19
CA LEU A 754 -37.70 -0.75 42.93
C LEU A 754 -38.74 0.06 42.16
N LYS A 755 -38.82 1.36 42.43
CA LYS A 755 -39.67 2.33 41.74
C LYS A 755 -38.88 3.56 41.35
N VAL A 756 -39.38 4.28 40.35
CA VAL A 756 -38.85 5.59 39.94
C VAL A 756 -38.77 6.53 41.15
N GLY A 757 -37.63 7.20 41.29
CA GLY A 757 -37.32 8.08 42.42
C GLY A 757 -36.60 7.42 43.60
N ASP A 758 -36.50 6.09 43.65
CA ASP A 758 -35.74 5.42 44.71
C ASP A 758 -34.24 5.72 44.62
N ARG A 759 -33.61 5.98 45.76
CA ARG A 759 -32.16 6.14 45.91
C ARG A 759 -31.51 4.76 46.00
N VAL A 760 -30.51 4.51 45.16
CA VAL A 760 -29.91 3.19 45.02
C VAL A 760 -28.38 3.24 44.89
N MET A 761 -27.74 2.13 45.21
CA MET A 761 -26.36 1.81 44.82
C MET A 761 -26.32 0.45 44.15
N TYR A 762 -25.32 0.25 43.29
CA TYR A 762 -25.19 -1.00 42.54
C TYR A 762 -23.74 -1.29 42.17
N ILE A 763 -23.50 -2.56 41.82
CA ILE A 763 -22.22 -3.05 41.29
C ILE A 763 -22.45 -3.54 39.86
N ALA A 764 -21.69 -3.00 38.91
CA ALA A 764 -21.76 -3.38 37.50
C ALA A 764 -20.66 -4.38 37.15
N GLY A 765 -21.05 -5.47 36.48
CA GLY A 765 -20.16 -6.61 36.21
C GLY A 765 -20.14 -7.14 34.79
N SER A 766 -21.04 -6.71 33.91
CA SER A 766 -21.15 -7.26 32.56
C SER A 766 -20.38 -6.40 31.55
N ASP A 767 -19.94 -7.04 30.48
CA ASP A 767 -19.15 -6.39 29.41
C ASP A 767 -19.87 -5.15 28.83
N ASN A 768 -21.20 -5.10 28.87
CA ASN A 768 -22.00 -4.03 28.26
C ASN A 768 -22.57 -2.98 29.22
N VAL A 769 -22.31 -3.08 30.53
CA VAL A 769 -22.86 -2.16 31.54
C VAL A 769 -21.74 -1.65 32.43
N GLY A 770 -21.40 -0.36 32.32
CA GLY A 770 -20.39 0.30 33.16
C GLY A 770 -20.98 1.43 33.99
N CYS A 771 -20.19 1.94 34.94
CA CYS A 771 -20.65 3.00 35.85
C CYS A 771 -20.23 4.42 35.41
N PHE A 772 -19.21 4.58 34.55
CA PHE A 772 -18.89 5.89 33.95
C PHE A 772 -19.82 6.21 32.77
N HIS A 773 -21.11 6.27 33.06
CA HIS A 773 -22.21 6.59 32.14
C HIS A 773 -23.03 7.74 32.71
N THR A 774 -23.85 8.35 31.86
CA THR A 774 -24.93 9.25 32.32
C THR A 774 -26.09 8.48 32.93
N TYR A 775 -26.42 7.32 32.35
CA TYR A 775 -27.46 6.42 32.84
C TYR A 775 -26.94 4.99 32.95
N GLY A 776 -27.16 4.36 34.10
CA GLY A 776 -26.89 2.94 34.32
C GLY A 776 -28.12 2.11 33.98
N ARG A 777 -27.93 0.94 33.35
CA ARG A 777 -29.02 0.01 33.02
C ARG A 777 -28.63 -1.41 33.35
N LEU A 778 -29.37 -2.03 34.25
CA LEU A 778 -29.11 -3.38 34.71
C LEU A 778 -30.34 -3.99 35.36
N ASP A 779 -30.32 -5.31 35.49
CA ASP A 779 -31.34 -6.10 36.18
C ASP A 779 -31.52 -5.64 37.64
N GLU A 780 -32.77 -5.61 38.13
CA GLU A 780 -33.10 -5.16 39.50
C GLU A 780 -32.37 -5.97 40.59
N LEU A 781 -31.94 -7.20 40.29
CA LEU A 781 -31.20 -8.05 41.23
C LEU A 781 -29.80 -7.53 41.56
N ALA A 782 -29.23 -6.64 40.75
CA ALA A 782 -27.91 -6.06 41.01
C ALA A 782 -27.97 -4.70 41.73
N VAL A 783 -29.17 -4.25 42.13
CA VAL A 783 -29.42 -2.90 42.63
C VAL A 783 -30.01 -2.95 44.04
N VAL A 784 -29.49 -2.11 44.94
CA VAL A 784 -29.89 -2.07 46.36
C VAL A 784 -30.26 -0.65 46.76
N LYS A 785 -31.36 -0.52 47.52
CA LYS A 785 -31.81 0.76 48.09
C LYS A 785 -30.86 1.26 49.16
N ILE A 786 -30.62 2.57 49.17
CA ILE A 786 -29.83 3.23 50.21
C ILE A 786 -30.72 4.12 51.08
N PRO A 787 -30.45 4.22 52.40
CA PRO A 787 -31.21 5.10 53.29
C PRO A 787 -30.86 6.57 53.05
N ASP A 788 -31.75 7.49 53.45
CA ASP A 788 -31.52 8.93 53.28
C ASP A 788 -30.30 9.47 54.05
N SER A 789 -29.90 8.77 55.12
CA SER A 789 -28.70 9.07 55.90
C SER A 789 -27.39 8.78 55.16
N LEU A 790 -27.44 8.01 54.07
CA LEU A 790 -26.27 7.67 53.25
C LEU A 790 -26.24 8.54 51.99
N SER A 791 -25.19 9.36 51.88
CA SER A 791 -24.95 10.20 50.69
C SER A 791 -24.68 9.34 49.44
N PHE A 792 -24.85 9.90 48.25
CA PHE A 792 -24.54 9.17 47.01
C PHE A 792 -23.04 8.88 46.91
N GLU A 793 -22.22 9.84 47.31
CA GLU A 793 -20.78 9.75 47.35
C GLU A 793 -20.35 8.60 48.25
N ASP A 794 -20.78 8.60 49.51
CA ASP A 794 -20.43 7.53 50.45
C ASP A 794 -20.94 6.17 49.97
N ALA A 795 -22.17 6.09 49.45
CA ALA A 795 -22.70 4.85 48.88
C ALA A 795 -21.83 4.31 47.74
N ALA A 796 -21.38 5.16 46.82
CA ALA A 796 -20.48 4.80 45.73
C ALA A 796 -19.07 4.42 46.21
N GLY A 797 -18.65 4.89 47.39
CA GLY A 797 -17.37 4.53 48.01
C GLY A 797 -17.39 3.21 48.80
N LEU A 798 -18.56 2.82 49.32
CA LEU A 798 -18.72 1.66 50.20
C LEU A 798 -19.00 0.35 49.45
N CYS A 799 -19.70 0.42 48.31
CA CYS A 799 -20.38 -0.71 47.67
C CYS A 799 -19.47 -1.93 47.41
N VAL A 800 -18.47 -1.80 46.52
CA VAL A 800 -17.53 -2.88 46.20
C VAL A 800 -16.59 -3.17 47.36
N VAL A 801 -16.20 -2.12 48.10
CA VAL A 801 -15.24 -2.22 49.21
C VAL A 801 -15.76 -3.16 50.30
N TYR A 802 -16.95 -2.90 50.82
CA TYR A 802 -17.53 -3.71 51.91
C TYR A 802 -18.06 -5.04 51.40
N ALA A 803 -18.66 -5.11 50.22
CA ALA A 803 -19.01 -6.39 49.64
C ALA A 803 -17.79 -7.31 49.54
N THR A 804 -16.62 -6.78 49.12
CA THR A 804 -15.35 -7.53 49.09
C THR A 804 -14.95 -8.00 50.48
N VAL A 805 -14.97 -7.12 51.47
CA VAL A 805 -14.61 -7.46 52.85
C VAL A 805 -15.54 -8.52 53.44
N ILE A 806 -16.85 -8.44 53.18
CA ILE A 806 -17.82 -9.41 53.67
C ILE A 806 -17.54 -10.77 53.02
N ALA A 807 -17.42 -10.86 51.70
CA ALA A 807 -17.10 -12.12 51.03
C ALA A 807 -15.75 -12.69 51.50
N SER A 808 -14.75 -11.83 51.68
CA SER A 808 -13.39 -12.24 52.06
C SER A 808 -13.25 -12.61 53.54
N LEU A 809 -13.76 -11.81 54.46
CA LEU A 809 -13.58 -12.03 55.90
C LEU A 809 -14.78 -12.76 56.52
N ARG A 810 -16.03 -12.43 56.19
CA ARG A 810 -17.18 -13.15 56.75
C ARG A 810 -17.28 -14.57 56.21
N ASP A 811 -17.20 -14.72 54.89
CA ASP A 811 -17.57 -16.00 54.25
C ASP A 811 -16.35 -16.92 54.06
N ALA A 812 -15.21 -16.38 53.62
CA ALA A 812 -13.99 -17.18 53.39
C ALA A 812 -13.07 -17.26 54.63
N GLY A 813 -12.62 -16.11 55.13
CA GLY A 813 -11.62 -16.02 56.21
C GLY A 813 -12.16 -16.43 57.58
N ARG A 814 -13.44 -16.12 57.86
CA ARG A 814 -14.17 -16.43 59.10
C ARG A 814 -13.33 -16.17 60.36
N PRO A 815 -12.78 -14.95 60.56
CA PRO A 815 -12.02 -14.67 61.77
C PRO A 815 -12.95 -14.69 62.99
N VAL A 816 -12.42 -15.12 64.12
CA VAL A 816 -13.09 -15.02 65.42
C VAL A 816 -12.32 -14.12 66.38
N LYS A 817 -12.95 -13.74 67.49
CA LYS A 817 -12.35 -12.89 68.51
C LYS A 817 -11.02 -13.46 69.00
N GLY A 818 -9.97 -12.65 68.99
CA GLY A 818 -8.62 -13.00 69.44
C GLY A 818 -7.72 -13.65 68.38
N GLU A 819 -8.23 -13.97 67.18
CA GLU A 819 -7.38 -14.43 66.07
C GLU A 819 -6.60 -13.28 65.42
N LYS A 820 -5.46 -13.60 64.83
CA LYS A 820 -4.56 -12.66 64.18
C LYS A 820 -4.83 -12.58 62.68
N VAL A 821 -5.11 -11.38 62.18
CA VAL A 821 -5.45 -11.13 60.78
C VAL A 821 -4.41 -10.22 60.15
N LEU A 822 -3.73 -10.69 59.10
CA LEU A 822 -2.85 -9.89 58.27
C LEU A 822 -3.61 -9.30 57.08
N ILE A 823 -3.62 -7.97 56.97
CA ILE A 823 -4.26 -7.23 55.88
C ILE A 823 -3.19 -6.52 55.06
N HIS A 824 -3.03 -6.92 53.80
CA HIS A 824 -2.13 -6.26 52.89
C HIS A 824 -2.74 -5.01 52.24
N ALA A 825 -1.87 -4.07 51.85
CA ALA A 825 -2.28 -2.77 51.26
C ALA A 825 -3.35 -2.05 52.11
N ALA A 826 -3.18 -2.11 53.43
CA ALA A 826 -4.21 -1.81 54.42
C ALA A 826 -4.74 -0.36 54.38
N ALA A 827 -3.96 0.58 53.84
CA ALA A 827 -4.39 1.97 53.68
C ALA A 827 -5.31 2.22 52.45
N GLY A 828 -5.56 1.24 51.59
CA GLY A 828 -6.54 1.34 50.51
C GLY A 828 -7.98 1.14 50.99
N GLY A 829 -8.99 1.40 50.15
CA GLY A 829 -10.40 1.26 50.52
C GLY A 829 -10.78 -0.10 51.12
N VAL A 830 -10.46 -1.21 50.42
CA VAL A 830 -10.69 -2.58 50.93
C VAL A 830 -9.92 -2.85 52.22
N GLY A 831 -8.67 -2.41 52.31
CA GLY A 831 -7.83 -2.59 53.49
C GLY A 831 -8.41 -1.94 54.74
N GLN A 832 -8.86 -0.69 54.62
CA GLN A 832 -9.45 0.05 55.75
C GLN A 832 -10.79 -0.54 56.18
N ALA A 833 -11.63 -0.96 55.23
CA ALA A 833 -12.88 -1.65 55.54
C ALA A 833 -12.63 -3.02 56.21
N ALA A 834 -11.58 -3.74 55.75
CA ALA A 834 -11.17 -5.02 56.35
C ALA A 834 -10.68 -4.84 57.79
N ILE A 835 -9.93 -3.77 58.09
CA ILE A 835 -9.49 -3.44 59.44
C ILE A 835 -10.71 -3.22 60.34
N ARG A 836 -11.64 -2.35 59.94
CA ARG A 836 -12.85 -2.06 60.71
C ARG A 836 -13.68 -3.31 60.98
N TYR A 837 -13.84 -4.16 59.96
CA TYR A 837 -14.57 -5.42 60.10
C TYR A 837 -13.87 -6.40 61.05
N ALA A 838 -12.54 -6.55 60.94
CA ALA A 838 -11.75 -7.39 61.84
C ALA A 838 -11.80 -6.89 63.30
N GLN A 839 -11.71 -5.57 63.51
CA GLN A 839 -11.84 -4.96 64.84
C GLN A 839 -13.23 -5.13 65.43
N HIS A 840 -14.28 -5.04 64.61
CA HIS A 840 -15.66 -5.30 65.03
C HIS A 840 -15.85 -6.74 65.53
N ILE A 841 -15.18 -7.71 64.92
CA ILE A 841 -15.14 -9.11 65.38
C ILE A 841 -14.28 -9.29 66.65
N GLY A 842 -13.37 -8.34 66.92
CA GLY A 842 -12.40 -8.43 68.00
C GLY A 842 -11.16 -9.25 67.65
N ALA A 843 -10.79 -9.30 66.38
CA ALA A 843 -9.55 -9.89 65.89
C ALA A 843 -8.37 -8.93 66.04
N GLU A 844 -7.17 -9.46 66.23
CA GLU A 844 -5.91 -8.72 66.32
C GLU A 844 -5.37 -8.45 64.92
N VAL A 845 -5.20 -7.18 64.55
CA VAL A 845 -4.87 -6.79 63.17
C VAL A 845 -3.37 -6.52 63.02
N PHE A 846 -2.80 -7.12 61.97
CA PHE A 846 -1.48 -6.83 61.42
C PHE A 846 -1.66 -6.27 60.01
N ALA A 847 -0.88 -5.26 59.63
CA ALA A 847 -1.09 -4.54 58.38
C ALA A 847 0.20 -4.31 57.61
N THR A 848 0.11 -4.20 56.28
CA THR A 848 1.22 -3.68 55.46
C THR A 848 0.85 -2.45 54.66
N VAL A 849 1.80 -1.50 54.56
CA VAL A 849 1.64 -0.22 53.86
C VAL A 849 2.88 0.15 53.05
N SER A 850 2.71 1.01 52.03
CA SER A 850 3.76 1.36 51.08
C SER A 850 4.43 2.72 51.32
N SER A 851 4.00 3.49 52.32
CA SER A 851 4.59 4.79 52.70
C SER A 851 4.33 5.10 54.17
N LEU A 852 5.10 6.04 54.72
CA LEU A 852 4.94 6.54 56.09
C LEU A 852 3.59 7.27 56.27
N GLU A 853 3.17 8.07 55.30
CA GLU A 853 1.85 8.74 55.32
C GLU A 853 0.70 7.73 55.47
N LYS A 854 0.80 6.58 54.78
CA LYS A 854 -0.19 5.50 54.87
C LYS A 854 -0.15 4.77 56.21
N ARG A 855 1.02 4.71 56.85
CA ARG A 855 1.19 4.18 58.21
C ARG A 855 0.47 5.07 59.21
N ASP A 856 0.67 6.39 59.11
CA ASP A 856 0.07 7.37 60.01
C ASP A 856 -1.46 7.31 59.94
N ILE A 857 -2.04 7.10 58.75
CA ILE A 857 -3.50 6.87 58.60
C ILE A 857 -3.96 5.65 59.42
N LEU A 858 -3.25 4.53 59.40
CA LEU A 858 -3.66 3.35 60.16
C LEU A 858 -3.55 3.54 61.67
N MET A 859 -2.55 4.30 62.12
CA MET A 859 -2.36 4.60 63.54
C MET A 859 -3.43 5.57 64.04
N THR A 860 -3.69 6.64 63.29
CA THR A 860 -4.59 7.73 63.71
C THR A 860 -6.07 7.40 63.50
N GLU A 861 -6.45 6.87 62.34
CA GLU A 861 -7.85 6.62 61.99
C GLU A 861 -8.36 5.25 62.44
N HIS A 862 -7.46 4.27 62.55
CA HIS A 862 -7.82 2.88 62.85
C HIS A 862 -7.18 2.35 64.13
N ASN A 863 -6.40 3.15 64.87
CA ASN A 863 -5.77 2.75 66.14
C ASN A 863 -4.95 1.44 66.05
N ILE A 864 -4.28 1.21 64.91
CA ILE A 864 -3.38 0.05 64.78
C ILE A 864 -2.04 0.39 65.44
N PRO A 865 -1.53 -0.46 66.37
CA PRO A 865 -0.23 -0.25 67.01
C PRO A 865 0.91 -0.13 66.00
N GLU A 866 1.91 0.69 66.32
CA GLU A 866 3.04 0.94 65.43
C GLU A 866 3.81 -0.34 65.07
N ASP A 867 3.95 -1.26 66.02
CA ASP A 867 4.62 -2.56 65.91
C ASP A 867 3.77 -3.63 65.18
N HIS A 868 2.53 -3.29 64.81
CA HIS A 868 1.65 -4.12 63.99
C HIS A 868 1.62 -3.68 62.51
N ILE A 869 2.36 -2.63 62.13
CA ILE A 869 2.37 -2.09 60.77
C ILE A 869 3.75 -2.30 60.12
N PHE A 870 3.76 -2.96 58.96
CA PHE A 870 4.99 -3.32 58.25
C PHE A 870 5.04 -2.77 56.82
N SER A 871 6.22 -2.77 56.20
CA SER A 871 6.41 -2.36 54.81
C SER A 871 5.77 -3.37 53.84
N SER A 872 5.05 -2.88 52.84
CA SER A 872 4.53 -3.67 51.72
C SER A 872 5.40 -3.60 50.47
N ARG A 873 6.51 -2.85 50.50
CA ARG A 873 7.42 -2.66 49.33
C ARG A 873 8.57 -3.67 49.29
N ASP A 874 8.79 -4.35 50.40
CA ASP A 874 9.88 -5.29 50.59
C ASP A 874 9.37 -6.50 51.42
N LEU A 875 10.24 -7.47 51.67
CA LEU A 875 9.90 -8.70 52.37
C LEU A 875 10.14 -8.61 53.89
N THR A 876 10.42 -7.42 54.44
CA THR A 876 10.73 -7.26 55.88
C THR A 876 9.53 -7.58 56.77
N PHE A 877 8.29 -7.41 56.26
CA PHE A 877 7.07 -7.76 56.99
C PHE A 877 7.06 -9.22 57.44
N TYR A 878 7.67 -10.14 56.68
CA TYR A 878 7.72 -11.54 57.03
C TYR A 878 8.42 -11.80 58.37
N ASN A 879 9.63 -11.28 58.51
CA ASN A 879 10.41 -11.43 59.74
C ASN A 879 9.82 -10.59 60.89
N GLY A 880 9.28 -9.40 60.56
CA GLY A 880 8.62 -8.53 61.53
C GLY A 880 7.40 -9.20 62.16
N ILE A 881 6.50 -9.76 61.36
CA ILE A 881 5.31 -10.46 61.84
C ILE A 881 5.69 -11.74 62.57
N LYS A 882 6.66 -12.53 62.09
CA LYS A 882 7.14 -13.68 62.86
C LYS A 882 7.65 -13.28 64.25
N ARG A 883 8.33 -12.15 64.38
CA ARG A 883 8.80 -11.65 65.68
C ARG A 883 7.63 -11.22 66.56
N ALA A 884 6.73 -10.38 66.03
CA ALA A 884 5.56 -9.88 66.77
C ALA A 884 4.61 -11.00 67.21
N THR A 885 4.57 -12.11 66.47
CA THR A 885 3.70 -13.26 66.77
C THR A 885 4.41 -14.37 67.57
N GLY A 886 5.65 -14.17 68.02
CA GLY A 886 6.41 -15.19 68.75
C GLY A 886 6.71 -16.44 67.93
N GLY A 887 6.88 -16.28 66.62
CA GLY A 887 7.16 -17.34 65.64
C GLY A 887 5.94 -18.10 65.14
N LYS A 888 4.74 -17.82 65.69
CA LYS A 888 3.51 -18.58 65.39
C LYS A 888 2.85 -18.21 64.06
N GLY A 889 3.05 -16.99 63.57
CA GLY A 889 2.37 -16.50 62.38
C GLY A 889 0.97 -15.93 62.67
N VAL A 890 0.13 -15.86 61.63
CA VAL A 890 -1.23 -15.28 61.65
C VAL A 890 -2.27 -16.30 61.21
N ASP A 891 -3.51 -16.14 61.69
CA ASP A 891 -4.61 -17.08 61.47
C ASP A 891 -5.37 -16.79 60.17
N VAL A 892 -5.45 -15.53 59.76
CA VAL A 892 -6.06 -15.12 58.48
C VAL A 892 -5.14 -14.18 57.74
N VAL A 893 -5.01 -14.37 56.44
CA VAL A 893 -4.33 -13.41 55.54
C VAL A 893 -5.33 -12.94 54.49
N LEU A 894 -5.56 -11.63 54.40
CA LEU A 894 -6.21 -11.00 53.26
C LEU A 894 -5.13 -10.45 52.31
N ASN A 895 -4.84 -11.22 51.26
CA ASN A 895 -3.75 -10.91 50.34
C ASN A 895 -4.22 -10.19 49.08
N SER A 896 -3.49 -9.13 48.73
CA SER A 896 -3.57 -8.43 47.45
C SER A 896 -2.19 -8.18 46.82
N LEU A 897 -1.12 -8.71 47.43
CA LEU A 897 0.25 -8.57 46.93
C LEU A 897 0.57 -9.70 45.95
N SER A 898 1.61 -9.49 45.15
CA SER A 898 2.03 -10.43 44.11
C SER A 898 3.47 -10.92 44.27
N GLY A 899 3.81 -12.02 43.61
CA GLY A 899 5.15 -12.57 43.52
C GLY A 899 5.66 -13.11 44.85
N GLU A 900 6.89 -12.74 45.21
CA GLU A 900 7.53 -13.25 46.43
C GLU A 900 6.82 -12.80 47.71
N ALA A 901 6.22 -11.61 47.70
CA ALA A 901 5.44 -11.14 48.84
C ALA A 901 4.23 -12.05 49.11
N LEU A 902 3.53 -12.54 48.07
CA LEU A 902 2.44 -13.51 48.22
C LEU A 902 2.95 -14.81 48.87
N ARG A 903 4.10 -15.35 48.41
CA ARG A 903 4.68 -16.59 48.96
C ARG A 903 5.07 -16.46 50.42
N ARG A 904 5.68 -15.34 50.80
CA ARG A 904 5.99 -15.06 52.21
C ARG A 904 4.75 -14.93 53.06
N SER A 905 3.69 -14.34 52.53
CA SER A 905 2.40 -14.24 53.21
C SER A 905 1.75 -15.61 53.41
N TRP A 906 1.88 -16.50 52.42
CA TRP A 906 1.41 -17.89 52.49
C TRP A 906 2.16 -18.71 53.55
N GLU A 907 3.46 -18.48 53.71
CA GLU A 907 4.27 -19.12 54.76
C GLU A 907 3.95 -18.66 56.19
N LEU A 908 3.39 -17.44 56.35
CA LEU A 908 3.05 -16.82 57.64
C LEU A 908 1.83 -17.44 58.32
N LEU A 909 1.11 -18.34 57.67
CA LEU A 909 -0.07 -18.95 58.27
C LEU A 909 0.29 -19.86 59.45
N SER A 910 -0.41 -19.65 60.55
CA SER A 910 -0.47 -20.56 61.70
C SER A 910 -1.21 -21.86 61.30
N PRO A 911 -1.10 -22.93 62.10
CA PRO A 911 -1.93 -24.12 61.90
C PRO A 911 -3.42 -23.77 61.86
N PHE A 912 -4.16 -24.35 60.91
CA PHE A 912 -5.56 -24.04 60.60
C PHE A 912 -5.82 -22.65 60.01
N GLY A 913 -4.76 -21.95 59.58
CA GLY A 913 -4.87 -20.62 59.00
C GLY A 913 -5.63 -20.58 57.65
N ARG A 914 -6.20 -19.41 57.33
CA ARG A 914 -7.00 -19.17 56.11
C ARG A 914 -6.40 -18.05 55.29
N PHE A 915 -6.03 -18.37 54.06
CA PHE A 915 -5.51 -17.41 53.10
C PHE A 915 -6.60 -17.01 52.11
N VAL A 916 -6.90 -15.72 52.06
CA VAL A 916 -7.92 -15.14 51.19
C VAL A 916 -7.22 -14.30 50.13
N GLU A 917 -7.22 -14.80 48.90
CA GLU A 917 -6.60 -14.14 47.75
C GLU A 917 -7.63 -13.29 47.00
N ILE A 918 -7.41 -11.98 46.97
CA ILE A 918 -8.20 -11.02 46.16
C ILE A 918 -7.38 -10.45 44.99
N GLY A 919 -6.06 -10.65 44.98
CA GLY A 919 -5.20 -10.30 43.86
C GLY A 919 -5.34 -11.26 42.69
N LYS A 920 -5.21 -10.73 41.47
CA LYS A 920 -5.32 -11.53 40.23
C LYS A 920 -3.99 -11.73 39.51
N LYS A 921 -2.99 -10.90 39.82
CA LYS A 921 -1.75 -10.78 39.04
C LYS A 921 -0.96 -12.09 38.97
N ASP A 922 -0.70 -12.75 40.10
CA ASP A 922 -0.01 -14.05 40.08
C ASP A 922 -0.84 -15.14 39.42
N ALA A 923 -2.14 -15.21 39.72
CA ALA A 923 -3.02 -16.22 39.11
C ALA A 923 -3.04 -16.10 37.58
N GLN A 924 -3.12 -14.87 37.05
CA GLN A 924 -3.05 -14.58 35.62
C GLN A 924 -1.67 -14.85 35.03
N ALA A 925 -0.61 -14.66 35.81
CA ALA A 925 0.78 -14.95 35.42
C ALA A 925 1.19 -16.42 35.65
N HIS A 926 0.25 -17.31 36.00
CA HIS A 926 0.50 -18.71 36.34
C HIS A 926 1.52 -18.89 37.48
N GLY A 927 1.46 -18.03 38.49
CA GLY A 927 2.35 -18.06 39.65
C GLY A 927 2.22 -19.35 40.46
N CYS A 928 3.36 -19.92 40.86
CA CYS A 928 3.42 -21.10 41.72
C CYS A 928 3.50 -20.73 43.21
N ILE A 929 2.85 -21.53 44.05
CA ILE A 929 2.97 -21.53 45.51
C ILE A 929 3.57 -22.85 46.00
N GLU A 930 4.26 -22.80 47.13
CA GLU A 930 4.71 -24.04 47.78
C GLU A 930 3.53 -24.74 48.47
N LEU A 931 3.46 -26.06 48.35
CA LEU A 931 2.41 -26.85 49.00
C LEU A 931 2.72 -27.14 50.48
N THR A 932 3.94 -26.89 50.94
CA THR A 932 4.39 -27.17 52.31
C THR A 932 3.46 -26.63 53.40
N PRO A 933 2.90 -25.40 53.31
CA PRO A 933 1.98 -24.89 54.33
C PRO A 933 0.72 -25.74 54.53
N PHE A 934 0.25 -26.50 53.53
CA PHE A 934 -0.89 -27.41 53.68
C PHE A 934 -0.68 -28.49 54.74
N LEU A 935 0.56 -28.82 55.10
CA LEU A 935 0.87 -29.72 56.21
C LEU A 935 0.40 -29.19 57.58
N ARG A 936 0.02 -27.90 57.66
CA ARG A 936 -0.52 -27.26 58.88
C ARG A 936 -2.05 -27.14 58.85
N ASN A 937 -2.75 -27.89 58.00
CA ASN A 937 -4.21 -27.80 57.80
C ASN A 937 -4.71 -26.40 57.40
N VAL A 938 -3.90 -25.64 56.66
CA VAL A 938 -4.31 -24.32 56.15
C VAL A 938 -5.25 -24.46 54.95
N THR A 939 -6.02 -23.41 54.68
CA THR A 939 -6.86 -23.30 53.49
C THR A 939 -6.48 -22.08 52.66
N MET A 940 -6.62 -22.17 51.34
CA MET A 940 -6.49 -21.03 50.42
C MET A 940 -7.78 -20.87 49.63
N THR A 941 -8.36 -19.67 49.65
CA THR A 941 -9.60 -19.33 48.97
C THR A 941 -9.40 -18.10 48.10
N SER A 942 -9.84 -18.16 46.85
CA SER A 942 -9.88 -16.99 45.97
C SER A 942 -11.27 -16.35 46.01
N VAL A 943 -11.32 -15.02 46.09
CA VAL A 943 -12.56 -14.24 46.05
C VAL A 943 -12.55 -13.35 44.81
N ASP A 944 -13.38 -13.68 43.82
CA ASP A 944 -13.51 -12.91 42.58
C ASP A 944 -14.95 -12.44 42.35
N PHE A 945 -15.15 -11.14 42.51
CA PHE A 945 -16.44 -10.46 42.33
C PHE A 945 -17.04 -10.65 40.94
N MET A 946 -16.22 -10.72 39.89
CA MET A 946 -16.72 -10.83 38.51
C MET A 946 -17.37 -12.19 38.26
N ILE A 947 -16.73 -13.24 38.76
CA ILE A 947 -17.25 -14.61 38.67
C ILE A 947 -18.54 -14.71 39.49
N MET A 948 -18.57 -14.10 40.68
CA MET A 948 -19.76 -14.06 41.53
C MET A 948 -20.91 -13.31 40.86
N MET A 949 -20.68 -12.15 40.24
CA MET A 949 -21.74 -11.43 39.51
C MET A 949 -22.29 -12.25 38.34
N LYS A 950 -21.42 -12.89 37.56
CA LYS A 950 -21.83 -13.67 36.39
C LYS A 950 -22.61 -14.94 36.75
N HIS A 951 -22.22 -15.62 37.82
CA HIS A 951 -22.72 -16.96 38.13
C HIS A 951 -23.60 -17.02 39.39
N ARG A 952 -23.56 -16.01 40.25
CA ARG A 952 -24.30 -15.90 41.52
C ARG A 952 -24.73 -14.44 41.80
N PRO A 953 -25.49 -13.78 40.91
CA PRO A 953 -25.87 -12.36 41.07
C PRO A 953 -26.63 -12.09 42.37
N MET A 954 -27.45 -13.04 42.84
CA MET A 954 -28.16 -12.93 44.14
C MET A 954 -27.22 -12.81 45.34
N LEU A 955 -26.04 -13.44 45.29
CA LEU A 955 -25.05 -13.31 46.35
C LEU A 955 -24.50 -11.87 46.40
N ILE A 956 -24.28 -11.26 45.25
CA ILE A 956 -23.81 -9.87 45.17
C ILE A 956 -24.85 -8.94 45.77
N LYS A 957 -26.13 -9.11 45.42
CA LYS A 957 -27.23 -8.39 46.05
C LYS A 957 -27.17 -8.48 47.58
N GLN A 958 -27.04 -9.70 48.11
CA GLN A 958 -26.98 -9.96 49.55
C GLN A 958 -25.78 -9.27 50.20
N LEU A 959 -24.59 -9.35 49.59
CA LEU A 959 -23.38 -8.68 50.09
C LEU A 959 -23.51 -7.15 50.09
N THR A 960 -24.19 -6.59 49.09
CA THR A 960 -24.49 -5.16 49.01
C THR A 960 -25.53 -4.75 50.05
N GLU A 961 -26.57 -5.55 50.31
CA GLU A 961 -27.52 -5.34 51.41
C GLU A 961 -26.85 -5.44 52.78
N ASP A 962 -25.93 -6.39 52.96
CA ASP A 962 -25.12 -6.53 54.18
C ASP A 962 -24.24 -5.31 54.44
N THR A 963 -23.77 -4.65 53.37
CA THR A 963 -23.03 -3.39 53.49
C THR A 963 -23.90 -2.30 54.13
N ILE A 964 -25.17 -2.22 53.74
CA ILE A 964 -26.14 -1.29 54.36
C ILE A 964 -26.41 -1.67 55.82
N ARG A 965 -26.55 -2.95 56.14
CA ARG A 965 -26.69 -3.40 57.54
C ARG A 965 -25.49 -2.99 58.40
N LEU A 966 -24.27 -3.16 57.89
CA LEU A 966 -23.06 -2.74 58.60
C LEU A 966 -22.97 -1.22 58.75
N TRP A 967 -23.49 -0.45 57.79
CA TRP A 967 -23.59 1.01 57.88
C TRP A 967 -24.52 1.43 59.01
N GLU A 968 -25.71 0.85 59.07
CA GLU A 968 -26.69 1.12 60.13
C GLU A 968 -26.17 0.74 61.53
N GLN A 969 -25.33 -0.29 61.61
CA GLN A 969 -24.64 -0.69 62.85
C GLN A 969 -23.44 0.20 63.21
N GLY A 970 -23.07 1.16 62.36
CA GLY A 970 -21.91 2.05 62.54
C GLY A 970 -20.55 1.39 62.29
N VAL A 971 -20.53 0.16 61.75
CA VAL A 971 -19.32 -0.60 61.41
C VAL A 971 -18.79 -0.17 60.05
N ALA A 972 -19.67 -0.07 59.04
CA ALA A 972 -19.29 0.41 57.72
C ALA A 972 -19.11 1.93 57.73
N LYS A 973 -17.94 2.41 57.30
CA LYS A 973 -17.65 3.84 57.15
C LYS A 973 -16.81 4.09 55.90
N PRO A 974 -16.84 5.31 55.31
CA PRO A 974 -16.05 5.63 54.15
C PRO A 974 -14.55 5.53 54.47
N ALA A 975 -13.74 5.21 53.47
CA ALA A 975 -12.29 5.15 53.64
C ALA A 975 -11.69 6.55 53.82
N VAL A 976 -10.58 6.67 54.55
CA VAL A 976 -9.92 7.97 54.80
C VAL A 976 -8.52 7.96 54.18
N PRO A 977 -8.18 8.92 53.29
CA PRO A 977 -9.06 9.96 52.73
C PRO A 977 -10.02 9.39 51.67
N THR A 978 -11.21 9.96 51.59
CA THR A 978 -12.09 9.83 50.41
C THR A 978 -11.96 11.09 49.57
N LYS A 979 -11.40 10.97 48.37
CA LYS A 979 -11.22 12.10 47.44
C LYS A 979 -12.42 12.17 46.49
N ILE A 980 -13.26 13.17 46.68
CA ILE A 980 -14.40 13.49 45.80
C ILE A 980 -13.90 14.42 44.70
N MET A 981 -14.16 14.07 43.44
CA MET A 981 -13.66 14.78 42.27
C MET A 981 -14.80 15.00 41.24
N PRO A 982 -14.78 16.11 40.48
CA PRO A 982 -15.72 16.29 39.36
C PRO A 982 -15.39 15.33 38.21
N MET A 983 -16.38 15.04 37.36
CA MET A 983 -16.21 14.09 36.25
C MET A 983 -15.19 14.57 35.20
N SER A 984 -14.92 15.88 35.16
CA SER A 984 -13.86 16.50 34.35
C SER A 984 -12.44 16.04 34.75
N GLN A 985 -12.23 15.52 35.97
CA GLN A 985 -10.93 15.10 36.49
C GLN A 985 -10.72 13.59 36.50
N VAL A 986 -11.49 12.81 35.73
CA VAL A 986 -11.36 11.35 35.66
C VAL A 986 -9.94 10.91 35.29
N GLN A 987 -9.29 11.61 34.36
CA GLN A 987 -7.92 11.33 33.98
C GLN A 987 -6.95 11.48 35.16
N GLU A 988 -7.10 12.52 35.98
CA GLU A 988 -6.26 12.75 37.16
C GLU A 988 -6.43 11.61 38.18
N GLY A 989 -7.68 11.19 38.45
CA GLY A 989 -7.92 10.08 39.39
C GLY A 989 -7.31 8.75 38.93
N LEU A 990 -7.36 8.44 37.62
CA LEU A 990 -6.69 7.28 37.06
C LEU A 990 -5.16 7.38 37.18
N SER A 991 -4.56 8.56 36.96
CA SER A 991 -3.13 8.79 37.15
C SER A 991 -2.68 8.66 38.62
N ILE A 992 -3.50 9.11 39.58
CA ILE A 992 -3.22 8.91 41.02
C ILE A 992 -3.18 7.42 41.36
N LEU A 993 -4.11 6.65 40.81
CA LEU A 993 -4.19 5.21 41.02
C LEU A 993 -3.01 4.47 40.37
N GLN A 994 -2.62 4.86 39.16
CA GLN A 994 -1.46 4.31 38.44
C GLN A 994 -0.15 4.54 39.19
N GLY A 995 0.02 5.72 39.80
CA GLY A 995 1.23 6.05 40.55
C GLY A 995 1.37 5.29 41.88
N GLY A 996 0.35 4.54 42.33
CA GLY A 996 0.35 3.86 43.63
C GLY A 996 0.38 4.81 44.84
N LYS A 997 0.25 6.11 44.61
CA LYS A 997 0.32 7.18 45.61
C LYS A 997 -1.00 7.36 46.38
N GLY A 998 -2.13 6.93 45.80
CA GLY A 998 -3.44 7.05 46.45
C GLY A 998 -3.54 6.26 47.76
N ALA A 999 -4.19 6.86 48.76
CA ALA A 999 -4.71 6.21 49.97
C ALA A 999 -6.24 6.38 49.99
N GLY A 1000 -6.95 5.44 50.61
CA GLY A 1000 -8.41 5.46 50.71
C GLY A 1000 -9.15 5.20 49.38
N LYS A 1001 -10.10 6.07 49.01
CA LYS A 1001 -11.03 5.90 47.88
C LYS A 1001 -11.16 7.18 47.04
N ILE A 1002 -11.34 7.03 45.72
CA ILE A 1002 -11.62 8.14 44.80
C ILE A 1002 -13.04 7.98 44.27
N ILE A 1003 -13.83 9.05 44.33
CA ILE A 1003 -15.23 9.08 43.87
C ILE A 1003 -15.38 10.24 42.90
N PHE A 1004 -16.11 10.00 41.81
CA PHE A 1004 -16.50 11.03 40.85
C PHE A 1004 -17.97 11.38 40.99
N VAL A 1005 -18.27 12.67 41.00
CA VAL A 1005 -19.65 13.19 41.03
C VAL A 1005 -19.96 13.80 39.67
N LEU A 1006 -21.17 13.56 39.17
CA LEU A 1006 -21.64 14.09 37.89
C LEU A 1006 -22.28 15.47 38.09
N SER A 1007 -21.72 16.50 37.47
CA SER A 1007 -22.30 17.84 37.41
C SER A 1007 -22.60 18.26 35.97
N SER A 1008 -23.72 18.96 35.72
CA SER A 1008 -24.06 19.48 34.39
C SER A 1008 -22.99 20.40 33.80
N GLU A 1009 -22.24 21.07 34.66
CA GLU A 1009 -21.21 22.05 34.28
C GLU A 1009 -19.85 21.43 33.97
N ASP A 1010 -19.67 20.12 34.22
CA ASP A 1010 -18.39 19.44 34.02
C ASP A 1010 -17.96 19.51 32.56
N GLN A 1011 -16.82 20.15 32.32
CA GLN A 1011 -16.20 20.21 30.99
C GLN A 1011 -15.53 18.87 30.68
N ILE A 1012 -16.07 18.14 29.73
CA ILE A 1012 -15.57 16.81 29.33
C ILE A 1012 -15.40 16.71 27.81
N PRO A 1013 -14.44 15.88 27.33
CA PRO A 1013 -14.21 15.69 25.91
C PRO A 1013 -15.29 14.79 25.28
N ILE A 1014 -16.37 15.38 24.76
CA ILE A 1014 -17.48 14.66 24.12
C ILE A 1014 -17.22 14.51 22.62
N VAL A 1015 -17.28 13.28 22.12
CA VAL A 1015 -17.29 12.99 20.68
C VAL A 1015 -18.64 13.43 20.12
N PRO A 1016 -18.70 14.30 19.09
CA PRO A 1016 -19.96 14.76 18.50
C PRO A 1016 -20.84 13.63 17.96
N ALA A 1017 -22.14 13.87 17.84
CA ALA A 1017 -23.09 12.87 17.35
C ALA A 1017 -22.92 12.60 15.86
N GLN A 1018 -22.82 11.33 15.47
CA GLN A 1018 -22.97 10.98 14.06
C GLN A 1018 -24.45 11.14 13.64
N PRO A 1019 -24.74 11.75 12.49
CA PRO A 1019 -26.09 11.81 11.96
C PRO A 1019 -26.63 10.39 11.73
N LEU A 1020 -27.90 10.17 12.07
CA LEU A 1020 -28.57 8.90 11.77
C LEU A 1020 -28.49 8.62 10.24
N PRO A 1021 -28.25 7.37 9.83
CA PRO A 1021 -28.17 7.04 8.41
C PRO A 1021 -29.50 7.25 7.69
N TYR A 1022 -29.44 7.65 6.42
CA TYR A 1022 -30.60 7.71 5.54
C TYR A 1022 -31.31 6.35 5.45
N ARG A 1023 -32.64 6.34 5.47
CA ARG A 1023 -33.47 5.14 5.37
C ARG A 1023 -34.32 5.23 4.11
N PHE A 1024 -34.22 4.22 3.26
CA PHE A 1024 -35.08 4.10 2.08
C PHE A 1024 -36.49 3.67 2.50
N ARG A 1025 -37.47 4.17 1.75
CA ARG A 1025 -38.85 3.72 1.82
C ARG A 1025 -38.96 2.27 1.36
N GLN A 1026 -39.68 1.46 2.13
CA GLN A 1026 -39.95 0.05 1.80
C GLN A 1026 -41.09 -0.07 0.78
N ASP A 1027 -41.98 0.92 0.71
CA ASP A 1027 -43.15 1.00 -0.17
C ASP A 1027 -42.85 1.70 -1.51
N ALA A 1028 -41.60 1.66 -1.96
CA ALA A 1028 -41.14 2.30 -3.19
C ALA A 1028 -40.23 1.38 -4.02
N THR A 1029 -40.16 1.67 -5.31
CA THR A 1029 -39.28 1.00 -6.28
C THR A 1029 -38.13 1.90 -6.68
N TYR A 1030 -36.92 1.33 -6.71
CA TYR A 1030 -35.70 2.03 -7.12
C TYR A 1030 -35.10 1.39 -8.36
N VAL A 1031 -34.85 2.22 -9.38
CA VAL A 1031 -34.31 1.80 -10.68
C VAL A 1031 -32.80 2.01 -10.70
N LEU A 1032 -32.05 0.97 -11.04
CA LEU A 1032 -30.61 0.98 -11.23
C LEU A 1032 -30.27 0.63 -12.69
N SER A 1033 -30.04 1.65 -13.51
CA SER A 1033 -29.60 1.47 -14.90
C SER A 1033 -28.08 1.31 -14.94
N GLY A 1034 -27.60 0.23 -15.58
CA GLY A 1034 -26.21 -0.21 -15.43
C GLY A 1034 -25.90 -0.85 -14.08
N GLY A 1035 -26.94 -1.17 -13.29
CA GLY A 1035 -26.83 -1.66 -11.91
C GLY A 1035 -26.19 -3.06 -11.76
N LEU A 1036 -25.99 -3.79 -12.86
CA LEU A 1036 -25.32 -5.11 -12.83
C LEU A 1036 -23.79 -5.03 -12.80
N GLY A 1037 -23.20 -3.85 -13.05
CA GLY A 1037 -21.75 -3.62 -12.91
C GLY A 1037 -21.29 -3.56 -11.45
N GLY A 1038 -19.98 -3.60 -11.19
CA GLY A 1038 -19.43 -3.66 -9.83
C GLY A 1038 -19.95 -2.59 -8.86
N ILE A 1039 -19.98 -1.32 -9.29
CA ILE A 1039 -20.50 -0.20 -8.48
C ILE A 1039 -22.01 -0.36 -8.24
N GLY A 1040 -22.78 -0.75 -9.27
CA GLY A 1040 -24.21 -0.95 -9.17
C GLY A 1040 -24.63 -2.06 -8.21
N ARG A 1041 -23.94 -3.22 -8.26
CA ARG A 1041 -24.18 -4.35 -7.35
C ARG A 1041 -23.89 -3.97 -5.90
N SER A 1042 -22.82 -3.23 -5.68
CA SER A 1042 -22.44 -2.73 -4.35
C SER A 1042 -23.47 -1.72 -3.81
N THR A 1043 -23.86 -0.76 -4.65
CA THR A 1043 -24.88 0.24 -4.33
C THR A 1043 -26.23 -0.42 -3.98
N ALA A 1044 -26.64 -1.45 -4.71
CA ALA A 1044 -27.88 -2.19 -4.42
C ALA A 1044 -27.86 -2.86 -3.04
N LYS A 1045 -26.76 -3.52 -2.66
CA LYS A 1045 -26.58 -4.12 -1.33
C LYS A 1045 -26.61 -3.05 -0.23
N TRP A 1046 -25.95 -1.93 -0.45
CA TRP A 1046 -26.01 -0.79 0.47
C TRP A 1046 -27.45 -0.27 0.61
N MET A 1047 -28.18 -0.07 -0.49
CA MET A 1047 -29.59 0.38 -0.45
C MET A 1047 -30.48 -0.59 0.32
N ALA A 1048 -30.33 -1.90 0.12
CA ALA A 1048 -31.07 -2.93 0.84
C ALA A 1048 -30.82 -2.89 2.35
N SER A 1049 -29.55 -2.76 2.75
CA SER A 1049 -29.13 -2.60 4.15
C SER A 1049 -29.70 -1.32 4.80
N ARG A 1050 -30.07 -0.33 3.99
CA ARG A 1050 -30.69 0.95 4.39
C ARG A 1050 -32.22 0.95 4.28
N GLY A 1051 -32.83 -0.18 3.94
CA GLY A 1051 -34.29 -0.36 3.96
C GLY A 1051 -34.96 -0.42 2.59
N ALA A 1052 -34.22 -0.34 1.47
CA ALA A 1052 -34.82 -0.53 0.15
C ALA A 1052 -35.32 -1.97 0.02
N ARG A 1053 -36.48 -2.18 -0.59
CA ARG A 1053 -37.08 -3.52 -0.74
C ARG A 1053 -37.45 -3.89 -2.17
N ASN A 1054 -37.67 -2.94 -3.08
CA ASN A 1054 -38.00 -3.24 -4.48
C ASN A 1054 -36.94 -2.61 -5.38
N LEU A 1055 -36.14 -3.45 -6.05
CA LEU A 1055 -34.98 -3.04 -6.84
C LEU A 1055 -35.14 -3.53 -8.28
N VAL A 1056 -35.12 -2.60 -9.24
CA VAL A 1056 -35.23 -2.87 -10.67
C VAL A 1056 -33.90 -2.55 -11.35
N PHE A 1057 -33.33 -3.53 -12.06
CA PHE A 1057 -32.07 -3.39 -12.78
C PHE A 1057 -32.32 -3.37 -14.29
N LEU A 1058 -31.82 -2.34 -14.97
CA LEU A 1058 -31.87 -2.21 -16.42
C LEU A 1058 -30.47 -2.47 -17.00
N SER A 1059 -30.34 -3.44 -17.90
CA SER A 1059 -29.07 -3.81 -18.53
C SER A 1059 -29.27 -4.20 -19.99
N SER A 1060 -28.49 -3.61 -20.91
CA SER A 1060 -28.58 -3.92 -22.34
C SER A 1060 -28.18 -5.37 -22.66
N SER A 1061 -27.22 -5.93 -21.92
CA SER A 1061 -26.78 -7.32 -22.11
C SER A 1061 -27.74 -8.35 -21.52
N GLY A 1062 -28.46 -8.00 -20.45
CA GLY A 1062 -29.25 -8.95 -19.65
C GLY A 1062 -28.47 -10.14 -19.09
N ARG A 1063 -27.13 -10.10 -19.11
CA ARG A 1063 -26.28 -11.25 -18.78
C ARG A 1063 -26.25 -11.47 -17.27
N ILE A 1064 -26.70 -12.65 -16.83
CA ILE A 1064 -26.62 -13.10 -15.43
C ILE A 1064 -25.30 -13.86 -15.23
N THR A 1065 -24.29 -13.19 -14.71
CA THR A 1065 -23.02 -13.81 -14.31
C THR A 1065 -23.13 -14.43 -12.91
N GLU A 1066 -22.17 -15.24 -12.49
CA GLU A 1066 -22.11 -15.80 -11.13
C GLU A 1066 -22.20 -14.70 -10.05
N ALA A 1067 -21.51 -13.58 -10.26
CA ALA A 1067 -21.56 -12.44 -9.34
C ALA A 1067 -22.95 -11.76 -9.28
N VAL A 1068 -23.69 -11.72 -10.40
CA VAL A 1068 -25.05 -11.19 -10.45
C VAL A 1068 -26.03 -12.16 -9.77
N SER A 1069 -25.91 -13.47 -10.04
CA SER A 1069 -26.72 -14.51 -9.39
C SER A 1069 -26.53 -14.50 -7.87
N LYS A 1070 -25.28 -14.38 -7.41
CA LYS A 1070 -24.99 -14.22 -5.98
C LYS A 1070 -25.59 -12.94 -5.39
N MET A 1071 -25.47 -11.80 -6.08
CA MET A 1071 -26.07 -10.53 -5.63
C MET A 1071 -27.60 -10.65 -5.50
N GLN A 1072 -28.26 -11.28 -6.48
CA GLN A 1072 -29.70 -11.52 -6.42
C GLN A 1072 -30.09 -12.37 -5.21
N SER A 1073 -29.41 -13.52 -5.02
CA SER A 1073 -29.66 -14.41 -3.87
C SER A 1073 -29.43 -13.72 -2.52
N ASP A 1074 -28.35 -12.95 -2.39
CA ASP A 1074 -28.04 -12.20 -1.18
C ASP A 1074 -29.13 -11.15 -0.87
N LEU A 1075 -29.60 -10.42 -1.87
CA LEU A 1075 -30.65 -9.39 -1.72
C LEU A 1075 -32.02 -10.00 -1.41
N GLU A 1076 -32.37 -11.11 -2.05
CA GLU A 1076 -33.61 -11.85 -1.79
C GLU A 1076 -33.62 -12.43 -0.37
N ALA A 1077 -32.47 -12.92 0.13
CA ALA A 1077 -32.30 -13.36 1.52
C ALA A 1077 -32.47 -12.21 2.54
N GLU A 1078 -32.14 -10.97 2.15
CA GLU A 1078 -32.40 -9.75 2.94
C GLU A 1078 -33.86 -9.25 2.81
N GLY A 1079 -34.71 -9.97 2.09
CA GLY A 1079 -36.13 -9.66 1.90
C GLY A 1079 -36.42 -8.65 0.80
N CYS A 1080 -35.50 -8.46 -0.16
CA CYS A 1080 -35.74 -7.60 -1.32
C CYS A 1080 -36.39 -8.37 -2.48
N SER A 1081 -37.28 -7.70 -3.20
CA SER A 1081 -37.77 -8.10 -4.51
C SER A 1081 -36.84 -7.53 -5.59
N VAL A 1082 -36.18 -8.41 -6.34
CA VAL A 1082 -35.15 -8.07 -7.33
C VAL A 1082 -35.65 -8.41 -8.73
N HIS A 1083 -35.71 -7.41 -9.61
CA HIS A 1083 -36.13 -7.58 -11.00
C HIS A 1083 -35.05 -7.12 -11.97
N ILE A 1084 -34.63 -8.00 -12.87
CA ILE A 1084 -33.58 -7.70 -13.86
C ILE A 1084 -34.19 -7.75 -15.26
N PHE A 1085 -34.20 -6.63 -15.97
CA PHE A 1085 -34.72 -6.53 -17.33
C PHE A 1085 -33.60 -6.29 -18.34
N LYS A 1086 -33.67 -7.00 -19.46
CA LYS A 1086 -32.83 -6.73 -20.63
C LYS A 1086 -33.37 -5.50 -21.34
N CYS A 1087 -32.71 -4.36 -21.18
CA CYS A 1087 -33.13 -3.06 -21.70
C CYS A 1087 -31.91 -2.18 -22.00
N ASP A 1088 -31.76 -1.75 -23.25
CA ASP A 1088 -30.91 -0.62 -23.62
C ASP A 1088 -31.69 0.66 -23.38
N VAL A 1089 -31.26 1.43 -22.38
CA VAL A 1089 -31.93 2.68 -22.01
C VAL A 1089 -31.84 3.76 -23.09
N SER A 1090 -30.92 3.64 -24.06
CA SER A 1090 -30.84 4.54 -25.21
C SER A 1090 -31.95 4.29 -26.24
N ASP A 1091 -32.64 3.15 -26.18
CA ASP A 1091 -33.85 2.84 -26.95
C ASP A 1091 -35.09 3.26 -26.14
N ALA A 1092 -35.76 4.32 -26.58
CA ALA A 1092 -36.90 4.89 -25.89
C ALA A 1092 -38.15 3.99 -25.93
N GLU A 1093 -38.33 3.21 -26.99
CA GLU A 1093 -39.49 2.32 -27.12
C GLU A 1093 -39.33 1.10 -26.21
N GLN A 1094 -38.13 0.51 -26.21
CA GLN A 1094 -37.81 -0.60 -25.32
C GLN A 1094 -37.92 -0.19 -23.84
N LEU A 1095 -37.38 0.98 -23.48
CA LEU A 1095 -37.47 1.48 -22.11
C LEU A 1095 -38.93 1.70 -21.69
N ARG A 1096 -39.76 2.32 -22.55
CA ARG A 1096 -41.18 2.52 -22.26
C ARG A 1096 -41.91 1.20 -22.02
N ALA A 1097 -41.72 0.22 -22.89
CA ALA A 1097 -42.32 -1.10 -22.75
C ALA A 1097 -41.91 -1.81 -21.45
N VAL A 1098 -40.64 -1.71 -21.05
CA VAL A 1098 -40.14 -2.31 -19.81
C VAL A 1098 -40.75 -1.62 -18.58
N ILE A 1099 -40.79 -0.28 -18.55
CA ILE A 1099 -41.41 0.46 -17.42
C ILE A 1099 -42.90 0.12 -17.30
N GLU A 1100 -43.64 0.09 -18.42
CA GLU A 1100 -45.07 -0.26 -18.44
C GLU A 1100 -45.31 -1.69 -17.95
N SER A 1101 -44.38 -2.63 -18.20
CA SER A 1101 -44.52 -4.04 -17.82
C SER A 1101 -44.56 -4.30 -16.31
N PHE A 1102 -43.96 -3.42 -15.48
CA PHE A 1102 -43.91 -3.58 -14.03
C PHE A 1102 -44.56 -2.44 -13.25
N ALA A 1103 -44.91 -1.32 -13.90
CA ALA A 1103 -45.53 -0.18 -13.23
C ALA A 1103 -46.85 -0.53 -12.51
N SER A 1104 -47.58 -1.55 -12.99
CA SER A 1104 -48.84 -2.02 -12.37
C SER A 1104 -48.65 -3.08 -11.28
N SER A 1105 -47.47 -3.71 -11.17
CA SER A 1105 -47.22 -4.83 -10.26
C SER A 1105 -46.30 -4.48 -9.09
N LEU A 1106 -45.51 -3.41 -9.22
CA LEU A 1106 -44.57 -2.95 -8.19
C LEU A 1106 -45.02 -1.63 -7.55
N PRO A 1107 -44.53 -1.29 -6.34
CA PRO A 1107 -44.76 0.03 -5.75
C PRO A 1107 -44.24 1.17 -6.64
N PRO A 1108 -44.68 2.43 -6.43
CA PRO A 1108 -44.28 3.57 -7.24
C PRO A 1108 -42.76 3.74 -7.34
N ILE A 1109 -42.28 4.11 -8.52
CA ILE A 1109 -40.86 4.43 -8.73
C ILE A 1109 -40.56 5.74 -8.01
N LYS A 1110 -39.61 5.73 -7.08
CA LYS A 1110 -39.21 6.93 -6.32
C LYS A 1110 -37.73 7.28 -6.43
N GLY A 1111 -36.90 6.44 -7.05
CA GLY A 1111 -35.50 6.80 -7.23
C GLY A 1111 -34.86 6.15 -8.44
N LEU A 1112 -33.93 6.88 -9.04
CA LEU A 1112 -33.07 6.40 -10.11
C LEU A 1112 -31.60 6.56 -9.73
N ILE A 1113 -30.82 5.51 -9.97
CA ILE A 1113 -29.36 5.59 -10.11
C ILE A 1113 -29.00 5.15 -11.53
N GLN A 1114 -28.49 6.08 -12.33
CA GLN A 1114 -28.06 5.84 -13.70
C GLN A 1114 -26.53 5.73 -13.76
N GLY A 1115 -26.04 4.50 -13.93
CA GLY A 1115 -24.64 4.16 -14.11
C GLY A 1115 -24.37 3.35 -15.40
N ALA A 1116 -25.30 3.35 -16.36
CA ALA A 1116 -25.08 2.69 -17.64
C ALA A 1116 -23.95 3.39 -18.40
N MET A 1117 -22.95 2.61 -18.81
CA MET A 1117 -21.81 3.08 -19.56
C MET A 1117 -21.27 1.98 -20.46
N HIS A 1118 -20.63 2.41 -21.54
CA HIS A 1118 -19.81 1.56 -22.39
C HIS A 1118 -18.53 2.31 -22.72
N LEU A 1119 -17.37 1.67 -22.63
CA LEU A 1119 -16.08 2.30 -22.93
C LEU A 1119 -15.54 1.80 -24.27
N LYS A 1120 -15.13 2.75 -25.10
CA LYS A 1120 -14.46 2.54 -26.38
C LYS A 1120 -13.38 3.60 -26.51
N ASP A 1121 -12.34 3.45 -25.70
CA ASP A 1121 -11.25 4.42 -25.63
C ASP A 1121 -10.41 4.35 -26.91
N SER A 1122 -10.26 5.48 -27.59
CA SER A 1122 -9.40 5.67 -28.76
C SER A 1122 -9.08 7.16 -28.86
N MET A 1123 -7.88 7.51 -29.34
CA MET A 1123 -7.57 8.91 -29.65
C MET A 1123 -8.62 9.47 -30.61
N LEU A 1124 -9.10 10.70 -30.40
CA LEU A 1124 -10.21 11.26 -31.18
C LEU A 1124 -10.00 11.13 -32.71
N GLY A 1125 -8.77 11.39 -33.20
CA GLY A 1125 -8.42 11.25 -34.61
C GLY A 1125 -8.49 9.84 -35.19
N ASN A 1126 -8.45 8.81 -34.34
CA ASN A 1126 -8.55 7.39 -34.69
C ASN A 1126 -9.90 6.79 -34.23
N MET A 1127 -10.78 7.59 -33.63
CA MET A 1127 -12.03 7.11 -33.10
C MET A 1127 -13.05 7.01 -34.23
N SER A 1128 -13.52 5.79 -34.50
CA SER A 1128 -14.61 5.59 -35.44
C SER A 1128 -15.88 6.29 -34.93
N TRP A 1129 -16.75 6.73 -35.84
CA TRP A 1129 -18.06 7.26 -35.46
C TRP A 1129 -18.87 6.25 -34.63
N GLU A 1130 -18.73 4.96 -34.94
CA GLU A 1130 -19.38 3.88 -34.21
C GLU A 1130 -18.86 3.78 -32.76
N ASP A 1131 -17.55 3.82 -32.54
CA ASP A 1131 -16.96 3.80 -31.19
C ASP A 1131 -17.32 5.05 -30.40
N TYR A 1132 -17.38 6.22 -31.06
CA TYR A 1132 -17.85 7.47 -30.47
C TYR A 1132 -19.31 7.34 -30.00
N GLN A 1133 -20.20 6.89 -30.91
CA GLN A 1133 -21.62 6.69 -30.63
C GLN A 1133 -21.87 5.63 -29.55
N THR A 1134 -21.11 4.55 -29.57
CA THR A 1134 -21.25 3.44 -28.61
C THR A 1134 -20.99 3.90 -27.18
N ALA A 1135 -19.98 4.74 -26.95
CA ALA A 1135 -19.66 5.23 -25.62
C ALA A 1135 -20.62 6.33 -25.13
N ILE A 1136 -21.10 7.18 -26.05
CA ILE A 1136 -21.91 8.35 -25.67
C ILE A 1136 -23.40 8.03 -25.48
N LYS A 1137 -23.96 7.10 -26.27
CA LYS A 1137 -25.41 6.78 -26.28
C LYS A 1137 -26.00 6.44 -24.91
N PRO A 1138 -25.39 5.57 -24.07
CA PRO A 1138 -25.97 5.23 -22.76
C PRO A 1138 -26.05 6.43 -21.81
N LYS A 1139 -25.09 7.36 -21.90
CA LYS A 1139 -25.01 8.54 -21.02
C LYS A 1139 -25.83 9.71 -21.55
N VAL A 1140 -25.86 9.94 -22.85
CA VAL A 1140 -26.63 11.02 -23.48
C VAL A 1140 -28.07 10.60 -23.70
N GLN A 1141 -28.32 9.81 -24.76
CA GLN A 1141 -29.67 9.40 -25.13
C GLN A 1141 -30.34 8.61 -24.01
N GLY A 1142 -29.60 7.72 -23.34
CA GLY A 1142 -30.12 6.92 -22.23
C GLY A 1142 -30.59 7.76 -21.04
N SER A 1143 -29.82 8.76 -20.63
CA SER A 1143 -30.23 9.64 -19.53
C SER A 1143 -31.37 10.58 -19.93
N TRP A 1144 -31.40 11.03 -21.19
CA TRP A 1144 -32.50 11.81 -21.74
C TRP A 1144 -33.81 11.00 -21.75
N ASN A 1145 -33.78 9.77 -22.23
CA ASN A 1145 -34.94 8.88 -22.24
C ASN A 1145 -35.44 8.60 -20.82
N LEU A 1146 -34.55 8.35 -19.85
CA LEU A 1146 -34.91 8.19 -18.44
C LEU A 1146 -35.50 9.48 -17.86
N HIS A 1147 -35.02 10.65 -18.27
CA HIS A 1147 -35.60 11.92 -17.87
C HIS A 1147 -37.05 12.07 -18.37
N GLU A 1148 -37.30 11.70 -19.63
CA GLU A 1148 -38.61 11.83 -20.26
C GLU A 1148 -39.63 10.79 -19.79
N ILE A 1149 -39.22 9.53 -19.66
CA ILE A 1149 -40.13 8.39 -19.46
C ILE A 1149 -40.45 8.13 -17.98
N LEU A 1150 -39.50 8.37 -17.06
CA LEU A 1150 -39.75 8.12 -15.63
C LEU A 1150 -40.69 9.18 -15.03
N PRO A 1151 -41.40 8.83 -13.93
CA PRO A 1151 -42.22 9.79 -13.20
C PRO A 1151 -41.42 11.03 -12.78
N LYS A 1152 -42.11 12.17 -12.68
CA LYS A 1152 -41.47 13.46 -12.33
C LYS A 1152 -41.40 13.68 -10.81
N ASP A 1153 -42.17 12.93 -10.02
CA ASP A 1153 -42.28 13.00 -8.55
C ASP A 1153 -41.33 12.03 -7.81
N LEU A 1154 -40.12 11.83 -8.35
CA LEU A 1154 -39.07 11.03 -7.72
C LEU A 1154 -38.56 11.71 -6.45
N ASP A 1155 -38.07 10.92 -5.50
CA ASP A 1155 -37.31 11.42 -4.34
C ASP A 1155 -35.88 11.82 -4.77
N PHE A 1156 -35.27 11.08 -5.71
CA PHE A 1156 -33.95 11.41 -6.27
C PHE A 1156 -33.75 10.90 -7.70
N PHE A 1157 -32.88 11.59 -8.44
CA PHE A 1157 -32.40 11.19 -9.78
C PHE A 1157 -30.88 11.38 -9.83
N VAL A 1158 -30.13 10.31 -9.55
CA VAL A 1158 -28.67 10.37 -9.45
C VAL A 1158 -28.04 9.76 -10.70
N MET A 1159 -27.12 10.49 -11.33
CA MET A 1159 -26.33 9.99 -12.46
C MET A 1159 -24.87 9.83 -12.04
N LEU A 1160 -24.28 8.68 -12.33
CA LEU A 1160 -22.86 8.42 -12.09
C LEU A 1160 -22.06 8.92 -13.30
N SER A 1161 -21.47 10.09 -13.14
CA SER A 1161 -20.59 10.76 -14.11
C SER A 1161 -19.13 10.45 -13.76
N SER A 1162 -18.19 11.22 -14.28
CA SER A 1162 -16.76 11.02 -14.01
C SER A 1162 -15.98 12.33 -14.02
N ALA A 1163 -14.96 12.41 -13.16
CA ALA A 1163 -14.02 13.53 -13.14
C ALA A 1163 -13.34 13.77 -14.52
N THR A 1164 -13.24 12.73 -15.37
CA THR A 1164 -12.78 12.83 -16.76
C THR A 1164 -13.61 13.79 -17.62
N GLY A 1165 -14.89 14.01 -17.30
CA GLY A 1165 -15.73 14.99 -18.00
C GLY A 1165 -15.21 16.42 -17.88
N ILE A 1166 -14.56 16.75 -16.76
CA ILE A 1166 -14.05 18.10 -16.48
C ILE A 1166 -12.54 18.21 -16.65
N LEU A 1167 -11.77 17.23 -16.14
CA LEU A 1167 -10.32 17.26 -16.26
C LEU A 1167 -9.83 16.87 -17.66
N GLY A 1168 -10.69 16.18 -18.43
CA GLY A 1168 -10.27 15.45 -19.63
C GLY A 1168 -9.46 14.20 -19.29
N ASN A 1169 -9.40 13.28 -20.24
CA ASN A 1169 -8.43 12.20 -20.25
C ASN A 1169 -8.14 11.82 -21.71
N ARG A 1170 -6.90 11.43 -21.99
CA ARG A 1170 -6.49 11.06 -23.36
C ARG A 1170 -7.26 9.83 -23.84
N ALA A 1171 -7.59 9.80 -25.13
CA ALA A 1171 -8.36 8.76 -25.79
C ALA A 1171 -9.80 8.59 -25.28
N GLN A 1172 -10.33 9.57 -24.53
CA GLN A 1172 -11.64 9.49 -23.87
C GLN A 1172 -12.58 10.64 -24.22
N ALA A 1173 -12.35 11.33 -25.34
CA ALA A 1173 -13.23 12.40 -25.83
C ALA A 1173 -14.73 12.01 -25.90
N ASN A 1174 -15.06 10.79 -26.32
CA ASN A 1174 -16.43 10.26 -26.33
C ASN A 1174 -17.01 10.08 -24.92
N TYR A 1175 -16.22 9.54 -23.99
CA TYR A 1175 -16.63 9.32 -22.61
C TYR A 1175 -16.81 10.66 -21.87
N ALA A 1176 -15.88 11.60 -22.04
CA ALA A 1176 -15.96 12.95 -21.48
C ALA A 1176 -17.24 13.66 -21.95
N ALA A 1177 -17.54 13.64 -23.26
CA ALA A 1177 -18.76 14.23 -23.82
C ALA A 1177 -20.05 13.66 -23.18
N GLY A 1178 -20.10 12.35 -22.96
CA GLY A 1178 -21.24 11.71 -22.30
C GLY A 1178 -21.41 12.12 -20.83
N ASN A 1179 -20.31 12.27 -20.09
CA ASN A 1179 -20.32 12.72 -18.70
C ASN A 1179 -20.78 14.18 -18.58
N VAL A 1180 -20.20 15.08 -19.37
CA VAL A 1180 -20.56 16.51 -19.38
C VAL A 1180 -22.04 16.72 -19.71
N PHE A 1181 -22.61 15.91 -20.61
CA PHE A 1181 -24.05 15.95 -20.88
C PHE A 1181 -24.88 15.59 -19.65
N GLN A 1182 -24.52 14.54 -18.90
CA GLN A 1182 -25.23 14.16 -17.68
C GLN A 1182 -25.15 15.27 -16.62
N ASP A 1183 -24.00 15.93 -16.52
CA ASP A 1183 -23.79 17.05 -15.60
C ASP A 1183 -24.76 18.19 -15.94
N GLN A 1184 -24.83 18.59 -17.22
CA GLN A 1184 -25.77 19.61 -17.68
C GLN A 1184 -27.24 19.17 -17.58
N LEU A 1185 -27.54 17.89 -17.77
CA LEU A 1185 -28.89 17.36 -17.59
C LEU A 1185 -29.35 17.49 -16.13
N ALA A 1186 -28.45 17.37 -15.15
CA ALA A 1186 -28.81 17.60 -13.75
C ALA A 1186 -29.18 19.07 -13.49
N TYR A 1187 -28.42 20.03 -14.02
CA TYR A 1187 -28.78 21.46 -13.97
C TYR A 1187 -30.13 21.71 -14.66
N HIS A 1188 -30.34 21.14 -15.85
CA HIS A 1188 -31.58 21.28 -16.60
C HIS A 1188 -32.78 20.76 -15.80
N ARG A 1189 -32.72 19.54 -15.26
CA ARG A 1189 -33.79 18.96 -14.43
C ARG A 1189 -34.10 19.82 -13.20
N ARG A 1190 -33.08 20.31 -12.50
CA ARG A 1190 -33.27 21.19 -11.35
C ARG A 1190 -33.91 22.53 -11.73
N SER A 1191 -33.61 23.07 -12.91
CA SER A 1191 -34.26 24.28 -13.41
C SER A 1191 -35.77 24.10 -13.63
N LEU A 1192 -36.22 22.86 -13.86
CA LEU A 1192 -37.64 22.47 -13.93
C LEU A 1192 -38.25 22.13 -12.56
N GLY A 1193 -37.51 22.33 -11.46
CA GLY A 1193 -37.93 21.96 -10.11
C GLY A 1193 -37.89 20.45 -9.83
N LEU A 1194 -37.29 19.65 -10.71
CA LEU A 1194 -37.17 18.21 -10.56
C LEU A 1194 -35.85 17.84 -9.86
N PRO A 1195 -35.82 16.78 -9.03
CA PRO A 1195 -34.58 16.35 -8.41
C PRO A 1195 -33.62 15.81 -9.49
N ALA A 1196 -32.35 16.20 -9.37
CA ALA A 1196 -31.25 15.60 -10.10
C ALA A 1196 -29.89 16.01 -9.51
N SER A 1197 -28.97 15.06 -9.45
CA SER A 1197 -27.56 15.30 -9.13
C SER A 1197 -26.65 14.37 -9.95
N THR A 1198 -25.49 14.86 -10.37
CA THR A 1198 -24.39 14.02 -10.83
C THR A 1198 -23.35 13.80 -9.74
N LEU A 1199 -22.80 12.59 -9.72
CA LEU A 1199 -21.62 12.26 -8.94
C LEU A 1199 -20.46 11.95 -9.89
N ASP A 1200 -19.52 12.88 -9.98
CA ASP A 1200 -18.39 12.84 -10.89
C ASP A 1200 -17.26 12.09 -10.21
N LEU A 1201 -17.23 10.77 -10.43
CA LEU A 1201 -16.33 9.88 -9.75
C LEU A 1201 -14.91 9.95 -10.33
N GLY A 1202 -13.94 10.08 -9.42
CA GLY A 1202 -12.53 9.76 -9.65
C GLY A 1202 -12.29 8.25 -9.73
N THR A 1203 -11.07 7.80 -9.42
CA THR A 1203 -10.70 6.38 -9.55
C THR A 1203 -11.23 5.56 -8.38
N VAL A 1204 -12.08 4.56 -8.63
CA VAL A 1204 -12.63 3.65 -7.59
C VAL A 1204 -11.84 2.34 -7.52
N LEU A 1205 -11.33 1.98 -6.33
CA LEU A 1205 -10.37 0.87 -6.15
C LEU A 1205 -10.98 -0.53 -6.01
N SER A 1206 -12.04 -0.66 -5.21
CA SER A 1206 -12.53 -1.97 -4.74
C SER A 1206 -13.63 -2.57 -5.61
N VAL A 1207 -14.35 -1.73 -6.36
CA VAL A 1207 -15.43 -2.12 -7.27
C VAL A 1207 -15.43 -1.26 -8.54
N GLY A 1208 -16.06 -1.75 -9.61
CA GLY A 1208 -16.19 -1.04 -10.89
C GLY A 1208 -15.22 -1.53 -11.96
N TYR A 1209 -15.20 -0.83 -13.10
CA TYR A 1209 -14.51 -1.27 -14.31
C TYR A 1209 -13.01 -1.52 -14.11
N ILE A 1210 -12.33 -0.74 -13.28
CA ILE A 1210 -10.89 -0.87 -13.01
C ILE A 1210 -10.59 -2.10 -12.14
N ALA A 1211 -11.39 -2.33 -11.08
CA ALA A 1211 -11.24 -3.50 -10.21
C ALA A 1211 -11.53 -4.82 -10.94
N GLU A 1212 -12.45 -4.80 -11.91
CA GLU A 1212 -12.82 -5.96 -12.74
C GLU A 1212 -11.81 -6.22 -13.89
N ASN A 1213 -10.91 -5.26 -14.21
CA ASN A 1213 -9.87 -5.37 -15.24
C ASN A 1213 -8.44 -5.29 -14.66
N LYS A 1214 -7.99 -6.38 -14.01
CA LYS A 1214 -6.72 -6.48 -13.25
C LYS A 1214 -5.46 -6.00 -14.01
N GLY A 1215 -5.41 -6.11 -15.34
CA GLY A 1215 -4.29 -5.64 -16.16
C GLY A 1215 -4.11 -4.11 -16.20
N ARG A 1216 -5.17 -3.35 -15.93
CA ARG A 1216 -5.18 -1.87 -15.92
C ARG A 1216 -4.93 -1.25 -14.54
N VAL A 1217 -4.90 -2.06 -13.48
CA VAL A 1217 -4.60 -1.63 -12.09
C VAL A 1217 -3.17 -1.08 -11.96
N ALA A 1218 -2.23 -1.59 -12.76
CA ALA A 1218 -0.86 -1.06 -12.80
C ALA A 1218 -0.77 0.36 -13.40
N VAL A 1219 -1.68 0.71 -14.32
CA VAL A 1219 -1.79 2.06 -14.92
C VAL A 1219 -2.45 3.05 -13.97
N ALA A 1220 -3.43 2.60 -13.17
CA ALA A 1220 -4.08 3.40 -12.12
C ALA A 1220 -3.10 3.89 -11.03
N ARG A 1221 -1.99 3.16 -10.78
CA ARG A 1221 -0.92 3.63 -9.88
C ARG A 1221 -0.20 4.90 -10.38
N ASN A 1222 -0.12 5.11 -11.70
CA ASN A 1222 0.45 6.32 -12.29
C ASN A 1222 -0.58 7.46 -12.39
N ALA A 1223 -1.88 7.14 -12.48
CA ALA A 1223 -2.98 8.12 -12.43
C ALA A 1223 -3.19 8.75 -11.03
N GLY A 1224 -2.64 8.12 -9.97
CA GLY A 1224 -2.66 8.62 -8.58
C GLY A 1224 -1.89 9.92 -8.33
N ILE A 1225 -1.37 10.56 -9.38
CA ILE A 1225 -0.79 11.89 -9.35
C ILE A 1225 -1.88 12.97 -9.46
N THR A 1226 -3.00 12.71 -10.17
CA THR A 1226 -4.04 13.71 -10.46
C THR A 1226 -5.37 13.42 -9.76
N LEU A 1227 -5.79 12.15 -9.71
CA LEU A 1227 -7.02 11.74 -9.04
C LEU A 1227 -6.70 10.93 -7.78
N GLU A 1228 -7.31 11.29 -6.67
CA GLU A 1228 -7.29 10.48 -5.46
C GLU A 1228 -8.13 9.22 -5.66
N LEU A 1229 -7.71 8.16 -4.95
CA LEU A 1229 -8.35 6.86 -5.01
C LEU A 1229 -9.53 6.82 -4.03
N ILE A 1230 -10.72 6.58 -4.54
CA ILE A 1230 -11.97 6.54 -3.77
C ILE A 1230 -12.32 5.08 -3.42
N ARG A 1231 -12.75 4.86 -2.18
CA ARG A 1231 -13.25 3.57 -1.70
C ARG A 1231 -14.74 3.42 -1.97
N GLU A 1232 -15.18 2.18 -2.10
CA GLU A 1232 -16.61 1.83 -2.26
C GLU A 1232 -17.51 2.41 -1.17
N GLU A 1233 -17.08 2.34 0.09
CA GLU A 1233 -17.80 2.93 1.22
C GLU A 1233 -17.99 4.45 1.08
N GLU A 1234 -16.98 5.16 0.55
CA GLU A 1234 -17.05 6.60 0.30
C GLU A 1234 -18.03 6.93 -0.84
N VAL A 1235 -18.09 6.10 -1.89
CA VAL A 1235 -19.11 6.23 -2.95
C VAL A 1235 -20.52 6.11 -2.35
N HIS A 1236 -20.77 5.14 -1.47
CA HIS A 1236 -22.06 5.01 -0.80
C HIS A 1236 -22.42 6.23 0.05
N ALA A 1237 -21.47 6.77 0.81
CA ALA A 1237 -21.70 7.96 1.61
C ALA A 1237 -21.98 9.19 0.74
N LEU A 1238 -21.32 9.34 -0.41
CA LEU A 1238 -21.59 10.42 -1.34
C LEU A 1238 -22.97 10.29 -2.00
N ILE A 1239 -23.38 9.08 -2.37
CA ILE A 1239 -24.75 8.82 -2.82
C ILE A 1239 -25.75 9.16 -1.69
N GLU A 1240 -25.47 8.76 -0.45
CA GLU A 1240 -26.30 9.10 0.72
C GLU A 1240 -26.45 10.62 0.92
N LEU A 1241 -25.35 11.36 0.71
CA LEU A 1241 -25.36 12.82 0.76
C LEU A 1241 -26.28 13.41 -0.32
N LEU A 1242 -26.21 12.88 -1.55
CA LEU A 1242 -26.98 13.34 -2.70
C LEU A 1242 -28.47 13.02 -2.65
N ILE A 1243 -28.88 11.96 -1.92
CA ILE A 1243 -30.30 11.58 -1.82
C ILE A 1243 -30.97 12.06 -0.52
N GLY A 1244 -30.22 12.58 0.44
CA GLY A 1244 -30.76 12.99 1.73
C GLY A 1244 -31.63 14.26 1.64
N PRO A 1245 -32.91 14.24 2.06
CA PRO A 1245 -33.83 15.36 1.88
C PRO A 1245 -33.46 16.62 2.67
N ARG A 1246 -32.65 16.48 3.74
CA ARG A 1246 -32.12 17.60 4.53
C ARG A 1246 -30.78 18.13 4.01
N ASN A 1247 -30.22 17.50 2.98
CA ASN A 1247 -28.86 17.75 2.53
C ASN A 1247 -28.76 18.78 1.41
N ASP A 1248 -29.87 19.26 0.82
CA ASP A 1248 -29.89 20.22 -0.30
C ASP A 1248 -28.69 20.03 -1.26
N PRO A 1249 -28.67 18.89 -1.98
CA PRO A 1249 -27.49 18.47 -2.71
C PRO A 1249 -27.22 19.40 -3.92
N PRO A 1250 -25.96 19.59 -4.32
CA PRO A 1250 -25.65 20.32 -5.53
C PRO A 1250 -26.12 19.55 -6.79
N PRO A 1251 -26.32 20.24 -7.93
CA PRO A 1251 -26.61 19.58 -9.21
C PRO A 1251 -25.47 18.69 -9.68
N GLN A 1252 -24.23 19.00 -9.29
CA GLN A 1252 -23.02 18.28 -9.67
C GLN A 1252 -22.07 18.23 -8.48
N MET A 1253 -21.47 17.06 -8.22
CA MET A 1253 -20.51 16.86 -7.13
C MET A 1253 -19.31 16.04 -7.61
N PHE A 1254 -18.12 16.55 -7.35
CA PHE A 1254 -16.86 15.89 -7.66
C PHE A 1254 -16.32 15.12 -6.47
N ALA A 1255 -15.73 13.96 -6.74
CA ALA A 1255 -15.05 13.17 -5.74
C ALA A 1255 -13.67 12.73 -6.25
N GLY A 1256 -12.68 12.74 -5.34
CA GLY A 1256 -11.33 12.23 -5.62
C GLY A 1256 -10.42 13.17 -6.42
N LEU A 1257 -10.52 14.49 -6.21
CA LEU A 1257 -9.58 15.47 -6.78
C LEU A 1257 -8.43 15.77 -5.82
N THR A 1258 -7.19 15.78 -6.33
CA THR A 1258 -6.01 16.11 -5.53
C THR A 1258 -5.93 17.63 -5.33
N THR A 1259 -5.81 18.11 -4.07
CA THR A 1259 -5.73 19.55 -3.80
C THR A 1259 -4.38 20.16 -4.19
N MET A 1260 -4.34 21.47 -4.46
CA MET A 1260 -3.08 22.17 -4.76
C MET A 1260 -2.03 22.04 -3.64
N ASP A 1261 -2.45 22.03 -2.38
CA ASP A 1261 -1.52 21.83 -1.25
C ASP A 1261 -0.93 20.42 -1.24
N THR A 1262 -1.71 19.43 -1.67
CA THR A 1262 -1.21 18.06 -1.86
C THR A 1262 -0.17 18.00 -2.98
N TYR A 1263 -0.39 18.70 -4.11
CA TYR A 1263 0.62 18.83 -5.18
C TYR A 1263 1.92 19.48 -4.67
N ARG A 1264 1.80 20.62 -3.97
CA ARG A 1264 2.93 21.34 -3.37
C ARG A 1264 3.71 20.49 -2.36
N SER A 1265 3.01 19.78 -1.47
CA SER A 1265 3.62 18.88 -0.47
C SER A 1265 4.37 17.70 -1.09
N ARG A 1266 3.96 17.28 -2.30
CA ARG A 1266 4.62 16.22 -3.09
C ARG A 1266 5.73 16.74 -3.99
N GLY A 1267 5.98 18.05 -4.01
CA GLY A 1267 6.98 18.67 -4.89
C GLY A 1267 6.62 18.58 -6.38
N ILE A 1268 5.33 18.46 -6.70
CA ILE A 1268 4.79 18.35 -8.06
C ILE A 1268 4.11 19.68 -8.40
N PRO A 1269 4.41 20.32 -9.55
CA PRO A 1269 3.68 21.52 -9.96
C PRO A 1269 2.18 21.20 -10.12
N PRO A 1270 1.27 22.05 -9.62
CA PRO A 1270 -0.16 21.84 -9.80
C PRO A 1270 -0.54 21.89 -11.29
N PRO A 1271 -1.55 21.14 -11.74
CA PRO A 1271 -2.08 21.28 -13.09
C PRO A 1271 -2.64 22.70 -13.27
N THR A 1272 -2.37 23.32 -14.42
CA THR A 1272 -2.82 24.67 -14.79
C THR A 1272 -4.29 24.70 -15.17
#